data_AF-A0A7C3PP48-F1
#
_entry.id   AF-A0A7C3PP48-F1
#
_cell.length_a   1.000
_cell.length_b   1.000
_cell.length_c   1.000
_cell.angle_alpha   90.00
_cell.angle_beta   90.00
_cell.angle_gamma   90.00
#
_symmetry.space_group_name_H-M   'P 1'
#
loop_
_entity.id
_entity.type
_entity.pdbx_description
1 polymer ?
#
loop_
_entity_poly.entity_id
_entity_poly.type
_entity_poly.pdbx_seq_one_letter_code
_entity_poly.pdbx_strand_id
1 'polypeptide(L)'
;MSRTNTYVRSFLSILLIISISLMNVNTALADDSAPPQETATPTEEPVQLTEEPAEPAATETPTVEETPAAVEEVPTATEEAPAEVEETPVNEGQVLAEEEPTLFSQIPEETDVVVLDENGESLPLVSSEALDIILETDPMWCPAGVLPGGPGCTTNFSSIALLINNMISNTNAYDQAGVIYFTSNPGASFSLTTSSLGTADFNQLSDNNLILQGGWNGQNGANAQFNGQTNFGNNFLVIGTSSNPWIGNITLNNFSFNGVSSTNAVTVYTTSGDITLNNVDVAQQSGNDYTANLVSNSGDIVVQNGSTFDGDNTGGDTNMGFNASTNTGSITITGTAANPITFIDAAGSGNLINYNGATLSAPVVTLTYVEAIDNDLNGIYISNATTVTLNNVVAGDNSDGNGTNPPGANNSVGSGVYIQGPAGGTIVNINGGLFANNERYGIEIHNGNVVIISQPTYGTGSDRNGIGTIGPNNAPDLNVPANITVEATGPAGAAVNFTVTATDVEDDPDPTPTCNRTSGSIFPIGTTTVTCSVTDSWGVNMTDSFTVRVRDTTGPVLSLPANIIQEATGPSGRAVTFTATATDLVDGPRTVLCIPGSGSTFGIGTTTVNCFSSDSRFNFSFGSFTVTIRDTTPPALNLPSNIVVEATSPAGNVVAFSATATDIVSGSRPVSCTPASNSTFPVGVTTVNCSASDTRGNTANGSFTITVQDTTPPSLHLPANITAEATSASGVTVTFSASATDIVDVSVPTVCSPAPGSTFPLGITTVNCSATDSHDNSTNGSFTVTVQDTTAPIIAPHPDIIEEATSAAGAVVTYTSPSTSDAVDGAGTATCSPASGSTFAFGNTIVTCNATDTHGNAATPTTFTVTVQDTTSPTLSLPADIIIEATSPSGAVVTFTASSSDIVDGSVPVNCTPASGSIFALGTTTINCSAADSHGNTANDSFTVTVQDTTGPELTLPANITAEATSASGAAVTFASSALDIVDGSLPVTCTPASGSIFPLGTTTINCSATDSNNNTTTGNFTVTVQDTTAPVIAQPANRSVITNNNSGKEFVNYPLPATSDAVDGPGFATCTPAPGNIFQVGITTVTCTAVDAAGNIATPVTFTINLKYIAPIWKNSEAFIPVTGGEIINLDCNTNILVAGIELVFHNLCNHQTIVNILDETILPGGLPSGFTFVAGLDIAVFSENQIVNPLPTGAGVEMTFPLQGSQQDFAVLFWDGVKWVEIIQQIEGSELARILSTESANDLYKIISAEGGIYKALTAGKTGIFILVKK
;
A
#
# COMPACT_ATOMS: atom_id res chain seq x y z
N MET A 1 -41.55 48.41 46.02
CA MET A 1 -40.54 48.69 47.08
C MET A 1 -39.24 48.96 46.32
N SER A 2 -38.55 50.11 46.40
CA SER A 2 -37.97 50.79 47.58
C SER A 2 -36.97 49.89 48.30
N ARG A 3 -35.66 50.20 48.40
CA ARG A 3 -34.98 51.52 48.45
C ARG A 3 -33.91 51.69 47.35
N THR A 4 -34.00 52.68 46.44
CA THR A 4 -33.44 54.06 46.47
C THR A 4 -31.90 54.14 46.41
N ASN A 5 -31.24 54.76 45.40
CA ASN A 5 -31.29 56.17 44.93
C ASN A 5 -30.65 57.13 45.97
N THR A 6 -29.79 58.13 45.72
CA THR A 6 -29.48 59.04 44.56
C THR A 6 -28.05 59.60 44.82
N TYR A 7 -27.17 60.10 43.93
CA TYR A 7 -27.21 61.17 42.92
C TYR A 7 -26.05 60.97 41.89
N VAL A 8 -26.06 61.30 40.59
CA VAL A 8 -26.81 62.23 39.70
C VAL A 8 -26.07 63.56 39.37
N ARG A 9 -25.40 63.55 38.19
CA ARG A 9 -25.32 64.64 37.17
C ARG A 9 -24.58 65.96 37.56
N SER A 10 -24.23 66.91 36.67
CA SER A 10 -24.41 67.08 35.20
C SER A 10 -23.49 68.18 34.61
N PHE A 11 -23.35 68.19 33.26
CA PHE A 11 -23.11 69.39 32.40
C PHE A 11 -21.80 70.18 32.63
N LEU A 12 -21.34 71.10 31.75
CA LEU A 12 -21.97 71.75 30.58
C LEU A 12 -20.97 71.98 29.43
N SER A 13 -21.48 72.19 28.21
CA SER A 13 -20.73 72.43 26.96
C SER A 13 -20.56 73.94 26.64
N ILE A 14 -19.97 74.25 25.46
CA ILE A 14 -19.88 75.57 24.77
C ILE A 14 -18.71 76.44 25.29
N LEU A 15 -17.64 76.83 24.54
CA LEU A 15 -17.40 77.25 23.12
C LEU A 15 -17.48 78.78 22.91
N LEU A 16 -16.72 79.31 21.93
CA LEU A 16 -16.67 80.73 21.47
C LEU A 16 -15.96 81.70 22.43
N ILE A 17 -15.34 82.84 22.06
CA ILE A 17 -15.18 83.65 20.82
C ILE A 17 -13.75 84.27 20.83
N ILE A 18 -13.11 84.85 19.80
CA ILE A 18 -13.39 85.16 18.37
C ILE A 18 -12.07 85.05 17.57
N SER A 19 -12.09 84.57 16.31
CA SER A 19 -11.40 85.16 15.13
C SER A 19 -11.74 84.36 13.86
N ILE A 20 -11.54 84.97 12.68
CA ILE A 20 -12.16 84.55 11.40
C ILE A 20 -11.09 84.41 10.29
N SER A 21 -11.29 83.43 9.39
CA SER A 21 -10.90 83.30 7.95
C SER A 21 -9.71 84.11 7.35
N LEU A 22 -8.98 83.64 6.32
CA LEU A 22 -9.26 82.66 5.25
C LEU A 22 -7.92 82.24 4.58
N MET A 23 -7.86 81.06 3.95
CA MET A 23 -6.91 80.63 2.89
C MET A 23 -5.38 80.68 3.16
N ASN A 24 -4.58 79.70 2.75
CA ASN A 24 -4.86 78.28 2.48
C ASN A 24 -3.56 77.50 2.74
N VAL A 25 -3.64 76.25 3.18
CA VAL A 25 -2.54 75.54 3.86
C VAL A 25 -1.28 75.37 2.98
N ASN A 26 -0.11 75.80 3.47
CA ASN A 26 1.18 75.29 3.01
C ASN A 26 2.36 75.51 3.99
N THR A 27 3.17 74.46 4.14
CA THR A 27 4.65 74.42 4.33
C THR A 27 5.42 75.45 5.17
N ALA A 28 6.18 74.94 6.16
CA ALA A 28 7.55 75.33 6.52
C ALA A 28 8.11 74.29 7.54
N LEU A 29 9.37 73.85 7.60
CA LEU A 29 10.63 73.88 6.80
C LEU A 29 11.46 72.66 7.33
N ALA A 30 12.45 72.04 6.70
CA ALA A 30 13.33 72.31 5.55
C ALA A 30 13.77 70.93 4.93
N ASP A 31 14.06 70.78 3.63
CA ASP A 31 15.38 70.99 2.95
C ASP A 31 16.38 69.81 3.13
N ASP A 32 16.92 69.11 2.11
CA ASP A 32 16.56 69.01 0.66
C ASP A 32 17.21 67.75 0.00
N SER A 33 16.72 67.35 -1.20
CA SER A 33 17.36 66.57 -2.30
C SER A 33 18.05 65.20 -2.03
N ALA A 34 17.81 64.03 -2.66
CA ALA A 34 17.32 63.55 -3.98
C ALA A 34 18.44 62.82 -4.82
N PRO A 35 18.25 62.34 -6.08
CA PRO A 35 18.42 60.91 -6.47
C PRO A 35 19.53 60.71 -7.57
N PRO A 36 19.63 59.62 -8.42
CA PRO A 36 18.86 58.36 -8.58
C PRO A 36 19.69 57.06 -8.89
N GLN A 37 18.98 55.97 -9.30
CA GLN A 37 19.40 54.81 -10.13
C GLN A 37 20.23 53.63 -9.55
N GLU A 38 20.18 52.51 -10.30
CA GLU A 38 20.81 51.19 -10.08
C GLU A 38 22.31 51.17 -10.44
N THR A 39 23.09 50.29 -9.81
CA THR A 39 24.18 49.46 -10.43
C THR A 39 24.74 48.45 -9.41
N ALA A 40 25.72 47.60 -9.79
CA ALA A 40 26.16 46.45 -8.99
C ALA A 40 27.71 46.30 -8.87
N THR A 41 28.14 45.50 -7.87
CA THR A 41 29.47 44.88 -7.65
C THR A 41 30.69 45.82 -7.38
N PRO A 42 31.91 45.32 -7.01
CA PRO A 42 32.25 44.57 -5.78
C PRO A 42 33.61 44.95 -5.07
N THR A 43 34.05 44.13 -4.08
CA THR A 43 35.44 43.72 -3.68
C THR A 43 36.23 44.32 -2.47
N GLU A 44 36.82 43.37 -1.69
CA GLU A 44 38.18 43.27 -1.08
C GLU A 44 38.59 43.73 0.37
N GLU A 45 39.10 42.72 1.14
CA GLU A 45 40.14 42.55 2.22
C GLU A 45 40.71 43.71 3.11
N PRO A 46 41.43 43.47 4.26
CA PRO A 46 42.17 42.25 4.76
C PRO A 46 42.00 41.92 6.30
N VAL A 47 42.93 41.24 7.03
CA VAL A 47 43.27 39.78 7.11
C VAL A 47 44.34 39.47 8.23
N GLN A 48 44.46 38.19 8.71
CA GLN A 48 45.47 37.61 9.67
C GLN A 48 45.39 37.97 11.20
N LEU A 49 45.83 37.19 12.22
CA LEU A 49 46.56 35.89 12.41
C LEU A 49 46.33 35.26 13.86
N THR A 50 46.48 33.91 14.04
CA THR A 50 46.92 33.01 15.19
C THR A 50 47.02 33.48 16.69
N GLU A 51 47.00 32.67 17.79
CA GLU A 51 47.00 31.19 18.10
C GLU A 51 46.56 30.85 19.59
N GLU A 52 46.76 29.58 20.03
CA GLU A 52 46.46 28.82 21.31
C GLU A 52 47.13 29.32 22.66
N PRO A 53 47.06 28.66 23.88
CA PRO A 53 46.30 27.48 24.42
C PRO A 53 45.78 27.58 25.92
N ALA A 54 45.27 26.44 26.48
CA ALA A 54 45.45 25.90 27.89
C ALA A 54 44.26 25.70 28.90
N GLU A 55 44.41 24.69 29.78
CA GLU A 55 43.54 24.15 30.88
C GLU A 55 44.18 24.43 32.30
N PRO A 56 43.83 23.88 33.52
CA PRO A 56 42.89 22.79 33.96
C PRO A 56 42.10 22.95 35.33
N ALA A 57 41.39 21.88 35.77
CA ALA A 57 41.10 21.43 37.18
C ALA A 57 40.05 22.15 38.10
N ALA A 58 39.40 21.56 39.15
CA ALA A 58 39.06 20.15 39.56
C ALA A 58 38.12 20.04 40.82
N THR A 59 37.46 18.87 41.02
CA THR A 59 36.93 18.21 42.28
C THR A 59 35.85 18.81 43.23
N GLU A 60 34.80 18.01 43.60
CA GLU A 60 34.53 17.43 44.96
C GLU A 60 33.26 16.49 45.04
N THR A 61 33.11 15.66 46.09
CA THR A 61 32.04 14.64 46.39
C THR A 61 31.97 14.35 47.93
N PRO A 62 31.10 13.47 48.55
CA PRO A 62 30.00 12.56 48.11
C PRO A 62 28.62 12.94 48.76
N THR A 63 27.63 12.14 49.25
CA THR A 63 27.37 10.75 49.80
C THR A 63 26.16 10.07 49.05
N VAL A 64 25.59 8.86 49.29
CA VAL A 64 25.52 7.80 50.36
C VAL A 64 24.55 8.14 51.54
N GLU A 65 23.70 7.27 52.13
CA GLU A 65 23.41 5.80 52.01
C GLU A 65 22.11 5.51 51.19
N GLU A 66 21.05 4.68 51.46
CA GLU A 66 20.55 3.77 52.53
C GLU A 66 19.53 2.71 51.95
N THR A 67 19.31 1.53 52.59
CA THR A 67 18.33 0.44 52.23
C THR A 67 17.96 -0.41 53.49
N PRO A 68 17.26 -1.59 53.50
CA PRO A 68 16.29 -2.27 52.61
C PRO A 68 15.00 -2.81 53.35
N ALA A 69 14.08 -3.55 52.68
CA ALA A 69 13.36 -4.75 53.22
C ALA A 69 12.33 -5.34 52.21
N ALA A 70 11.95 -6.61 52.38
CA ALA A 70 10.93 -7.34 51.58
C ALA A 70 10.06 -8.26 52.47
N VAL A 71 8.98 -8.86 51.92
CA VAL A 71 8.41 -10.19 52.27
C VAL A 71 7.30 -10.60 51.27
N GLU A 72 7.03 -11.90 51.18
CA GLU A 72 6.14 -12.60 50.24
C GLU A 72 4.63 -12.45 50.54
N GLU A 73 3.76 -12.72 49.55
CA GLU A 73 2.97 -13.98 49.54
C GLU A 73 2.32 -14.27 48.17
N VAL A 74 1.94 -15.53 47.94
CA VAL A 74 1.30 -16.05 46.70
C VAL A 74 0.21 -17.06 47.09
N PRO A 75 -0.93 -17.09 46.39
CA PRO A 75 -1.54 -18.38 46.05
C PRO A 75 -1.87 -18.54 44.56
N THR A 76 -1.70 -19.77 44.08
CA THR A 76 -1.94 -20.23 42.70
C THR A 76 -3.39 -20.69 42.45
N ALA A 77 -3.84 -20.60 41.19
CA ALA A 77 -4.83 -21.52 40.63
C ALA A 77 -4.50 -21.77 39.14
N THR A 78 -4.67 -23.01 38.68
CA THR A 78 -4.35 -23.50 37.32
C THR A 78 -5.44 -24.42 36.82
N GLU A 79 -5.79 -24.35 35.53
CA GLU A 79 -6.27 -25.51 34.76
C GLU A 79 -5.89 -25.35 33.27
N GLU A 80 -6.07 -26.41 32.46
CA GLU A 80 -5.28 -26.66 31.24
C GLU A 80 -5.94 -26.26 29.91
N ALA A 81 -5.17 -26.37 28.82
CA ALA A 81 -5.54 -26.05 27.43
C ALA A 81 -6.35 -27.19 26.74
N PRO A 82 -6.67 -27.03 25.43
CA PRO A 82 -5.80 -27.67 24.42
C PRO A 82 -5.49 -26.80 23.18
N ALA A 83 -4.66 -27.33 22.27
CA ALA A 83 -4.26 -26.75 20.98
C ALA A 83 -5.39 -26.89 19.91
N GLU A 84 -5.29 -26.44 18.66
CA GLU A 84 -4.24 -26.71 17.64
C GLU A 84 -4.43 -25.83 16.36
N VAL A 85 -3.56 -26.03 15.36
CA VAL A 85 -3.64 -25.62 13.93
C VAL A 85 -3.01 -24.27 13.53
N GLU A 86 -1.97 -24.36 12.68
CA GLU A 86 -1.50 -23.31 11.77
C GLU A 86 -2.25 -23.40 10.43
N GLU A 87 -2.49 -22.30 9.73
CA GLU A 87 -2.67 -22.31 8.26
C GLU A 87 -1.83 -21.22 7.57
N THR A 88 -1.48 -21.49 6.31
CA THR A 88 -0.50 -20.72 5.51
C THR A 88 -1.15 -19.64 4.63
N PRO A 89 -0.45 -18.52 4.33
CA PRO A 89 -0.99 -17.46 3.49
C PRO A 89 -1.18 -17.87 2.03
N VAL A 90 -2.20 -17.29 1.38
CA VAL A 90 -2.47 -17.42 -0.06
C VAL A 90 -2.35 -16.04 -0.75
N ASN A 91 -1.96 -16.05 -2.02
CA ASN A 91 -1.40 -14.92 -2.75
C ASN A 91 -2.43 -13.93 -3.33
N GLU A 92 -2.00 -12.70 -3.59
CA GLU A 92 -2.75 -11.63 -4.26
C GLU A 92 -3.25 -12.02 -5.68
N GLY A 93 -4.35 -11.40 -6.13
CA GLY A 93 -4.96 -11.69 -7.43
C GLY A 93 -5.97 -10.66 -7.96
N GLN A 94 -5.46 -9.53 -8.46
CA GLN A 94 -6.15 -8.56 -9.35
C GLN A 94 -7.36 -7.77 -8.80
N VAL A 95 -7.18 -6.44 -8.68
CA VAL A 95 -8.27 -5.47 -8.59
C VAL A 95 -8.75 -5.10 -10.01
N LEU A 96 -10.07 -5.10 -10.22
CA LEU A 96 -10.74 -4.37 -11.30
C LEU A 96 -11.58 -3.25 -10.67
N ALA A 97 -11.68 -2.11 -11.35
CA ALA A 97 -12.52 -1.01 -10.91
C ALA A 97 -13.89 -1.12 -11.58
N GLU A 98 -14.95 -1.15 -10.76
CA GLU A 98 -16.34 -0.95 -11.18
C GLU A 98 -16.92 0.25 -10.39
N GLU A 99 -18.00 0.84 -10.90
CA GLU A 99 -18.45 2.19 -10.49
C GLU A 99 -19.37 2.18 -9.25
N GLU A 100 -19.23 3.21 -8.41
CA GLU A 100 -20.07 3.46 -7.23
C GLU A 100 -21.58 3.52 -7.60
N PRO A 101 -22.45 2.71 -6.97
CA PRO A 101 -23.89 2.78 -7.21
C PRO A 101 -24.49 4.03 -6.55
N THR A 102 -25.23 4.83 -7.31
CA THR A 102 -25.76 6.16 -6.89
C THR A 102 -26.90 6.10 -5.85
N LEU A 103 -27.09 4.97 -5.16
CA LEU A 103 -28.29 4.61 -4.40
C LEU A 103 -28.47 5.46 -3.14
N PHE A 104 -27.38 5.78 -2.43
CA PHE A 104 -27.42 6.51 -1.15
C PHE A 104 -27.77 8.00 -1.27
N SER A 105 -27.87 8.54 -2.49
CA SER A 105 -28.21 9.95 -2.76
C SER A 105 -29.69 10.31 -2.51
N GLN A 106 -30.52 9.36 -2.07
CA GLN A 106 -31.98 9.51 -1.95
C GLN A 106 -32.54 9.20 -0.56
N ILE A 107 -31.66 8.94 0.43
CA ILE A 107 -32.05 8.81 1.84
C ILE A 107 -32.16 10.22 2.44
N PRO A 108 -33.21 10.56 3.21
CA PRO A 108 -33.30 11.85 3.87
C PRO A 108 -32.15 12.08 4.88
N GLU A 109 -31.59 13.29 4.91
CA GLU A 109 -30.61 13.68 5.93
C GLU A 109 -31.18 13.48 7.35
N GLU A 110 -30.31 13.10 8.30
CA GLU A 110 -30.64 12.62 9.66
C GLU A 110 -31.32 11.23 9.77
N THR A 111 -31.28 10.38 8.73
CA THR A 111 -31.71 8.96 8.83
C THR A 111 -30.54 7.99 9.10
N ASP A 112 -30.40 7.51 10.34
CA ASP A 112 -29.44 6.43 10.69
C ASP A 112 -29.91 5.06 10.14
N VAL A 113 -29.43 4.66 8.97
CA VAL A 113 -29.74 3.35 8.37
C VAL A 113 -28.71 2.31 8.81
N VAL A 114 -29.11 1.41 9.72
CA VAL A 114 -28.34 0.22 10.10
C VAL A 114 -28.92 -1.00 9.40
N VAL A 115 -28.14 -1.63 8.52
CA VAL A 115 -28.48 -2.94 7.95
C VAL A 115 -27.99 -4.02 8.91
N LEU A 116 -28.82 -5.04 9.15
CA LEU A 116 -28.49 -6.21 9.97
C LEU A 116 -28.45 -7.46 9.10
N ASP A 117 -27.55 -8.39 9.42
CA ASP A 117 -27.46 -9.71 8.79
C ASP A 117 -28.57 -10.67 9.31
N GLU A 118 -28.57 -11.93 8.84
CA GLU A 118 -29.53 -12.95 9.29
C GLU A 118 -29.40 -13.35 10.78
N ASN A 119 -28.31 -12.93 11.45
CA ASN A 119 -28.04 -13.17 12.87
C ASN A 119 -28.33 -11.93 13.76
N GLY A 120 -28.55 -10.75 13.16
CA GLY A 120 -28.82 -9.49 13.85
C GLY A 120 -27.60 -8.61 14.12
N GLU A 121 -26.47 -8.85 13.45
CA GLU A 121 -25.24 -8.06 13.56
C GLU A 121 -25.12 -7.01 12.43
N SER A 122 -24.50 -5.86 12.72
CA SER A 122 -24.56 -4.68 11.84
C SER A 122 -23.58 -4.75 10.65
N LEU A 123 -24.13 -4.74 9.43
CA LEU A 123 -23.38 -4.74 8.19
C LEU A 123 -22.99 -3.31 7.74
N PRO A 124 -21.78 -3.08 7.22
CA PRO A 124 -21.42 -1.80 6.60
C PRO A 124 -22.24 -1.55 5.33
N LEU A 125 -22.81 -0.35 5.20
CA LEU A 125 -23.67 0.07 4.06
C LEU A 125 -23.04 -0.13 2.66
N VAL A 126 -21.71 -0.23 2.58
CA VAL A 126 -20.95 -0.43 1.33
C VAL A 126 -20.61 -1.89 1.02
N SER A 127 -21.04 -2.86 1.84
CA SER A 127 -20.85 -4.28 1.50
C SER A 127 -21.86 -4.71 0.42
N SER A 128 -21.49 -5.66 -0.43
CA SER A 128 -22.41 -6.23 -1.42
C SER A 128 -23.63 -6.88 -0.75
N GLU A 129 -23.45 -7.44 0.45
CA GLU A 129 -24.50 -8.08 1.24
C GLU A 129 -25.49 -7.06 1.81
N ALA A 130 -25.01 -5.90 2.30
CA ALA A 130 -25.87 -4.79 2.69
C ALA A 130 -26.58 -4.17 1.48
N LEU A 131 -25.89 -4.08 0.33
CA LEU A 131 -26.48 -3.61 -0.92
C LEU A 131 -27.57 -4.57 -1.43
N ASP A 132 -27.34 -5.89 -1.38
CA ASP A 132 -28.34 -6.90 -1.75
C ASP A 132 -29.55 -6.87 -0.80
N ILE A 133 -29.35 -6.69 0.51
CA ILE A 133 -30.45 -6.50 1.49
C ILE A 133 -31.24 -5.20 1.25
N ILE A 134 -30.61 -4.15 0.72
CA ILE A 134 -31.28 -2.89 0.32
C ILE A 134 -31.97 -3.01 -1.05
N LEU A 135 -31.47 -3.85 -1.96
CA LEU A 135 -32.00 -4.04 -3.31
C LEU A 135 -33.12 -5.11 -3.38
N GLU A 136 -33.08 -6.17 -2.55
CA GLU A 136 -34.20 -7.11 -2.36
C GLU A 136 -35.27 -6.51 -1.42
N THR A 137 -35.96 -5.44 -1.86
CA THR A 137 -37.01 -4.79 -1.07
C THR A 137 -38.40 -4.82 -1.75
N ASP A 138 -39.14 -5.86 -1.40
CA ASP A 138 -40.60 -6.01 -1.52
C ASP A 138 -41.36 -5.17 -0.44
N PRO A 139 -42.71 -5.07 -0.43
CA PRO A 139 -43.37 -3.95 0.22
C PRO A 139 -43.40 -4.01 1.76
N MET A 140 -43.57 -2.82 2.33
CA MET A 140 -43.69 -2.55 3.77
C MET A 140 -44.96 -1.76 4.08
N TRP A 141 -45.48 -1.91 5.30
CA TRP A 141 -46.57 -1.06 5.82
C TRP A 141 -46.00 -0.04 6.81
N CYS A 142 -46.49 1.19 6.75
CA CYS A 142 -46.16 2.26 7.69
C CYS A 142 -47.44 2.94 8.23
N PRO A 143 -47.42 3.52 9.44
CA PRO A 143 -48.53 4.33 9.94
C PRO A 143 -48.81 5.54 9.03
N ALA A 144 -50.07 6.00 8.97
CA ALA A 144 -50.44 7.11 8.11
C ALA A 144 -49.68 8.40 8.48
N GLY A 145 -48.98 8.99 7.50
CA GLY A 145 -48.11 10.14 7.69
C GLY A 145 -46.67 9.80 8.08
N VAL A 146 -46.31 8.53 8.20
CA VAL A 146 -44.94 8.05 8.43
C VAL A 146 -44.37 7.49 7.12
N LEU A 147 -43.17 7.95 6.74
CA LEU A 147 -42.44 7.46 5.56
C LEU A 147 -41.69 6.14 5.87
N PRO A 148 -41.34 5.35 4.84
CA PRO A 148 -40.40 4.22 4.93
C PRO A 148 -39.19 4.49 5.82
N GLY A 149 -38.89 3.55 6.72
CA GLY A 149 -37.85 3.67 7.75
C GLY A 149 -38.30 4.39 9.04
N GLY A 150 -39.48 5.04 9.04
CA GLY A 150 -39.99 5.76 10.21
C GLY A 150 -40.51 4.86 11.34
N PRO A 151 -40.65 5.42 12.57
CA PRO A 151 -41.05 4.65 13.75
C PRO A 151 -42.46 4.09 13.61
N GLY A 152 -42.59 2.77 13.78
CA GLY A 152 -43.85 2.03 13.64
C GLY A 152 -44.10 1.42 12.27
N CYS A 153 -43.23 1.64 11.28
CA CYS A 153 -43.22 0.84 10.06
C CYS A 153 -42.88 -0.64 10.35
N THR A 154 -43.38 -1.55 9.51
CA THR A 154 -42.92 -2.94 9.47
C THR A 154 -41.56 -3.03 8.79
N THR A 155 -40.85 -4.14 9.03
CA THR A 155 -39.82 -4.61 8.09
C THR A 155 -40.44 -4.92 6.72
N ASN A 156 -39.61 -4.97 5.69
CA ASN A 156 -40.02 -5.35 4.34
C ASN A 156 -40.45 -6.83 4.32
N PHE A 157 -41.52 -7.16 3.57
CA PHE A 157 -41.99 -8.53 3.39
C PHE A 157 -41.72 -8.99 1.96
N SER A 158 -41.07 -10.13 1.73
CA SER A 158 -40.68 -10.69 0.41
C SER A 158 -41.82 -11.09 -0.56
N SER A 159 -43.01 -10.50 -0.38
CA SER A 159 -44.01 -10.22 -1.40
C SER A 159 -45.18 -9.47 -0.76
N ILE A 160 -45.99 -8.78 -1.57
CA ILE A 160 -47.26 -8.21 -1.11
C ILE A 160 -48.17 -9.27 -0.47
N ALA A 161 -48.22 -10.50 -1.00
CA ALA A 161 -48.99 -11.58 -0.39
C ALA A 161 -48.56 -11.89 1.05
N LEU A 162 -47.26 -11.82 1.38
CA LEU A 162 -46.78 -12.06 2.74
C LEU A 162 -47.16 -10.92 3.69
N LEU A 163 -47.11 -9.66 3.25
CA LEU A 163 -47.60 -8.51 4.01
C LEU A 163 -49.13 -8.60 4.26
N ILE A 164 -49.94 -8.86 3.22
CA ILE A 164 -51.40 -9.01 3.36
C ILE A 164 -51.74 -10.17 4.32
N ASN A 165 -51.08 -11.33 4.19
CA ASN A 165 -51.27 -12.45 5.12
C ASN A 165 -50.84 -12.10 6.56
N ASN A 166 -49.79 -11.30 6.75
CA ASN A 166 -49.37 -10.83 8.07
C ASN A 166 -50.43 -9.90 8.69
N MET A 167 -50.99 -8.97 7.92
CA MET A 167 -52.07 -8.09 8.39
C MET A 167 -53.33 -8.86 8.79
N ILE A 168 -53.79 -9.80 7.94
CA ILE A 168 -54.94 -10.67 8.25
C ILE A 168 -54.69 -11.51 9.52
N SER A 169 -53.45 -11.95 9.77
CA SER A 169 -53.12 -12.78 10.94
C SER A 169 -52.85 -12.00 12.23
N ASN A 170 -52.58 -10.68 12.16
CA ASN A 170 -52.18 -9.86 13.29
C ASN A 170 -52.97 -8.54 13.38
N THR A 171 -54.29 -8.56 13.15
CA THR A 171 -55.18 -7.38 13.06
C THR A 171 -54.81 -6.25 14.04
N ASN A 172 -54.65 -6.57 15.32
CA ASN A 172 -54.36 -5.61 16.40
C ASN A 172 -53.06 -4.80 16.24
N ALA A 173 -52.13 -5.22 15.37
CA ALA A 173 -50.92 -4.47 15.03
C ALA A 173 -51.15 -3.43 13.92
N TYR A 174 -52.28 -3.54 13.21
CA TYR A 174 -52.64 -2.76 12.03
C TYR A 174 -53.96 -1.97 12.21
N ASP A 175 -54.60 -2.02 13.40
CA ASP A 175 -55.83 -1.29 13.82
C ASP A 175 -55.78 0.26 13.68
N GLN A 176 -54.76 0.83 13.02
CA GLN A 176 -54.60 2.25 12.74
C GLN A 176 -54.42 2.49 11.23
N ALA A 177 -54.88 3.64 10.73
CA ALA A 177 -54.67 3.99 9.32
C ALA A 177 -53.18 3.93 8.96
N GLY A 178 -52.88 3.33 7.80
CA GLY A 178 -51.51 3.11 7.33
C GLY A 178 -51.42 3.10 5.81
N VAL A 179 -50.18 3.10 5.31
CA VAL A 179 -49.82 3.15 3.89
C VAL A 179 -48.87 2.02 3.59
N ILE A 180 -49.15 1.27 2.52
CA ILE A 180 -48.20 0.30 1.97
C ILE A 180 -47.34 0.99 0.93
N TYR A 181 -46.03 0.96 1.16
CA TYR A 181 -45.03 1.49 0.25
C TYR A 181 -44.42 0.36 -0.57
N PHE A 182 -44.39 0.54 -1.90
CA PHE A 182 -43.63 -0.31 -2.81
C PHE A 182 -42.26 0.34 -3.05
N THR A 183 -41.22 -0.30 -2.53
CA THR A 183 -39.84 0.21 -2.46
C THR A 183 -38.99 -0.08 -3.70
N SER A 184 -39.55 -0.77 -4.70
CA SER A 184 -38.88 -1.12 -5.96
C SER A 184 -38.14 0.08 -6.56
N ASN A 185 -36.83 -0.11 -6.80
CA ASN A 185 -35.82 0.86 -7.25
C ASN A 185 -36.42 2.12 -7.94
N PRO A 186 -36.32 3.34 -7.35
CA PRO A 186 -37.19 4.46 -7.66
C PRO A 186 -37.32 4.79 -9.17
N GLY A 187 -38.54 4.75 -9.68
CA GLY A 187 -38.85 4.84 -11.13
C GLY A 187 -39.00 3.49 -11.84
N ALA A 188 -38.80 2.35 -11.16
CA ALA A 188 -39.08 1.02 -11.71
C ALA A 188 -40.58 0.75 -11.81
N SER A 189 -41.02 0.26 -12.98
CA SER A 189 -42.41 -0.18 -13.19
C SER A 189 -42.62 -1.59 -12.66
N PHE A 190 -43.71 -1.84 -11.94
CA PHE A 190 -44.03 -3.14 -11.34
C PHE A 190 -45.41 -3.65 -11.77
N SER A 191 -45.61 -4.97 -11.71
CA SER A 191 -46.94 -5.56 -11.82
C SER A 191 -47.18 -6.57 -10.70
N LEU A 192 -48.22 -6.32 -9.91
CA LEU A 192 -48.74 -7.30 -8.97
C LEU A 192 -49.68 -8.23 -9.74
N THR A 193 -49.45 -9.53 -9.65
CA THR A 193 -50.17 -10.56 -10.40
C THR A 193 -50.85 -11.52 -9.44
N THR A 194 -51.78 -12.34 -9.92
CA THR A 194 -52.37 -13.44 -9.12
C THR A 194 -51.31 -14.37 -8.52
N SER A 195 -50.16 -14.50 -9.18
CA SER A 195 -48.98 -15.23 -8.67
C SER A 195 -48.25 -14.52 -7.50
N SER A 196 -48.29 -13.19 -7.39
CA SER A 196 -47.62 -12.43 -6.31
C SER A 196 -48.58 -11.88 -5.24
N LEU A 197 -49.89 -11.86 -5.52
CA LEU A 197 -50.98 -11.56 -4.58
C LEU A 197 -51.57 -12.85 -3.95
N GLY A 198 -51.38 -14.00 -4.60
CA GLY A 198 -52.02 -15.26 -4.23
C GLY A 198 -53.53 -15.27 -4.45
N THR A 199 -54.23 -16.22 -3.83
CA THR A 199 -55.70 -16.26 -3.79
C THR A 199 -56.24 -15.49 -2.58
N ALA A 200 -55.69 -14.31 -2.29
CA ALA A 200 -56.05 -13.51 -1.14
C ALA A 200 -57.44 -12.85 -1.33
N ASP A 201 -58.33 -13.09 -0.38
CA ASP A 201 -59.65 -12.46 -0.27
C ASP A 201 -59.51 -11.23 0.62
N PHE A 202 -59.29 -10.06 0.00
CA PHE A 202 -59.00 -8.79 0.69
C PHE A 202 -60.12 -8.35 1.64
N ASN A 203 -61.35 -8.82 1.40
CA ASN A 203 -62.49 -8.80 2.32
C ASN A 203 -62.17 -9.25 3.76
N GLN A 204 -61.15 -10.09 3.98
CA GLN A 204 -60.73 -10.55 5.32
C GLN A 204 -59.96 -9.49 6.12
N LEU A 205 -59.58 -8.37 5.52
CA LEU A 205 -58.82 -7.30 6.18
C LEU A 205 -59.61 -6.53 7.26
N SER A 206 -60.92 -6.75 7.38
CA SER A 206 -61.74 -6.26 8.51
C SER A 206 -61.66 -4.73 8.71
N ASP A 207 -62.04 -3.98 7.67
CA ASP A 207 -62.03 -2.52 7.58
C ASP A 207 -60.63 -1.88 7.55
N ASN A 208 -59.56 -2.68 7.35
CA ASN A 208 -58.20 -2.17 7.13
C ASN A 208 -58.00 -1.73 5.67
N ASN A 209 -57.81 -0.42 5.52
CA ASN A 209 -57.93 0.28 4.24
C ASN A 209 -56.63 0.26 3.44
N LEU A 210 -56.72 -0.08 2.15
CA LEU A 210 -55.53 -0.30 1.32
C LEU A 210 -55.08 1.00 0.64
N ILE A 211 -54.27 1.80 1.34
CA ILE A 211 -53.59 2.98 0.78
C ILE A 211 -52.23 2.56 0.23
N LEU A 212 -51.99 2.79 -1.07
CA LEU A 212 -50.78 2.41 -1.78
C LEU A 212 -49.99 3.64 -2.25
N GLN A 213 -48.67 3.64 -2.00
CA GLN A 213 -47.74 4.67 -2.48
C GLN A 213 -46.45 4.06 -3.08
N GLY A 214 -45.80 4.82 -3.96
CA GLY A 214 -44.64 4.36 -4.74
C GLY A 214 -43.34 5.06 -4.34
N GLY A 215 -42.29 4.27 -4.10
CA GLY A 215 -40.96 4.77 -3.74
C GLY A 215 -40.82 5.25 -2.29
N TRP A 216 -39.58 5.34 -1.82
CA TRP A 216 -39.24 5.73 -0.44
C TRP A 216 -39.68 7.15 -0.06
N ASN A 217 -39.66 8.09 -1.02
CA ASN A 217 -40.17 9.46 -0.86
C ASN A 217 -41.69 9.58 -1.04
N GLY A 218 -42.40 8.48 -1.34
CA GLY A 218 -43.81 8.44 -1.69
C GLY A 218 -44.18 9.06 -3.05
N GLN A 219 -43.24 9.68 -3.77
CA GLN A 219 -43.52 10.35 -5.05
C GLN A 219 -43.11 9.50 -6.26
N ASN A 220 -42.07 8.69 -6.11
CA ASN A 220 -41.40 7.98 -7.22
C ASN A 220 -42.10 6.68 -7.61
N GLY A 221 -43.40 6.77 -7.89
CA GLY A 221 -44.10 5.76 -8.68
C GLY A 221 -43.56 5.67 -10.11
N ALA A 222 -43.89 4.57 -10.77
CA ALA A 222 -43.82 4.43 -12.22
C ALA A 222 -45.08 3.67 -12.69
N ASN A 223 -45.02 2.97 -13.82
CA ASN A 223 -46.19 2.22 -14.30
C ASN A 223 -46.47 1.03 -13.36
N ALA A 224 -47.65 1.00 -12.74
CA ALA A 224 -48.09 -0.01 -11.80
C ALA A 224 -49.34 -0.73 -12.32
N GLN A 225 -49.18 -2.01 -12.66
CA GLN A 225 -50.28 -2.85 -13.17
C GLN A 225 -50.70 -3.90 -12.14
N PHE A 226 -51.91 -3.76 -11.62
CA PHE A 226 -52.52 -4.66 -10.65
C PHE A 226 -53.43 -5.65 -11.36
N ASN A 227 -53.10 -6.94 -11.31
CA ASN A 227 -53.72 -8.03 -12.06
C ASN A 227 -54.21 -9.14 -11.13
N GLY A 228 -55.51 -9.21 -10.83
CA GLY A 228 -56.08 -10.40 -10.20
C GLY A 228 -57.55 -10.29 -9.83
N GLN A 229 -58.25 -11.43 -9.89
CA GLN A 229 -59.62 -11.56 -9.36
C GLN A 229 -59.57 -11.44 -7.83
N THR A 230 -59.76 -10.22 -7.34
CA THR A 230 -59.58 -9.84 -5.93
C THR A 230 -60.85 -9.20 -5.40
N ASN A 231 -61.46 -9.87 -4.42
CA ASN A 231 -62.63 -9.39 -3.71
C ASN A 231 -62.21 -8.56 -2.50
N PHE A 232 -62.57 -7.28 -2.50
CA PHE A 232 -62.33 -6.34 -1.41
C PHE A 232 -63.47 -6.30 -0.39
N GLY A 233 -64.66 -6.78 -0.75
CA GLY A 233 -65.86 -6.60 0.08
C GLY A 233 -66.10 -5.12 0.37
N ASN A 234 -66.28 -4.79 1.65
CA ASN A 234 -66.52 -3.42 2.13
C ASN A 234 -65.25 -2.58 2.37
N ASN A 235 -64.06 -3.14 2.13
CA ASN A 235 -62.78 -2.42 2.23
C ASN A 235 -62.57 -1.56 0.96
N PHE A 236 -61.76 -0.49 1.04
CA PHE A 236 -61.48 0.39 -0.10
C PHE A 236 -60.00 0.43 -0.52
N LEU A 237 -59.75 0.93 -1.73
CA LEU A 237 -58.43 1.08 -2.36
C LEU A 237 -58.14 2.56 -2.70
N VAL A 238 -57.00 3.08 -2.22
CA VAL A 238 -56.47 4.41 -2.57
C VAL A 238 -55.08 4.25 -3.20
N ILE A 239 -54.87 4.82 -4.39
CA ILE A 239 -53.57 4.84 -5.08
C ILE A 239 -53.18 6.29 -5.35
N GLY A 240 -52.13 6.76 -4.66
CA GLY A 240 -51.84 8.20 -4.56
C GLY A 240 -52.89 8.96 -3.73
N THR A 241 -52.56 10.16 -3.26
CA THR A 241 -53.49 11.05 -2.57
C THR A 241 -53.55 12.41 -3.26
N SER A 242 -54.56 13.23 -2.97
CA SER A 242 -54.63 14.61 -3.47
C SER A 242 -53.46 15.49 -3.01
N SER A 243 -52.85 15.17 -1.86
CA SER A 243 -51.62 15.79 -1.34
C SER A 243 -50.33 15.21 -1.91
N ASN A 244 -50.36 13.97 -2.41
CA ASN A 244 -49.20 13.26 -2.95
C ASN A 244 -49.66 12.28 -4.04
N PRO A 245 -49.89 12.76 -5.28
CA PRO A 245 -50.43 11.95 -6.37
C PRO A 245 -49.35 11.07 -7.00
N TRP A 246 -49.76 9.89 -7.49
CA TRP A 246 -48.87 8.93 -8.12
C TRP A 246 -48.25 9.47 -9.42
N ILE A 247 -47.01 9.07 -9.72
CA ILE A 247 -46.29 9.39 -10.96
C ILE A 247 -46.20 8.11 -11.81
N GLY A 248 -46.56 8.18 -13.10
CA GLY A 248 -46.64 7.00 -13.97
C GLY A 248 -48.01 6.30 -13.97
N ASN A 249 -48.22 5.37 -14.90
CA ASN A 249 -49.54 4.87 -15.26
C ASN A 249 -50.08 3.83 -14.27
N ILE A 250 -51.36 3.95 -13.89
CA ILE A 250 -52.08 2.99 -13.05
C ILE A 250 -52.99 2.11 -13.91
N THR A 251 -52.98 0.80 -13.68
CA THR A 251 -53.92 -0.12 -14.34
C THR A 251 -54.46 -1.15 -13.35
N LEU A 252 -55.77 -1.10 -13.06
CA LEU A 252 -56.47 -2.07 -12.21
C LEU A 252 -57.24 -3.07 -13.07
N ASN A 253 -57.07 -4.38 -12.82
CA ASN A 253 -57.63 -5.45 -13.65
C ASN A 253 -58.30 -6.55 -12.80
N ASN A 254 -59.63 -6.71 -12.93
CA ASN A 254 -60.47 -7.76 -12.30
C ASN A 254 -60.77 -7.57 -10.78
N PHE A 255 -60.95 -6.33 -10.33
CA PHE A 255 -61.23 -6.01 -8.91
C PHE A 255 -62.74 -6.00 -8.63
N SER A 256 -63.18 -6.45 -7.45
CA SER A 256 -64.59 -6.35 -7.03
C SER A 256 -64.79 -5.85 -5.59
N PHE A 257 -65.65 -4.85 -5.41
CA PHE A 257 -66.01 -4.20 -4.15
C PHE A 257 -67.53 -4.34 -3.91
N ASN A 258 -67.95 -4.46 -2.65
CA ASN A 258 -69.35 -4.70 -2.29
C ASN A 258 -69.65 -4.20 -0.86
N GLY A 259 -70.54 -3.21 -0.70
CA GLY A 259 -70.96 -2.71 0.62
C GLY A 259 -70.00 -1.73 1.30
N VAL A 260 -69.16 -1.03 0.52
CA VAL A 260 -68.35 0.10 1.02
C VAL A 260 -69.32 1.22 1.45
N SER A 261 -69.05 1.91 2.57
CA SER A 261 -69.99 2.90 3.14
C SER A 261 -69.33 4.09 3.87
N SER A 262 -68.00 4.17 3.85
CA SER A 262 -67.21 5.11 4.65
C SER A 262 -66.30 6.05 3.83
N THR A 263 -66.06 5.72 2.55
CA THR A 263 -65.45 6.58 1.54
C THR A 263 -65.63 5.95 0.13
N ASN A 264 -64.95 6.46 -0.90
CA ASN A 264 -64.96 5.89 -2.26
C ASN A 264 -64.32 4.50 -2.28
N ALA A 265 -64.98 3.49 -2.86
CA ALA A 265 -64.41 2.13 -3.00
C ALA A 265 -63.06 2.11 -3.74
N VAL A 266 -62.95 2.92 -4.81
CA VAL A 266 -61.70 3.12 -5.57
C VAL A 266 -61.38 4.61 -5.66
N THR A 267 -60.17 4.99 -5.23
CA THR A 267 -59.62 6.35 -5.40
C THR A 267 -58.26 6.28 -6.09
N VAL A 268 -58.07 7.04 -7.17
CA VAL A 268 -56.77 7.13 -7.86
C VAL A 268 -56.44 8.59 -8.17
N TYR A 269 -55.31 9.06 -7.66
CA TYR A 269 -54.75 10.39 -7.95
C TYR A 269 -53.43 10.24 -8.70
N THR A 270 -53.29 10.79 -9.91
CA THR A 270 -52.02 10.84 -10.66
C THR A 270 -51.65 12.26 -11.10
N THR A 271 -50.35 12.53 -11.25
CA THR A 271 -49.86 13.79 -11.84
C THR A 271 -49.91 13.76 -13.37
N SER A 272 -49.30 12.74 -13.98
CA SER A 272 -49.10 12.64 -15.44
C SER A 272 -49.32 11.26 -16.02
N GLY A 273 -49.61 10.26 -15.18
CA GLY A 273 -49.83 8.89 -15.62
C GLY A 273 -51.29 8.59 -15.96
N ASP A 274 -51.50 7.77 -16.99
CA ASP A 274 -52.81 7.29 -17.41
C ASP A 274 -53.46 6.42 -16.33
N ILE A 275 -54.78 6.47 -16.19
CA ILE A 275 -55.56 5.67 -15.23
C ILE A 275 -56.45 4.71 -16.00
N THR A 276 -56.19 3.40 -15.92
CA THR A 276 -57.00 2.37 -16.59
C THR A 276 -57.72 1.48 -15.57
N LEU A 277 -59.06 1.46 -15.61
CA LEU A 277 -59.90 0.46 -14.94
C LEU A 277 -60.39 -0.58 -15.95
N ASN A 278 -60.09 -1.85 -15.72
CA ASN A 278 -60.35 -2.95 -16.64
C ASN A 278 -61.10 -4.08 -15.92
N ASN A 279 -62.41 -4.22 -16.16
CA ASN A 279 -63.28 -5.13 -15.41
C ASN A 279 -63.15 -4.88 -13.90
N VAL A 280 -63.60 -3.72 -13.44
CA VAL A 280 -63.56 -3.28 -12.03
C VAL A 280 -64.99 -3.00 -11.58
N ASP A 281 -65.47 -3.78 -10.62
CA ASP A 281 -66.88 -3.81 -10.24
C ASP A 281 -67.05 -3.27 -8.81
N VAL A 282 -67.89 -2.25 -8.63
CA VAL A 282 -68.29 -1.70 -7.33
C VAL A 282 -69.79 -1.86 -7.20
N ALA A 283 -70.24 -2.57 -6.17
CA ALA A 283 -71.65 -2.84 -5.90
C ALA A 283 -72.10 -2.32 -4.52
N GLN A 284 -73.37 -1.90 -4.43
CA GLN A 284 -74.04 -1.51 -3.19
C GLN A 284 -73.22 -0.54 -2.31
N GLN A 285 -72.62 0.50 -2.89
CA GLN A 285 -71.88 1.49 -2.11
C GLN A 285 -72.82 2.54 -1.48
N SER A 286 -72.96 2.54 -0.16
CA SER A 286 -73.76 3.50 0.62
C SER A 286 -72.96 4.78 0.98
N GLY A 287 -73.60 5.77 1.61
CA GLY A 287 -72.92 6.94 2.19
C GLY A 287 -72.97 8.24 1.36
N ASN A 288 -71.84 8.94 1.29
CA ASN A 288 -71.72 10.33 0.79
C ASN A 288 -70.58 10.52 -0.23
N ASP A 289 -70.03 9.43 -0.76
CA ASP A 289 -68.80 9.38 -1.54
C ASP A 289 -69.04 8.78 -2.94
N TYR A 290 -68.03 8.85 -3.82
CA TYR A 290 -68.12 8.34 -5.20
C TYR A 290 -67.91 6.82 -5.28
N THR A 291 -68.60 6.11 -6.16
CA THR A 291 -68.32 4.68 -6.44
C THR A 291 -66.88 4.44 -6.91
N ALA A 292 -66.34 5.37 -7.71
CA ALA A 292 -64.91 5.54 -7.90
C ALA A 292 -64.57 7.02 -8.16
N ASN A 293 -63.42 7.48 -7.67
CA ASN A 293 -62.92 8.84 -7.83
C ASN A 293 -61.55 8.83 -8.50
N LEU A 294 -61.52 9.17 -9.80
CA LEU A 294 -60.31 9.15 -10.64
C LEU A 294 -59.90 10.56 -11.05
N VAL A 295 -58.69 10.97 -10.68
CA VAL A 295 -58.17 12.32 -10.92
C VAL A 295 -56.76 12.24 -11.49
N SER A 296 -56.56 12.77 -12.70
CA SER A 296 -55.23 12.99 -13.27
C SER A 296 -55.04 14.44 -13.65
N ASN A 297 -53.87 15.04 -13.42
CA ASN A 297 -53.64 16.40 -13.94
C ASN A 297 -53.43 16.42 -15.47
N SER A 298 -52.96 15.31 -16.08
CA SER A 298 -52.63 15.29 -17.51
C SER A 298 -52.67 13.93 -18.24
N GLY A 299 -52.83 12.80 -17.56
CA GLY A 299 -52.99 11.49 -18.21
C GLY A 299 -54.39 11.27 -18.79
N ASP A 300 -54.51 10.24 -19.63
CA ASP A 300 -55.78 9.71 -20.12
C ASP A 300 -56.45 8.82 -19.05
N ILE A 301 -57.79 8.84 -18.99
CA ILE A 301 -58.58 7.96 -18.10
C ILE A 301 -59.40 6.99 -18.95
N VAL A 302 -59.16 5.69 -18.77
CA VAL A 302 -59.77 4.60 -19.53
C VAL A 302 -60.57 3.69 -18.61
N VAL A 303 -61.82 3.39 -18.97
CA VAL A 303 -62.67 2.41 -18.26
C VAL A 303 -63.20 1.40 -19.27
N GLN A 304 -62.96 0.10 -19.07
CA GLN A 304 -63.20 -0.90 -20.12
C GLN A 304 -63.60 -2.30 -19.63
N ASN A 305 -64.08 -3.12 -20.58
CA ASN A 305 -64.36 -4.57 -20.46
C ASN A 305 -65.50 -5.01 -19.51
N GLY A 306 -66.38 -4.09 -19.11
CA GLY A 306 -67.62 -4.43 -18.40
C GLY A 306 -67.72 -3.99 -16.94
N SER A 307 -66.77 -3.17 -16.48
CA SER A 307 -66.77 -2.55 -15.15
C SER A 307 -68.14 -2.00 -14.74
N THR A 308 -68.64 -2.39 -13.57
CA THR A 308 -69.90 -1.87 -13.00
C THR A 308 -69.66 -0.91 -11.84
N PHE A 309 -70.45 0.15 -11.72
CA PHE A 309 -70.40 1.08 -10.59
C PHE A 309 -71.83 1.36 -10.08
N ASP A 310 -72.16 0.79 -8.92
CA ASP A 310 -73.51 0.69 -8.35
C ASP A 310 -73.54 1.20 -6.89
N GLY A 311 -74.32 2.26 -6.65
CA GLY A 311 -74.64 2.79 -5.33
C GLY A 311 -75.68 1.96 -4.57
N ASP A 312 -75.73 2.08 -3.25
CA ASP A 312 -76.66 1.30 -2.42
C ASP A 312 -78.13 1.61 -2.72
N ASN A 313 -78.83 0.61 -3.23
CA ASN A 313 -80.21 0.71 -3.71
C ASN A 313 -81.28 0.53 -2.60
N THR A 314 -80.91 0.68 -1.32
CA THR A 314 -81.84 0.49 -0.19
C THR A 314 -82.62 1.74 0.25
N GLY A 315 -82.42 2.88 -0.41
CA GLY A 315 -83.40 3.99 -0.45
C GLY A 315 -83.28 5.05 0.64
N GLY A 316 -82.06 5.39 1.07
CA GLY A 316 -81.80 6.50 1.99
C GLY A 316 -80.41 7.15 1.87
N ASP A 317 -79.59 6.71 0.91
CA ASP A 317 -78.20 7.13 0.74
C ASP A 317 -78.04 8.37 -0.16
N THR A 318 -76.80 8.83 -0.28
CA THR A 318 -76.43 10.08 -0.95
C THR A 318 -75.08 9.93 -1.69
N ASN A 319 -74.90 8.79 -2.37
CA ASN A 319 -73.70 8.46 -3.13
C ASN A 319 -73.48 9.52 -4.24
N MET A 320 -72.23 9.82 -4.57
CA MET A 320 -71.91 10.86 -5.58
C MET A 320 -71.72 10.29 -6.99
N GLY A 321 -72.04 9.00 -7.19
CA GLY A 321 -71.86 8.26 -8.43
C GLY A 321 -70.39 8.06 -8.79
N PHE A 322 -70.10 7.79 -10.06
CA PHE A 322 -68.71 7.69 -10.56
C PHE A 322 -68.14 9.08 -10.88
N ASN A 323 -66.87 9.35 -10.54
CA ASN A 323 -66.19 10.59 -10.93
C ASN A 323 -64.87 10.32 -11.66
N ALA A 324 -64.69 10.98 -12.81
CA ALA A 324 -63.43 11.02 -13.54
C ALA A 324 -63.11 12.43 -14.05
N SER A 325 -61.88 12.89 -13.80
CA SER A 325 -61.43 14.23 -14.21
C SER A 325 -59.98 14.25 -14.69
N THR A 326 -59.74 14.93 -15.83
CA THR A 326 -58.40 15.27 -16.32
C THR A 326 -58.36 16.64 -16.99
N ASN A 327 -57.37 17.46 -16.68
CA ASN A 327 -57.31 18.85 -17.16
C ASN A 327 -56.87 18.94 -18.64
N THR A 328 -56.07 17.98 -19.11
CA THR A 328 -55.45 18.02 -20.45
C THR A 328 -55.47 16.69 -21.21
N GLY A 329 -55.70 15.55 -20.54
CA GLY A 329 -55.95 14.27 -21.20
C GLY A 329 -57.39 14.10 -21.68
N SER A 330 -57.80 12.86 -21.94
CA SER A 330 -59.14 12.47 -22.35
C SER A 330 -59.78 11.45 -21.41
N ILE A 331 -61.10 11.32 -21.46
CA ILE A 331 -61.85 10.26 -20.79
C ILE A 331 -62.45 9.34 -21.85
N THR A 332 -62.10 8.04 -21.80
CA THR A 332 -62.57 7.01 -22.74
C THR A 332 -63.18 5.84 -21.98
N ILE A 333 -64.50 5.70 -22.07
CA ILE A 333 -65.27 4.64 -21.40
C ILE A 333 -65.83 3.71 -22.49
N THR A 334 -65.38 2.45 -22.50
CA THR A 334 -65.63 1.49 -23.60
C THR A 334 -66.03 0.11 -23.09
N GLY A 335 -67.33 -0.14 -23.06
CA GLY A 335 -67.92 -1.46 -22.88
C GLY A 335 -68.14 -2.18 -24.21
N THR A 336 -69.01 -3.19 -24.18
CA THR A 336 -69.47 -3.94 -25.37
C THR A 336 -70.98 -4.15 -25.30
N ALA A 337 -71.61 -4.51 -26.42
CA ALA A 337 -73.04 -4.83 -26.46
C ALA A 337 -73.46 -6.11 -25.67
N ALA A 338 -72.50 -6.82 -25.06
CA ALA A 338 -72.75 -7.97 -24.19
C ALA A 338 -72.43 -7.65 -22.72
N ASN A 339 -71.33 -6.92 -22.48
CA ASN A 339 -70.89 -6.40 -21.20
C ASN A 339 -70.69 -4.87 -21.34
N PRO A 340 -71.72 -4.04 -21.10
CA PRO A 340 -71.58 -2.58 -21.09
C PRO A 340 -70.83 -2.11 -19.83
N ILE A 341 -70.42 -0.85 -19.79
CA ILE A 341 -70.03 -0.19 -18.53
C ILE A 341 -71.31 0.37 -17.91
N THR A 342 -71.64 0.00 -16.66
CA THR A 342 -72.88 0.42 -16.00
C THR A 342 -72.61 1.44 -14.90
N PHE A 343 -73.38 2.53 -14.90
CA PHE A 343 -73.46 3.51 -13.83
C PHE A 343 -74.88 3.48 -13.24
N ILE A 344 -74.97 3.15 -11.96
CA ILE A 344 -76.23 3.01 -11.22
C ILE A 344 -76.06 3.75 -9.90
N ASP A 345 -77.01 4.62 -9.61
CA ASP A 345 -77.19 5.34 -8.36
C ASP A 345 -78.69 5.31 -8.05
N ALA A 346 -79.08 5.40 -6.78
CA ALA A 346 -80.41 4.98 -6.35
C ALA A 346 -81.38 6.14 -6.12
N ALA A 347 -82.58 6.05 -6.70
CA ALA A 347 -83.62 7.08 -6.60
C ALA A 347 -84.02 7.41 -5.13
N GLY A 348 -83.51 8.53 -4.62
CA GLY A 348 -83.57 8.96 -3.24
C GLY A 348 -84.32 10.28 -3.07
N SER A 349 -85.06 10.44 -1.96
CA SER A 349 -85.74 11.71 -1.66
C SER A 349 -84.79 12.79 -1.08
N GLY A 350 -83.57 12.85 -1.60
CA GLY A 350 -82.44 13.63 -1.09
C GLY A 350 -82.44 15.11 -1.52
N ASN A 351 -81.64 15.93 -0.83
CA ASN A 351 -81.66 17.39 -1.02
C ASN A 351 -80.35 17.92 -1.66
N LEU A 352 -80.22 17.74 -2.99
CA LEU A 352 -79.32 18.48 -3.91
C LEU A 352 -77.80 18.46 -3.59
N ILE A 353 -77.13 17.29 -3.65
CA ILE A 353 -75.65 17.19 -3.58
C ILE A 353 -75.08 16.19 -4.64
N ASN A 354 -75.16 16.54 -5.92
CA ASN A 354 -74.43 15.88 -7.04
C ASN A 354 -74.55 14.34 -7.16
N TYR A 355 -75.78 13.82 -7.17
CA TYR A 355 -76.13 12.42 -7.43
C TYR A 355 -76.24 12.15 -8.96
N ASN A 356 -75.12 12.23 -9.70
CA ASN A 356 -75.09 11.82 -11.12
C ASN A 356 -74.40 10.47 -11.24
N GLY A 357 -74.98 9.51 -11.99
CA GLY A 357 -74.40 8.17 -12.17
C GLY A 357 -72.94 8.20 -12.63
N ALA A 358 -72.60 9.11 -13.54
CA ALA A 358 -71.23 9.50 -13.81
C ALA A 358 -71.06 11.04 -13.96
N THR A 359 -70.09 11.61 -13.24
CA THR A 359 -69.61 12.99 -13.35
C THR A 359 -68.26 12.99 -14.08
N LEU A 360 -68.20 13.59 -15.27
CA LEU A 360 -67.02 13.57 -16.16
C LEU A 360 -66.53 14.98 -16.50
N SER A 361 -65.22 15.21 -16.39
CA SER A 361 -64.59 16.49 -16.76
C SER A 361 -63.27 16.28 -17.50
N ALA A 362 -63.28 16.46 -18.83
CA ALA A 362 -62.07 16.43 -19.67
C ALA A 362 -62.29 17.18 -20.98
N PRO A 363 -61.23 17.76 -21.61
CA PRO A 363 -61.29 18.40 -22.92
C PRO A 363 -61.92 17.55 -24.04
N VAL A 364 -61.78 16.21 -23.96
CA VAL A 364 -62.36 15.21 -24.86
C VAL A 364 -62.96 14.07 -24.05
N VAL A 365 -64.22 13.71 -24.32
CA VAL A 365 -64.92 12.58 -23.69
C VAL A 365 -65.50 11.65 -24.75
N THR A 366 -65.20 10.35 -24.66
CA THR A 366 -65.69 9.30 -25.56
C THR A 366 -66.35 8.18 -24.76
N LEU A 367 -67.64 7.94 -25.00
CA LEU A 367 -68.44 6.90 -24.35
C LEU A 367 -68.91 5.89 -25.40
N THR A 368 -68.70 4.60 -25.15
CA THR A 368 -69.05 3.51 -26.07
C THR A 368 -69.61 2.32 -25.31
N TYR A 369 -70.87 1.94 -25.58
CA TYR A 369 -71.61 0.91 -24.81
C TYR A 369 -71.54 1.16 -23.28
N VAL A 370 -72.14 2.28 -22.88
CA VAL A 370 -72.29 2.72 -21.50
C VAL A 370 -73.79 2.77 -21.17
N GLU A 371 -74.18 2.29 -20.01
CA GLU A 371 -75.54 2.35 -19.49
C GLU A 371 -75.57 3.18 -18.20
N ALA A 372 -76.44 4.18 -18.11
CA ALA A 372 -76.59 5.05 -16.93
C ALA A 372 -78.07 5.14 -16.53
N ILE A 373 -78.49 4.30 -15.58
CA ILE A 373 -79.90 4.03 -15.28
C ILE A 373 -80.28 4.28 -13.81
N ASP A 374 -81.55 4.66 -13.59
CA ASP A 374 -82.21 4.85 -12.29
C ASP A 374 -81.67 6.00 -11.39
N ASN A 375 -80.80 6.89 -11.91
CA ASN A 375 -80.03 7.88 -11.12
C ASN A 375 -80.84 9.15 -10.72
N ASP A 376 -80.41 9.78 -9.62
CA ASP A 376 -81.15 10.84 -8.89
C ASP A 376 -81.03 12.28 -9.45
N LEU A 377 -80.18 12.54 -10.45
CA LEU A 377 -80.09 13.86 -11.12
C LEU A 377 -79.91 13.76 -12.65
N ASN A 378 -78.81 13.16 -13.09
CA ASN A 378 -78.51 12.92 -14.51
C ASN A 378 -77.78 11.58 -14.61
N GLY A 379 -78.06 10.80 -15.65
CA GLY A 379 -77.33 9.55 -15.88
C GLY A 379 -75.83 9.82 -16.08
N ILE A 380 -75.50 10.79 -16.95
CA ILE A 380 -74.13 11.25 -17.15
C ILE A 380 -74.08 12.77 -17.24
N TYR A 381 -73.28 13.40 -16.37
CA TYR A 381 -72.96 14.82 -16.40
C TYR A 381 -71.57 15.05 -17.02
N ILE A 382 -71.49 15.87 -18.07
CA ILE A 382 -70.23 16.18 -18.77
C ILE A 382 -69.96 17.68 -18.75
N SER A 383 -68.76 18.04 -18.30
CA SER A 383 -68.26 19.43 -18.25
C SER A 383 -66.85 19.54 -18.84
N ASN A 384 -66.39 20.77 -19.09
CA ASN A 384 -65.08 21.12 -19.68
C ASN A 384 -64.80 20.56 -21.10
N ALA A 385 -65.70 19.74 -21.65
CA ALA A 385 -65.51 19.09 -22.93
C ALA A 385 -65.67 20.03 -24.13
N THR A 386 -64.64 20.08 -24.97
CA THR A 386 -64.71 20.70 -26.30
C THR A 386 -65.36 19.75 -27.32
N THR A 387 -65.12 18.44 -27.14
CA THR A 387 -65.65 17.37 -27.99
C THR A 387 -66.20 16.24 -27.11
N VAL A 388 -67.46 15.86 -27.33
CA VAL A 388 -68.10 14.70 -26.71
C VAL A 388 -68.51 13.72 -27.80
N THR A 389 -68.26 12.43 -27.63
CA THR A 389 -68.70 11.37 -28.55
C THR A 389 -69.46 10.29 -27.79
N LEU A 390 -70.71 10.04 -28.20
CA LEU A 390 -71.63 9.05 -27.61
C LEU A 390 -71.91 7.95 -28.64
N ASN A 391 -71.38 6.74 -28.42
CA ASN A 391 -71.62 5.55 -29.26
C ASN A 391 -72.47 4.53 -28.50
N ASN A 392 -73.72 4.30 -28.92
CA ASN A 392 -74.62 3.33 -28.27
C ASN A 392 -74.73 3.49 -26.75
N VAL A 393 -74.85 4.73 -26.28
CA VAL A 393 -75.08 5.02 -24.84
C VAL A 393 -76.55 4.80 -24.50
N VAL A 394 -76.83 4.09 -23.42
CA VAL A 394 -78.14 3.99 -22.81
C VAL A 394 -78.18 4.92 -21.60
N ALA A 395 -79.21 5.74 -21.46
CA ALA A 395 -79.47 6.43 -20.21
C ALA A 395 -80.98 6.57 -19.99
N GLY A 396 -81.48 6.06 -18.86
CA GLY A 396 -82.91 6.03 -18.64
C GLY A 396 -83.36 5.93 -17.20
N ASP A 397 -84.64 6.23 -16.99
CA ASP A 397 -85.32 6.24 -15.69
C ASP A 397 -84.66 7.19 -14.65
N ASN A 398 -83.89 8.18 -15.14
CA ASN A 398 -83.23 9.21 -14.32
C ASN A 398 -84.18 10.37 -13.98
N SER A 399 -84.18 10.83 -12.72
CA SER A 399 -85.20 11.72 -12.10
C SER A 399 -84.63 13.07 -11.60
N ASP A 400 -85.50 14.01 -11.18
CA ASP A 400 -85.16 15.15 -10.29
C ASP A 400 -85.43 14.87 -8.80
N GLY A 401 -85.88 13.65 -8.47
CA GLY A 401 -86.18 13.16 -7.13
C GLY A 401 -87.51 13.67 -6.55
N ASN A 402 -88.25 14.56 -7.24
CA ASN A 402 -89.39 15.24 -6.64
C ASN A 402 -90.57 15.54 -7.59
N GLY A 403 -91.45 14.54 -7.73
CA GLY A 403 -92.80 14.67 -8.33
C GLY A 403 -93.77 15.66 -7.66
N THR A 404 -93.30 16.55 -6.76
CA THR A 404 -94.04 17.70 -6.21
C THR A 404 -93.27 19.03 -6.34
N ASN A 405 -92.63 19.23 -7.50
CA ASN A 405 -91.84 20.41 -7.84
C ASN A 405 -92.61 21.76 -7.60
N PRO A 406 -92.12 22.66 -6.71
CA PRO A 406 -92.73 23.97 -6.48
C PRO A 406 -92.50 24.95 -7.65
N PRO A 407 -93.44 25.89 -7.95
CA PRO A 407 -93.32 26.79 -9.08
C PRO A 407 -92.21 27.84 -8.87
N GLY A 408 -90.97 27.46 -9.18
CA GLY A 408 -89.78 28.27 -9.01
C GLY A 408 -88.45 27.51 -8.94
N ALA A 409 -88.45 26.18 -8.85
CA ALA A 409 -87.20 25.42 -8.98
C ALA A 409 -86.54 25.69 -10.35
N ASN A 410 -85.20 25.67 -10.38
CA ASN A 410 -84.48 25.69 -11.64
C ASN A 410 -84.86 24.41 -12.41
N ASN A 411 -85.24 24.58 -13.68
CA ASN A 411 -85.58 23.48 -14.59
C ASN A 411 -84.40 22.54 -14.92
N SER A 412 -83.30 22.60 -14.16
CA SER A 412 -81.91 22.15 -14.38
C SER A 412 -81.62 20.65 -14.63
N VAL A 413 -82.52 19.75 -14.22
CA VAL A 413 -82.20 18.38 -13.75
C VAL A 413 -83.07 17.33 -14.47
N GLY A 414 -82.72 16.04 -14.40
CA GLY A 414 -83.50 14.92 -14.95
C GLY A 414 -83.11 14.54 -16.39
N SER A 415 -81.86 14.77 -16.80
CA SER A 415 -81.40 14.51 -18.16
C SER A 415 -80.55 13.24 -18.26
N GLY A 416 -80.80 12.41 -19.28
CA GLY A 416 -80.06 11.14 -19.47
C GLY A 416 -78.55 11.38 -19.68
N VAL A 417 -78.21 12.35 -20.55
CA VAL A 417 -76.88 12.96 -20.62
C VAL A 417 -77.01 14.47 -20.62
N TYR A 418 -76.34 15.15 -19.69
CA TYR A 418 -76.29 16.61 -19.60
C TYR A 418 -74.88 17.11 -19.94
N ILE A 419 -74.77 18.05 -20.89
CA ILE A 419 -73.50 18.58 -21.40
C ILE A 419 -73.46 20.09 -21.17
N GLN A 420 -72.58 20.53 -20.27
CA GLN A 420 -72.28 21.95 -20.05
C GLN A 420 -71.03 22.35 -20.83
N GLY A 421 -71.23 23.01 -21.98
CA GLY A 421 -70.13 23.47 -22.81
C GLY A 421 -69.44 24.73 -22.27
N PRO A 422 -68.11 24.87 -22.50
CA PRO A 422 -67.41 26.12 -22.22
C PRO A 422 -67.92 27.24 -23.14
N ALA A 423 -67.60 28.49 -22.82
CA ALA A 423 -68.13 29.67 -23.53
C ALA A 423 -67.82 29.73 -25.05
N GLY A 424 -66.88 28.91 -25.55
CA GLY A 424 -66.59 28.74 -26.99
C GLY A 424 -67.48 27.72 -27.73
N GLY A 425 -68.25 26.93 -26.98
CA GLY A 425 -69.13 25.88 -27.51
C GLY A 425 -68.53 24.47 -27.52
N THR A 426 -69.35 23.46 -27.22
CA THR A 426 -69.01 22.03 -27.39
C THR A 426 -69.49 21.46 -28.72
N ILE A 427 -68.74 20.53 -29.31
CA ILE A 427 -69.19 19.66 -30.41
C ILE A 427 -69.63 18.31 -29.82
N VAL A 428 -70.89 17.92 -30.06
CA VAL A 428 -71.45 16.65 -29.54
C VAL A 428 -71.75 15.71 -30.70
N ASN A 429 -70.97 14.64 -30.83
CA ASN A 429 -71.14 13.57 -31.82
C ASN A 429 -72.02 12.45 -31.24
N ILE A 430 -73.14 12.14 -31.87
CA ILE A 430 -74.09 11.10 -31.40
C ILE A 430 -74.20 9.99 -32.44
N ASN A 431 -73.99 8.74 -32.01
CA ASN A 431 -73.95 7.55 -32.84
C ASN A 431 -74.72 6.40 -32.17
N GLY A 432 -76.04 6.48 -32.22
CA GLY A 432 -76.94 5.51 -31.61
C GLY A 432 -77.02 5.63 -30.08
N GLY A 433 -77.85 4.78 -29.47
CA GLY A 433 -78.17 4.82 -28.04
C GLY A 433 -79.66 4.66 -27.75
N LEU A 434 -80.01 4.58 -26.48
CA LEU A 434 -81.39 4.50 -25.99
C LEU A 434 -81.60 5.45 -24.81
N PHE A 435 -82.46 6.45 -24.98
CA PHE A 435 -82.74 7.46 -23.97
C PHE A 435 -84.24 7.43 -23.64
N ALA A 436 -84.61 6.77 -22.54
CA ALA A 436 -85.99 6.48 -22.19
C ALA A 436 -86.30 6.92 -20.76
N ASN A 437 -87.52 7.36 -20.48
CA ASN A 437 -88.02 7.62 -19.12
C ASN A 437 -87.23 8.65 -18.27
N ASN A 438 -86.31 9.42 -18.88
CA ASN A 438 -85.65 10.55 -18.21
C ASN A 438 -86.64 11.72 -18.07
N GLU A 439 -86.73 12.34 -16.90
CA GLU A 439 -87.79 13.33 -16.61
C GLU A 439 -87.72 14.63 -17.44
N ARG A 440 -86.54 15.01 -17.93
CA ARG A 440 -86.35 16.28 -18.65
C ARG A 440 -85.99 16.13 -20.12
N TYR A 441 -84.81 15.57 -20.42
CA TYR A 441 -84.31 15.39 -21.78
C TYR A 441 -83.50 14.09 -21.89
N GLY A 442 -83.57 13.40 -23.03
CA GLY A 442 -82.68 12.27 -23.27
C GLY A 442 -81.21 12.70 -23.38
N ILE A 443 -80.96 13.83 -24.06
CA ILE A 443 -79.66 14.50 -24.13
C ILE A 443 -79.93 16.01 -24.08
N GLU A 444 -79.27 16.74 -23.17
CA GLU A 444 -79.35 18.20 -23.09
C GLU A 444 -77.98 18.85 -23.23
N ILE A 445 -77.93 19.98 -23.95
CA ILE A 445 -76.70 20.67 -24.33
C ILE A 445 -76.87 22.17 -24.09
N HIS A 446 -76.10 22.71 -23.13
CA HIS A 446 -75.98 24.15 -22.90
C HIS A 446 -74.70 24.64 -23.57
N ASN A 447 -74.79 25.71 -24.38
CA ASN A 447 -73.68 26.25 -25.17
C ASN A 447 -72.98 25.18 -26.05
N GLY A 448 -73.67 24.61 -27.04
CA GLY A 448 -73.05 23.62 -27.93
C GLY A 448 -73.76 23.41 -29.27
N ASN A 449 -73.10 22.68 -30.16
CA ASN A 449 -73.59 22.29 -31.48
C ASN A 449 -73.66 20.75 -31.58
N VAL A 450 -74.73 20.24 -32.18
CA VAL A 450 -75.03 18.80 -32.23
C VAL A 450 -74.74 18.22 -33.61
N VAL A 451 -74.04 17.08 -33.66
CA VAL A 451 -73.73 16.32 -34.87
C VAL A 451 -74.23 14.88 -34.70
N ILE A 452 -75.36 14.55 -35.33
CA ILE A 452 -75.94 13.20 -35.24
C ILE A 452 -75.45 12.36 -36.41
N ILE A 453 -74.58 11.38 -36.12
CA ILE A 453 -73.99 10.42 -37.07
C ILE A 453 -74.96 9.26 -37.31
N SER A 454 -75.57 8.74 -36.24
CA SER A 454 -76.71 7.83 -36.32
C SER A 454 -77.71 8.13 -35.20
N GLN A 455 -79.01 8.02 -35.51
CA GLN A 455 -80.07 8.53 -34.65
C GLN A 455 -80.18 7.72 -33.35
N PRO A 456 -80.18 8.36 -32.16
CA PRO A 456 -80.51 7.68 -30.92
C PRO A 456 -82.00 7.30 -30.90
N THR A 457 -82.32 6.24 -30.14
CA THR A 457 -83.70 5.81 -29.90
C THR A 457 -84.21 6.49 -28.63
N TYR A 458 -85.46 6.95 -28.64
CA TYR A 458 -86.09 7.57 -27.47
C TYR A 458 -87.28 6.73 -26.97
N GLY A 459 -87.48 6.72 -25.64
CA GLY A 459 -88.58 6.00 -24.99
C GLY A 459 -89.96 6.62 -25.24
N THR A 460 -91.02 5.93 -24.79
CA THR A 460 -92.42 6.36 -24.93
C THR A 460 -92.99 7.03 -23.67
N GLY A 461 -92.12 7.55 -22.80
CA GLY A 461 -92.51 8.31 -21.60
C GLY A 461 -93.07 9.69 -21.91
N SER A 462 -93.63 10.36 -20.90
CA SER A 462 -94.01 11.78 -21.02
C SER A 462 -92.76 12.66 -21.08
N ASP A 463 -92.98 13.91 -21.45
CA ASP A 463 -92.04 15.03 -21.36
C ASP A 463 -90.81 14.85 -22.29
N ARG A 464 -89.81 15.75 -22.21
CA ARG A 464 -89.16 16.28 -23.42
C ARG A 464 -88.04 15.39 -23.97
N ASN A 465 -88.40 14.27 -24.58
CA ASN A 465 -87.52 13.38 -25.34
C ASN A 465 -86.95 14.04 -26.66
N GLY A 466 -86.48 15.31 -26.62
CA GLY A 466 -86.22 16.23 -27.76
C GLY A 466 -85.84 17.70 -27.40
N ILE A 467 -86.60 18.76 -27.88
CA ILE A 467 -86.50 20.29 -27.71
C ILE A 467 -87.83 21.13 -28.08
N GLY A 468 -88.02 22.47 -27.82
CA GLY A 468 -89.23 23.34 -28.22
C GLY A 468 -89.32 24.91 -27.87
N THR A 469 -90.34 25.72 -28.34
CA THR A 469 -90.52 27.26 -28.19
C THR A 469 -91.99 27.90 -28.18
N ILE A 470 -92.26 29.27 -28.31
CA ILE A 470 -93.49 30.06 -27.80
C ILE A 470 -93.93 31.45 -28.50
N GLY A 471 -95.18 32.03 -28.31
CA GLY A 471 -95.60 33.49 -28.63
C GLY A 471 -97.14 34.00 -28.59
N PRO A 472 -97.56 35.33 -28.46
CA PRO A 472 -98.98 35.88 -28.26
C PRO A 472 -99.51 37.29 -28.89
N ASN A 473 -100.84 37.71 -28.80
CA ASN A 473 -101.50 39.09 -29.06
C ASN A 473 -103.02 39.22 -28.52
N ASN A 474 -104.03 40.18 -28.63
CA ASN A 474 -104.50 41.49 -29.31
C ASN A 474 -105.46 42.40 -28.36
N ALA A 475 -106.55 43.26 -28.56
CA ALA A 475 -107.60 43.76 -29.56
C ALA A 475 -108.44 45.11 -29.11
N PRO A 476 -109.55 45.66 -29.77
CA PRO A 476 -110.14 47.09 -29.67
C PRO A 476 -111.65 47.44 -29.17
N ASP A 477 -112.34 48.58 -29.56
CA ASP A 477 -113.56 49.31 -28.92
C ASP A 477 -114.51 50.28 -29.81
N LEU A 478 -115.67 50.89 -29.32
CA LEU A 478 -116.84 51.59 -30.05
C LEU A 478 -117.60 52.86 -29.38
N ASN A 479 -118.59 53.60 -30.01
CA ASN A 479 -119.27 54.87 -29.46
C ASN A 479 -120.66 55.44 -30.05
N VAL A 480 -121.48 56.31 -29.34
CA VAL A 480 -122.81 56.99 -29.76
C VAL A 480 -123.36 58.29 -28.98
N PRO A 481 -124.42 59.09 -29.43
CA PRO A 481 -124.93 60.42 -28.87
C PRO A 481 -126.48 60.66 -28.49
N ALA A 482 -126.95 61.83 -27.94
CA ALA A 482 -128.25 62.04 -27.17
C ALA A 482 -128.99 63.46 -27.12
N ASN A 483 -129.92 63.70 -26.14
CA ASN A 483 -130.70 64.94 -25.79
C ASN A 483 -129.87 66.27 -25.81
N ILE A 484 -129.80 66.94 -26.97
CA ILE A 484 -128.89 68.10 -27.18
C ILE A 484 -129.34 69.41 -26.48
N THR A 485 -129.19 69.47 -25.16
CA THR A 485 -129.08 70.76 -24.48
C THR A 485 -127.76 71.41 -24.93
N VAL A 486 -127.82 72.37 -25.86
CA VAL A 486 -126.63 73.04 -26.40
C VAL A 486 -126.33 74.26 -25.56
N GLU A 487 -125.17 74.25 -24.93
CA GLU A 487 -124.61 75.41 -24.24
C GLU A 487 -124.57 76.63 -25.18
N ALA A 488 -124.85 77.83 -24.67
CA ALA A 488 -124.79 79.04 -25.47
C ALA A 488 -123.35 79.26 -25.98
N THR A 489 -123.14 79.04 -27.29
CA THR A 489 -121.84 79.15 -27.97
C THR A 489 -121.41 80.63 -28.18
N GLY A 490 -121.62 81.46 -27.16
CA GLY A 490 -121.65 82.92 -27.22
C GLY A 490 -123.05 83.51 -27.01
N PRO A 491 -123.15 84.83 -26.83
CA PRO A 491 -124.37 85.52 -26.34
C PRO A 491 -125.58 85.55 -27.30
N ALA A 492 -125.52 84.86 -28.45
CA ALA A 492 -126.56 84.86 -29.48
C ALA A 492 -127.43 83.57 -29.49
N GLY A 493 -127.12 82.59 -28.64
CA GLY A 493 -127.65 81.22 -28.76
C GLY A 493 -126.68 80.31 -29.54
N ALA A 494 -127.17 79.19 -30.09
CA ALA A 494 -126.29 78.17 -30.67
C ALA A 494 -126.80 77.58 -32.00
N ALA A 495 -125.86 77.23 -32.88
CA ALA A 495 -126.12 76.43 -34.08
C ALA A 495 -126.02 74.94 -33.73
N VAL A 496 -127.03 74.15 -34.11
CA VAL A 496 -127.17 72.77 -33.64
C VAL A 496 -127.11 71.80 -34.82
N ASN A 497 -125.92 71.27 -35.03
CA ASN A 497 -125.66 70.10 -35.87
C ASN A 497 -125.93 68.82 -35.09
N PHE A 498 -126.25 67.75 -35.80
CA PHE A 498 -126.35 66.38 -35.31
C PHE A 498 -126.09 65.38 -36.44
N THR A 499 -125.47 64.26 -36.08
CA THR A 499 -124.94 63.23 -36.98
C THR A 499 -125.03 61.87 -36.27
N VAL A 500 -125.10 60.77 -37.01
CA VAL A 500 -125.23 59.40 -36.47
C VAL A 500 -124.42 58.43 -37.34
N THR A 501 -123.74 57.46 -36.73
CA THR A 501 -122.73 56.56 -37.34
C THR A 501 -122.60 55.24 -36.55
N ALA A 502 -121.87 54.25 -37.08
CA ALA A 502 -121.43 53.00 -36.42
C ALA A 502 -120.10 52.51 -37.05
N THR A 503 -119.36 51.61 -36.39
CA THR A 503 -118.06 51.04 -36.86
C THR A 503 -117.74 49.67 -36.24
N ASP A 504 -117.15 48.75 -37.00
CA ASP A 504 -116.41 47.56 -36.50
C ASP A 504 -115.08 47.39 -37.29
N VAL A 505 -114.18 46.50 -36.85
CA VAL A 505 -112.99 46.04 -37.60
C VAL A 505 -113.02 44.55 -37.95
N GLU A 506 -113.95 43.78 -37.37
CA GLU A 506 -114.09 42.34 -37.63
C GLU A 506 -115.34 42.03 -38.51
N ASP A 507 -116.10 43.06 -38.90
CA ASP A 507 -117.19 43.05 -39.91
C ASP A 507 -117.05 44.24 -40.91
N ASP A 508 -117.40 44.03 -42.20
CA ASP A 508 -117.45 45.06 -43.27
C ASP A 508 -118.65 44.74 -44.21
N PRO A 509 -119.57 45.67 -44.53
CA PRO A 509 -119.52 47.12 -44.26
C PRO A 509 -120.33 47.59 -43.04
N ASP A 510 -119.86 48.71 -42.46
CA ASP A 510 -120.46 49.40 -41.33
C ASP A 510 -121.96 49.76 -41.53
N PRO A 511 -122.81 49.55 -40.51
CA PRO A 511 -124.26 49.74 -40.63
C PRO A 511 -124.73 51.20 -40.55
N THR A 512 -125.84 51.54 -41.24
CA THR A 512 -126.18 52.94 -41.58
C THR A 512 -127.47 53.50 -40.94
N PRO A 513 -127.47 54.72 -40.35
CA PRO A 513 -128.62 55.33 -39.65
C PRO A 513 -129.40 56.46 -40.38
N THR A 514 -130.58 56.86 -39.86
CA THR A 514 -131.48 57.93 -40.41
C THR A 514 -132.23 58.75 -39.32
N CYS A 515 -132.71 59.98 -39.59
CA CYS A 515 -133.33 60.90 -38.60
C CYS A 515 -134.45 61.86 -39.14
N ASN A 516 -135.16 62.60 -38.25
CA ASN A 516 -136.41 63.35 -38.58
C ASN A 516 -136.41 64.92 -38.60
N ARG A 517 -135.32 65.62 -38.27
CA ARG A 517 -135.11 67.05 -38.61
C ARG A 517 -133.77 67.19 -39.35
N THR A 518 -133.54 68.32 -40.02
CA THR A 518 -132.24 68.63 -40.63
C THR A 518 -131.25 69.23 -39.63
N SER A 519 -130.04 68.69 -39.66
CA SER A 519 -128.84 69.17 -38.96
C SER A 519 -128.46 70.59 -39.42
N GLY A 520 -127.95 71.43 -38.50
CA GLY A 520 -127.33 72.72 -38.84
C GLY A 520 -128.23 73.96 -38.77
N SER A 521 -129.39 73.87 -38.12
CA SER A 521 -130.23 75.06 -37.82
C SER A 521 -129.72 75.83 -36.59
N ILE A 522 -129.97 77.14 -36.51
CA ILE A 522 -129.76 77.93 -35.28
C ILE A 522 -130.98 77.80 -34.37
N PHE A 523 -130.74 77.60 -33.07
CA PHE A 523 -131.77 77.53 -32.03
C PHE A 523 -131.54 78.63 -30.98
N PRO A 524 -132.56 79.41 -30.60
CA PRO A 524 -132.45 80.42 -29.55
C PRO A 524 -132.55 79.79 -28.15
N ILE A 525 -132.15 80.55 -27.12
CA ILE A 525 -132.23 80.19 -25.69
C ILE A 525 -133.70 79.78 -25.36
N GLY A 526 -133.96 78.47 -25.23
CA GLY A 526 -135.28 77.85 -25.43
C GLY A 526 -135.23 76.31 -25.62
N THR A 527 -136.27 75.64 -26.12
CA THR A 527 -136.33 74.14 -26.26
C THR A 527 -137.12 73.63 -27.50
N THR A 528 -136.75 72.48 -28.11
CA THR A 528 -137.26 71.87 -29.39
C THR A 528 -136.92 70.32 -29.49
N THR A 529 -137.25 69.53 -30.56
CA THR A 529 -137.22 68.01 -30.58
C THR A 529 -136.84 67.29 -31.93
N VAL A 530 -136.22 66.05 -31.91
CA VAL A 530 -135.65 65.20 -33.03
C VAL A 530 -135.51 63.63 -32.69
N THR A 531 -135.13 62.68 -33.60
CA THR A 531 -135.14 61.14 -33.45
C THR A 531 -134.26 60.29 -34.47
N CYS A 532 -133.59 59.10 -34.16
CA CYS A 532 -132.66 58.24 -35.02
C CYS A 532 -132.38 56.66 -34.68
N SER A 533 -131.60 55.81 -35.46
CA SER A 533 -131.33 54.30 -35.24
C SER A 533 -130.24 53.46 -36.09
N VAL A 534 -129.62 52.29 -35.64
CA VAL A 534 -128.59 51.37 -36.33
C VAL A 534 -128.35 49.87 -35.78
N THR A 535 -127.56 48.91 -36.40
CA THR A 535 -127.31 47.45 -35.98
C THR A 535 -126.12 46.66 -36.66
N ASP A 536 -125.36 45.76 -36.00
CA ASP A 536 -124.22 44.91 -36.53
C ASP A 536 -124.55 43.46 -37.02
N SER A 537 -123.53 42.64 -37.38
CA SER A 537 -123.67 41.28 -37.95
C SER A 537 -123.61 40.10 -36.96
N TRP A 538 -122.86 40.19 -35.85
CA TRP A 538 -122.88 39.17 -34.79
C TRP A 538 -124.15 39.29 -33.90
N GLY A 539 -124.88 40.39 -34.02
CA GLY A 539 -126.31 40.50 -33.70
C GLY A 539 -126.73 41.69 -32.82
N VAL A 540 -125.89 42.71 -32.64
CA VAL A 540 -126.10 43.80 -31.66
C VAL A 540 -126.81 45.02 -32.30
N ASN A 541 -127.86 45.51 -31.65
CA ASN A 541 -128.83 46.49 -32.18
C ASN A 541 -128.95 47.75 -31.30
N MET A 542 -129.19 48.94 -31.90
CA MET A 542 -129.24 50.22 -31.16
C MET A 542 -130.16 51.30 -31.77
N THR A 543 -130.95 52.02 -30.96
CA THR A 543 -131.90 53.08 -31.42
C THR A 543 -132.06 54.22 -30.39
N ASP A 544 -132.18 55.52 -30.77
CA ASP A 544 -132.31 56.64 -29.81
C ASP A 544 -132.97 57.95 -30.35
N SER A 545 -133.29 58.93 -29.47
CA SER A 545 -133.99 60.19 -29.82
C SER A 545 -133.68 61.39 -28.88
N PHE A 546 -133.90 62.64 -29.31
CA PHE A 546 -133.36 63.81 -28.61
C PHE A 546 -134.17 65.12 -28.67
N THR A 547 -133.92 66.03 -27.71
CA THR A 547 -134.48 67.40 -27.62
C THR A 547 -133.39 68.46 -27.61
N VAL A 548 -133.58 69.53 -28.38
CA VAL A 548 -132.63 70.64 -28.49
C VAL A 548 -132.98 71.74 -27.50
N ARG A 549 -132.10 72.10 -26.56
CA ARG A 549 -132.36 73.14 -25.54
C ARG A 549 -131.18 74.08 -25.35
N VAL A 550 -131.32 75.37 -25.65
CA VAL A 550 -130.20 76.32 -25.49
C VAL A 550 -130.26 77.04 -24.15
N ARG A 551 -129.16 76.98 -23.37
CA ARG A 551 -129.01 77.53 -22.01
C ARG A 551 -127.55 77.91 -21.71
N ASP A 552 -127.36 78.60 -20.58
CA ASP A 552 -126.10 78.90 -19.92
C ASP A 552 -126.06 77.99 -18.67
N THR A 553 -125.20 76.96 -18.69
CA THR A 553 -125.15 75.81 -17.77
C THR A 553 -123.76 75.19 -17.57
N THR A 554 -122.73 75.54 -18.34
CA THR A 554 -121.38 75.02 -18.09
C THR A 554 -120.71 75.69 -16.90
N GLY A 555 -120.19 74.88 -15.97
CA GLY A 555 -119.14 75.33 -15.06
C GLY A 555 -117.79 75.45 -15.78
N PRO A 556 -116.80 76.14 -15.18
CA PRO A 556 -115.50 76.35 -15.82
C PRO A 556 -114.80 75.03 -16.14
N VAL A 557 -114.23 74.89 -17.34
CA VAL A 557 -113.50 73.67 -17.72
C VAL A 557 -112.15 73.66 -17.00
N LEU A 558 -111.97 72.71 -16.07
CA LEU A 558 -110.71 72.47 -15.37
C LEU A 558 -109.69 71.77 -16.29
N SER A 559 -108.51 72.35 -16.41
CA SER A 559 -107.31 71.66 -16.90
C SER A 559 -106.45 71.28 -15.69
N LEU A 560 -106.30 69.97 -15.46
CA LEU A 560 -105.51 69.37 -14.39
C LEU A 560 -104.32 68.58 -14.97
N PRO A 561 -103.22 68.42 -14.22
CA PRO A 561 -102.09 67.61 -14.63
C PRO A 561 -102.40 66.10 -14.52
N ALA A 562 -101.61 65.28 -15.20
CA ALA A 562 -101.61 63.83 -15.01
C ALA A 562 -101.07 63.45 -13.61
N ASN A 563 -101.30 62.19 -13.20
CA ASN A 563 -100.76 61.64 -11.95
C ASN A 563 -99.23 61.74 -11.94
N ILE A 564 -98.66 62.25 -10.85
CA ILE A 564 -97.23 62.55 -10.72
C ILE A 564 -96.56 61.46 -9.90
N ILE A 565 -95.50 60.84 -10.44
CA ILE A 565 -94.60 59.95 -9.67
C ILE A 565 -93.25 60.66 -9.56
N GLN A 566 -92.71 60.79 -8.35
CA GLN A 566 -91.36 61.34 -8.12
C GLN A 566 -90.61 60.63 -7.00
N GLU A 567 -89.29 60.68 -7.07
CA GLU A 567 -88.36 60.11 -6.08
C GLU A 567 -88.26 61.02 -4.84
N ALA A 568 -88.27 60.43 -3.64
CA ALA A 568 -88.13 61.13 -2.38
C ALA A 568 -86.81 61.91 -2.28
N THR A 569 -86.86 63.09 -1.65
CA THR A 569 -85.69 63.96 -1.44
C THR A 569 -85.24 64.00 0.03
N GLY A 570 -85.75 63.06 0.84
CA GLY A 570 -85.48 62.94 2.26
C GLY A 570 -86.62 62.24 3.02
N PRO A 571 -86.49 62.07 4.34
CA PRO A 571 -87.42 61.25 5.15
C PRO A 571 -88.88 61.74 5.14
N SER A 572 -89.10 63.03 4.85
CA SER A 572 -90.44 63.64 4.73
C SER A 572 -91.04 63.56 3.33
N GLY A 573 -90.39 62.86 2.39
CA GLY A 573 -90.80 62.76 0.99
C GLY A 573 -90.28 63.92 0.13
N ARG A 574 -91.15 64.57 -0.66
CA ARG A 574 -90.75 65.58 -1.65
C ARG A 574 -91.82 66.66 -1.90
N ALA A 575 -91.37 67.90 -2.09
CA ALA A 575 -92.22 68.99 -2.57
C ALA A 575 -92.54 68.80 -4.06
N VAL A 576 -93.82 68.81 -4.42
CA VAL A 576 -94.28 68.65 -5.81
C VAL A 576 -95.07 69.88 -6.25
N THR A 577 -94.51 70.60 -7.23
CA THR A 577 -95.18 71.68 -7.95
C THR A 577 -95.96 71.12 -9.14
N PHE A 578 -97.12 71.73 -9.39
CA PHE A 578 -98.03 71.38 -10.47
C PHE A 578 -98.91 72.58 -10.85
N THR A 579 -99.53 72.55 -12.03
CA THR A 579 -100.35 73.67 -12.54
C THR A 579 -101.76 73.20 -12.85
N ALA A 580 -102.76 73.92 -12.35
CA ALA A 580 -104.17 73.72 -12.64
C ALA A 580 -104.79 75.06 -13.05
N THR A 581 -105.61 75.07 -14.10
CA THR A 581 -106.28 76.27 -14.64
C THR A 581 -107.74 75.99 -14.95
N ALA A 582 -108.55 77.03 -15.08
CA ALA A 582 -109.94 76.91 -15.51
C ALA A 582 -110.35 78.03 -16.47
N THR A 583 -111.20 77.69 -17.44
CA THR A 583 -111.80 78.64 -18.38
C THR A 583 -113.26 78.29 -18.61
N ASP A 584 -114.14 79.26 -18.43
CA ASP A 584 -115.54 79.18 -18.88
C ASP A 584 -115.71 79.81 -20.28
N LEU A 585 -116.69 79.32 -21.03
CA LEU A 585 -116.98 79.72 -22.41
C LEU A 585 -117.78 81.04 -22.50
N VAL A 586 -118.54 81.40 -21.46
CA VAL A 586 -119.39 82.61 -21.43
C VAL A 586 -118.71 83.75 -20.66
N ASP A 587 -117.99 83.43 -19.59
CA ASP A 587 -117.34 84.36 -18.66
C ASP A 587 -115.82 84.47 -18.79
N GLY A 588 -115.15 83.53 -19.47
CA GLY A 588 -113.69 83.51 -19.63
C GLY A 588 -112.91 82.86 -18.46
N PRO A 589 -111.63 83.23 -18.24
CA PRO A 589 -110.75 82.52 -17.31
C PRO A 589 -111.17 82.64 -15.84
N ARG A 590 -111.02 81.54 -15.09
CA ARG A 590 -111.43 81.37 -13.68
C ARG A 590 -110.29 80.82 -12.81
N THR A 591 -110.34 81.16 -11.52
CA THR A 591 -109.35 80.74 -10.52
C THR A 591 -109.62 79.33 -10.02
N VAL A 592 -108.58 78.49 -9.93
CA VAL A 592 -108.64 77.13 -9.37
C VAL A 592 -108.04 77.10 -7.97
N LEU A 593 -108.65 76.36 -7.06
CA LEU A 593 -108.08 76.01 -5.76
C LEU A 593 -107.85 74.50 -5.68
N CYS A 594 -106.64 74.07 -5.31
CA CYS A 594 -106.26 72.67 -5.12
C CYS A 594 -105.79 72.43 -3.68
N ILE A 595 -106.13 71.26 -3.12
CA ILE A 595 -105.78 70.83 -1.76
C ILE A 595 -105.31 69.35 -1.80
N PRO A 596 -104.06 69.03 -1.37
CA PRO A 596 -102.97 69.94 -1.03
C PRO A 596 -102.62 70.93 -2.17
N GLY A 597 -102.02 72.06 -1.84
CA GLY A 597 -101.68 73.10 -2.82
C GLY A 597 -100.44 72.75 -3.65
N SER A 598 -100.27 73.42 -4.80
CA SER A 598 -99.05 73.30 -5.60
C SER A 598 -97.82 73.72 -4.82
N GLY A 599 -96.78 72.88 -4.81
CA GLY A 599 -95.57 73.07 -4.01
C GLY A 599 -95.65 72.48 -2.60
N SER A 600 -96.73 71.79 -2.23
CA SER A 600 -96.81 71.04 -0.97
C SER A 600 -95.80 69.89 -0.93
N THR A 601 -95.28 69.57 0.26
CA THR A 601 -94.52 68.34 0.50
C THR A 601 -95.47 67.16 0.60
N PHE A 602 -95.26 66.15 -0.26
CA PHE A 602 -95.96 64.87 -0.24
C PHE A 602 -95.06 63.83 0.43
N GLY A 603 -95.62 63.09 1.38
CA GLY A 603 -94.94 61.96 2.04
C GLY A 603 -94.83 60.74 1.12
N ILE A 604 -93.98 59.80 1.50
CA ILE A 604 -93.77 58.52 0.78
C ILE A 604 -95.08 57.72 0.75
N GLY A 605 -95.43 57.18 -0.41
CA GLY A 605 -96.75 56.61 -0.71
C GLY A 605 -97.54 57.49 -1.68
N THR A 606 -98.83 57.17 -1.88
CA THR A 606 -99.73 57.86 -2.80
C THR A 606 -100.70 58.79 -2.07
N THR A 607 -100.77 60.05 -2.49
CA THR A 607 -101.68 61.08 -1.98
C THR A 607 -102.56 61.62 -3.11
N THR A 608 -103.86 61.80 -2.86
CA THR A 608 -104.78 62.42 -3.83
C THR A 608 -104.85 63.94 -3.62
N VAL A 609 -104.72 64.70 -4.70
CA VAL A 609 -104.93 66.16 -4.75
C VAL A 609 -106.30 66.43 -5.34
N ASN A 610 -107.14 67.20 -4.64
CA ASN A 610 -108.47 67.58 -5.10
C ASN A 610 -108.51 69.06 -5.47
N CYS A 611 -109.10 69.41 -6.62
CA CYS A 611 -109.15 70.76 -7.19
C CYS A 611 -110.58 71.18 -7.56
N PHE A 612 -110.90 72.48 -7.45
CA PHE A 612 -112.20 73.03 -7.86
C PHE A 612 -112.15 74.49 -8.36
N SER A 613 -113.20 74.91 -9.08
CA SER A 613 -113.43 76.27 -9.59
C SER A 613 -114.93 76.56 -9.77
N SER A 614 -115.30 77.82 -10.02
CA SER A 614 -116.69 78.28 -10.23
C SER A 614 -116.79 79.53 -11.12
N ASP A 615 -117.95 79.73 -11.75
CA ASP A 615 -118.26 80.89 -12.61
C ASP A 615 -118.99 82.04 -11.86
N SER A 616 -119.65 82.98 -12.57
CA SER A 616 -120.49 84.02 -11.95
C SER A 616 -121.98 83.68 -11.84
N ARG A 617 -122.44 82.51 -12.32
CA ARG A 617 -123.81 81.99 -12.14
C ARG A 617 -123.89 80.95 -11.02
N PHE A 618 -122.76 80.63 -10.39
CA PHE A 618 -122.59 79.56 -9.40
C PHE A 618 -122.67 78.14 -10.00
N ASN A 619 -122.27 77.97 -11.26
CA ASN A 619 -121.88 76.65 -11.79
C ASN A 619 -120.48 76.30 -11.27
N PHE A 620 -120.26 75.03 -10.91
CA PHE A 620 -119.03 74.54 -10.29
C PHE A 620 -118.37 73.43 -11.10
N SER A 621 -117.05 73.31 -10.96
CA SER A 621 -116.21 72.26 -11.55
C SER A 621 -115.31 71.64 -10.50
N PHE A 622 -115.19 70.32 -10.46
CA PHE A 622 -114.33 69.57 -9.55
C PHE A 622 -113.50 68.54 -10.33
N GLY A 623 -112.30 68.21 -9.84
CA GLY A 623 -111.47 67.12 -10.37
C GLY A 623 -110.29 66.80 -9.45
N SER A 624 -109.58 65.71 -9.71
CA SER A 624 -108.46 65.26 -8.88
C SER A 624 -107.42 64.49 -9.67
N PHE A 625 -106.21 64.40 -9.12
CA PHE A 625 -105.09 63.59 -9.60
C PHE A 625 -104.29 63.08 -8.39
N THR A 626 -103.39 62.11 -8.59
CA THR A 626 -102.54 61.60 -7.50
C THR A 626 -101.09 62.04 -7.62
N VAL A 627 -100.43 62.16 -6.47
CA VAL A 627 -98.98 62.31 -6.34
C VAL A 627 -98.47 61.09 -5.57
N THR A 628 -97.56 60.32 -6.18
CA THR A 628 -96.91 59.17 -5.54
C THR A 628 -95.43 59.45 -5.36
N ILE A 629 -94.98 59.49 -4.11
CA ILE A 629 -93.56 59.58 -3.77
C ILE A 629 -93.05 58.18 -3.44
N ARG A 630 -91.95 57.77 -4.08
CA ARG A 630 -91.27 56.50 -3.83
C ARG A 630 -89.84 56.74 -3.36
N ASP A 631 -89.22 55.68 -2.89
CA ASP A 631 -87.83 55.63 -2.46
C ASP A 631 -87.18 54.49 -3.24
N THR A 632 -86.36 54.84 -4.22
CA THR A 632 -85.66 53.95 -5.16
C THR A 632 -84.16 54.22 -5.21
N THR A 633 -83.67 55.09 -4.31
CA THR A 633 -82.26 55.48 -4.18
C THR A 633 -81.53 54.53 -3.21
N PRO A 634 -80.54 53.74 -3.65
CA PRO A 634 -79.76 52.91 -2.74
C PRO A 634 -78.88 53.74 -1.78
N PRO A 635 -78.48 53.18 -0.62
CA PRO A 635 -77.56 53.85 0.30
C PRO A 635 -76.23 54.21 -0.37
N ALA A 636 -75.72 55.42 -0.13
CA ALA A 636 -74.36 55.76 -0.53
C ALA A 636 -73.36 55.03 0.39
N LEU A 637 -72.62 54.08 -0.18
CA LEU A 637 -71.61 53.28 0.51
C LEU A 637 -70.25 53.99 0.46
N ASN A 638 -69.58 54.11 1.60
CA ASN A 638 -68.28 54.74 1.78
C ASN A 638 -67.31 53.73 2.41
N LEU A 639 -66.35 53.28 1.62
CA LEU A 639 -65.38 52.23 1.92
C LEU A 639 -63.97 52.82 2.15
N PRO A 640 -63.08 52.11 2.86
CA PRO A 640 -61.67 52.49 2.92
C PRO A 640 -61.01 52.31 1.53
N SER A 641 -59.84 52.91 1.36
CA SER A 641 -58.93 52.50 0.27
C SER A 641 -58.43 51.08 0.50
N ASN A 642 -57.88 50.45 -0.55
CA ASN A 642 -57.13 49.21 -0.40
C ASN A 642 -56.03 49.36 0.68
N ILE A 643 -55.81 48.31 1.45
CA ILE A 643 -54.90 48.27 2.59
C ILE A 643 -53.75 47.31 2.26
N VAL A 644 -52.52 47.70 2.59
CA VAL A 644 -51.35 46.81 2.52
C VAL A 644 -50.75 46.73 3.93
N VAL A 645 -50.46 45.52 4.40
CA VAL A 645 -49.81 45.26 5.69
C VAL A 645 -48.78 44.13 5.57
N GLU A 646 -47.82 44.13 6.47
CA GLU A 646 -46.91 43.01 6.67
C GLU A 646 -47.64 41.81 7.30
N ALA A 647 -47.19 40.59 7.01
CA ALA A 647 -47.53 39.40 7.77
C ALA A 647 -46.96 39.48 9.21
N THR A 648 -47.57 38.74 10.14
CA THR A 648 -47.19 38.76 11.57
C THR A 648 -47.22 37.37 12.23
N SER A 649 -47.52 36.36 11.43
CA SER A 649 -47.70 34.96 11.80
C SER A 649 -47.87 34.13 10.50
N PRO A 650 -47.78 32.79 10.53
CA PRO A 650 -48.11 31.94 9.37
C PRO A 650 -49.57 32.09 8.90
N ALA A 651 -50.46 32.61 9.76
CA ALA A 651 -51.85 32.92 9.42
C ALA A 651 -52.03 34.31 8.77
N GLY A 652 -50.94 35.06 8.53
CA GLY A 652 -50.94 36.42 8.01
C GLY A 652 -51.07 37.48 9.11
N ASN A 653 -52.02 38.40 8.99
CA ASN A 653 -52.19 39.55 9.91
C ASN A 653 -53.68 39.89 10.17
N VAL A 654 -53.98 40.42 11.37
CA VAL A 654 -55.32 40.85 11.79
C VAL A 654 -55.56 42.31 11.41
N VAL A 655 -56.44 42.55 10.43
CA VAL A 655 -56.61 43.90 9.83
C VAL A 655 -57.92 44.54 10.26
N ALA A 656 -57.81 45.70 10.92
CA ALA A 656 -58.92 46.54 11.33
C ALA A 656 -59.23 47.61 10.26
N PHE A 657 -60.50 47.70 9.85
CA PHE A 657 -60.99 48.71 8.90
C PHE A 657 -62.38 49.23 9.27
N SER A 658 -62.84 50.30 8.63
CA SER A 658 -64.17 50.88 8.84
C SER A 658 -64.86 51.19 7.52
N ALA A 659 -66.10 50.70 7.38
CA ALA A 659 -66.99 51.00 6.27
C ALA A 659 -68.27 51.64 6.81
N THR A 660 -68.88 52.55 6.03
CA THR A 660 -70.07 53.31 6.44
C THR A 660 -71.04 53.44 5.27
N ALA A 661 -72.35 53.51 5.53
CA ALA A 661 -73.34 53.79 4.50
C ALA A 661 -74.38 54.80 5.00
N THR A 662 -74.80 55.69 4.11
CA THR A 662 -75.83 56.70 4.38
C THR A 662 -76.79 56.83 3.21
N ASP A 663 -78.07 56.61 3.46
CA ASP A 663 -79.16 56.90 2.53
C ASP A 663 -79.76 58.29 2.84
N ILE A 664 -80.22 59.00 1.82
CA ILE A 664 -80.88 60.31 1.93
C ILE A 664 -82.26 60.21 2.58
N VAL A 665 -82.99 59.10 2.44
CA VAL A 665 -84.35 58.92 2.97
C VAL A 665 -84.37 58.18 4.32
N SER A 666 -83.43 57.25 4.52
CA SER A 666 -83.32 56.38 5.70
C SER A 666 -82.19 56.77 6.66
N GLY A 667 -81.29 57.67 6.27
CA GLY A 667 -80.12 58.07 7.06
C GLY A 667 -79.03 56.99 7.11
N SER A 668 -78.24 56.96 8.19
CA SER A 668 -77.19 55.95 8.40
C SER A 668 -77.73 54.53 8.32
N ARG A 669 -76.98 53.64 7.68
CA ARG A 669 -77.31 52.22 7.45
C ARG A 669 -76.17 51.33 7.96
N PRO A 670 -76.47 50.14 8.52
CA PRO A 670 -75.43 49.15 8.82
C PRO A 670 -74.79 48.67 7.51
N VAL A 671 -73.46 48.55 7.51
CA VAL A 671 -72.71 47.88 6.44
C VAL A 671 -72.33 46.49 6.95
N SER A 672 -72.59 45.46 6.14
CA SER A 672 -72.02 44.14 6.34
C SER A 672 -70.82 43.98 5.41
N CYS A 673 -69.69 43.49 5.91
CA CYS A 673 -68.51 43.21 5.09
C CYS A 673 -68.01 41.79 5.34
N THR A 674 -67.61 41.09 4.28
CA THR A 674 -67.04 39.74 4.32
C THR A 674 -65.70 39.67 3.56
N PRO A 675 -64.59 39.24 4.19
CA PRO A 675 -64.43 39.02 5.64
C PRO A 675 -64.67 40.28 6.50
N ALA A 676 -64.76 40.10 7.81
CA ALA A 676 -65.13 41.18 8.73
C ALA A 676 -63.92 42.04 9.14
N SER A 677 -64.19 43.22 9.70
CA SER A 677 -63.15 44.06 10.31
C SER A 677 -62.60 43.39 11.57
N ASN A 678 -61.27 43.35 11.71
CA ASN A 678 -60.52 42.57 12.70
C ASN A 678 -60.57 41.04 12.47
N SER A 679 -60.90 40.57 11.26
CA SER A 679 -60.52 39.21 10.83
C SER A 679 -59.01 39.12 10.61
N THR A 680 -58.46 37.90 10.75
CA THR A 680 -57.15 37.57 10.19
C THR A 680 -57.27 37.43 8.67
N PHE A 681 -56.31 37.99 7.95
CA PHE A 681 -56.18 37.89 6.51
C PHE A 681 -54.90 37.11 6.18
N PRO A 682 -54.96 36.06 5.36
CA PRO A 682 -53.78 35.30 4.96
C PRO A 682 -52.89 36.13 4.01
N VAL A 683 -51.64 35.69 3.85
CA VAL A 683 -50.70 36.27 2.89
C VAL A 683 -51.25 36.18 1.47
N GLY A 684 -51.02 37.22 0.66
CA GLY A 684 -51.67 37.44 -0.63
C GLY A 684 -52.77 38.52 -0.59
N VAL A 685 -53.62 38.54 -1.61
CA VAL A 685 -54.65 39.59 -1.80
C VAL A 685 -56.04 39.05 -1.49
N THR A 686 -56.60 39.46 -0.36
CA THR A 686 -58.01 39.19 -0.02
C THR A 686 -58.90 40.34 -0.49
N THR A 687 -60.00 40.03 -1.19
CA THR A 687 -61.05 41.02 -1.50
C THR A 687 -62.09 41.03 -0.39
N VAL A 688 -62.32 42.20 0.22
CA VAL A 688 -63.40 42.42 1.18
C VAL A 688 -64.62 42.96 0.42
N ASN A 689 -65.71 42.20 0.43
CA ASN A 689 -66.98 42.60 -0.18
C ASN A 689 -67.89 43.20 0.88
N CYS A 690 -68.40 44.40 0.64
CA CYS A 690 -69.26 45.14 1.56
C CYS A 690 -70.63 45.47 0.92
N SER A 691 -71.69 45.34 1.70
CA SER A 691 -73.07 45.64 1.28
C SER A 691 -73.85 46.42 2.35
N ALA A 692 -74.80 47.24 1.89
CA ALA A 692 -75.75 47.96 2.74
C ALA A 692 -77.12 48.07 2.07
N SER A 693 -78.18 47.96 2.85
CA SER A 693 -79.57 48.02 2.37
C SER A 693 -80.33 49.14 3.08
N ASP A 694 -81.23 49.81 2.36
CA ASP A 694 -82.13 50.82 2.94
C ASP A 694 -83.33 50.18 3.69
N THR A 695 -84.33 51.00 4.03
CA THR A 695 -85.57 50.53 4.70
C THR A 695 -86.71 50.20 3.74
N ARG A 696 -86.44 50.06 2.43
CA ARG A 696 -87.40 49.63 1.39
C ARG A 696 -86.90 48.48 0.49
N GLY A 697 -85.64 48.07 0.63
CA GLY A 697 -85.01 46.98 -0.12
C GLY A 697 -84.03 47.42 -1.21
N ASN A 698 -83.74 48.73 -1.34
CA ASN A 698 -82.71 49.23 -2.24
C ASN A 698 -81.32 48.89 -1.66
N THR A 699 -80.46 48.24 -2.45
CA THR A 699 -79.16 47.74 -2.00
C THR A 699 -77.99 48.40 -2.71
N ALA A 700 -76.90 48.61 -1.98
CA ALA A 700 -75.63 49.10 -2.49
C ALA A 700 -74.50 48.15 -2.10
N ASN A 701 -73.66 47.82 -3.07
CA ASN A 701 -72.54 46.89 -2.91
C ASN A 701 -71.24 47.56 -3.40
N GLY A 702 -70.12 47.18 -2.81
CA GLY A 702 -68.78 47.60 -3.25
C GLY A 702 -67.70 46.77 -2.54
N SER A 703 -66.47 46.89 -2.99
CA SER A 703 -65.35 46.14 -2.41
C SER A 703 -64.05 46.95 -2.39
N PHE A 704 -63.11 46.49 -1.56
CA PHE A 704 -61.73 46.94 -1.51
C PHE A 704 -60.84 45.72 -1.22
N THR A 705 -59.53 45.82 -1.44
CA THR A 705 -58.59 44.72 -1.17
C THR A 705 -57.76 44.97 0.08
N ILE A 706 -57.45 43.88 0.78
CA ILE A 706 -56.41 43.81 1.81
C ILE A 706 -55.32 42.92 1.24
N THR A 707 -54.13 43.48 1.04
CA THR A 707 -52.94 42.74 0.69
C THR A 707 -52.13 42.53 1.96
N VAL A 708 -51.99 41.28 2.39
CA VAL A 708 -50.98 40.91 3.37
C VAL A 708 -49.78 40.42 2.59
N GLN A 709 -48.62 41.00 2.82
CA GLN A 709 -47.37 40.63 2.16
C GLN A 709 -46.34 40.25 3.21
N ASP A 710 -45.35 39.46 2.82
CA ASP A 710 -44.19 39.16 3.65
C ASP A 710 -42.95 39.77 3.01
N THR A 711 -42.25 40.62 3.76
CA THR A 711 -41.01 41.29 3.35
C THR A 711 -39.95 41.23 4.44
N THR A 712 -40.08 40.29 5.38
CA THR A 712 -39.24 40.15 6.56
C THR A 712 -38.26 38.98 6.40
N PRO A 713 -36.95 39.23 6.15
CA PRO A 713 -36.01 38.14 5.91
C PRO A 713 -35.81 37.22 7.12
N PRO A 714 -35.62 35.90 6.89
CA PRO A 714 -35.51 34.91 7.96
C PRO A 714 -34.28 35.14 8.86
N SER A 715 -34.40 34.84 10.15
CA SER A 715 -33.29 34.99 11.11
C SER A 715 -32.36 33.77 11.09
N LEU A 716 -31.25 33.89 10.36
CA LEU A 716 -30.20 32.88 10.24
C LEU A 716 -29.35 32.77 11.52
N HIS A 717 -29.25 31.57 12.06
CA HIS A 717 -28.42 31.19 13.20
C HIS A 717 -27.29 30.26 12.74
N LEU A 718 -26.04 30.66 13.00
CA LEU A 718 -24.83 29.97 12.56
C LEU A 718 -24.00 29.49 13.76
N PRO A 719 -23.18 28.44 13.58
CA PRO A 719 -22.23 28.02 14.60
C PRO A 719 -21.12 29.06 14.77
N ALA A 720 -20.35 28.92 15.85
CA ALA A 720 -19.06 29.61 15.95
C ALA A 720 -18.06 29.06 14.91
N ASN A 721 -16.99 29.81 14.64
CA ASN A 721 -15.88 29.31 13.83
C ASN A 721 -15.34 27.99 14.42
N ILE A 722 -15.15 27.00 13.55
CA ILE A 722 -14.72 25.65 13.92
C ILE A 722 -13.21 25.52 13.70
N THR A 723 -12.52 24.85 14.62
CA THR A 723 -11.15 24.36 14.41
C THR A 723 -11.18 22.84 14.44
N ALA A 724 -10.57 22.21 13.45
CA ALA A 724 -10.52 20.75 13.31
C ALA A 724 -9.11 20.29 12.95
N GLU A 725 -8.80 19.05 13.30
CA GLU A 725 -7.53 18.38 13.02
C GLU A 725 -7.63 17.60 11.72
N ALA A 726 -6.65 17.72 10.82
CA ALA A 726 -6.59 16.96 9.58
C ALA A 726 -6.41 15.46 9.87
N THR A 727 -7.24 14.62 9.26
CA THR A 727 -7.15 13.15 9.40
C THR A 727 -6.59 12.48 8.14
N SER A 728 -6.25 13.26 7.12
CA SER A 728 -5.75 12.82 5.82
C SER A 728 -5.10 13.99 5.07
N ALA A 729 -4.35 13.71 4.00
CA ALA A 729 -3.87 14.71 3.05
C ALA A 729 -5.01 15.56 2.41
N SER A 730 -6.23 15.03 2.38
CA SER A 730 -7.44 15.75 1.93
C SER A 730 -8.04 16.67 3.01
N GLY A 731 -7.46 16.68 4.22
CA GLY A 731 -7.98 17.35 5.41
C GLY A 731 -8.92 16.45 6.20
N VAL A 732 -10.07 16.98 6.63
CA VAL A 732 -11.01 16.31 7.55
C VAL A 732 -12.48 16.64 7.25
N THR A 733 -13.37 15.67 7.44
CA THR A 733 -14.82 15.88 7.34
C THR A 733 -15.37 16.56 8.58
N VAL A 734 -16.09 17.68 8.39
CA VAL A 734 -16.64 18.49 9.49
C VAL A 734 -18.16 18.59 9.37
N THR A 735 -18.87 18.06 10.37
CA THR A 735 -20.30 18.27 10.56
C THR A 735 -20.54 19.53 11.38
N PHE A 736 -21.61 20.25 11.05
CA PHE A 736 -22.04 21.47 11.74
C PHE A 736 -23.53 21.70 11.48
N SER A 737 -24.21 22.36 12.41
CA SER A 737 -25.61 22.76 12.23
C SER A 737 -25.72 24.27 12.01
N ALA A 738 -26.45 24.63 10.96
CA ALA A 738 -27.00 25.97 10.74
C ALA A 738 -28.53 25.85 10.79
N SER A 739 -29.23 26.89 11.23
CA SER A 739 -30.69 26.91 11.23
C SER A 739 -31.23 28.31 10.96
N ALA A 740 -32.46 28.39 10.48
CA ALA A 740 -33.15 29.65 10.28
C ALA A 740 -34.52 29.60 10.95
N THR A 741 -34.96 30.74 11.47
CA THR A 741 -36.28 30.91 12.07
C THR A 741 -36.94 32.14 11.48
N ASP A 742 -38.18 32.01 11.03
CA ASP A 742 -38.99 33.13 10.60
C ASP A 742 -40.31 33.25 11.41
N ILE A 743 -41.02 34.36 11.25
CA ILE A 743 -42.29 34.68 11.91
C ILE A 743 -43.52 34.27 11.10
N VAL A 744 -43.38 34.09 9.79
CA VAL A 744 -44.40 33.65 8.83
C VAL A 744 -44.15 32.21 8.40
N ASP A 745 -42.90 31.86 8.07
CA ASP A 745 -42.54 30.51 7.67
C ASP A 745 -42.13 29.61 8.83
N VAL A 746 -42.87 28.49 8.98
CA VAL A 746 -42.73 27.52 10.07
C VAL A 746 -41.46 26.68 9.95
N SER A 747 -40.92 26.56 8.73
CA SER A 747 -39.64 25.92 8.45
C SER A 747 -38.95 26.67 7.30
N VAL A 748 -37.73 27.13 7.53
CA VAL A 748 -36.92 27.83 6.53
C VAL A 748 -35.63 27.05 6.32
N PRO A 749 -35.37 26.49 5.11
CA PRO A 749 -34.17 25.69 4.86
C PRO A 749 -32.93 26.58 4.84
N THR A 750 -31.86 26.13 5.50
CA THR A 750 -30.53 26.72 5.40
C THR A 750 -29.68 25.99 4.38
N VAL A 751 -29.21 26.69 3.36
CA VAL A 751 -28.26 26.17 2.38
C VAL A 751 -26.87 26.69 2.73
N CYS A 752 -25.92 25.79 3.00
CA CYS A 752 -24.53 26.12 3.29
C CYS A 752 -23.59 25.56 2.23
N SER A 753 -22.53 26.31 1.91
CA SER A 753 -21.48 25.91 0.96
C SER A 753 -20.08 26.23 1.52
N PRO A 754 -19.21 25.22 1.74
CA PRO A 754 -19.50 23.78 1.70
C PRO A 754 -20.64 23.35 2.65
N ALA A 755 -21.26 22.20 2.38
CA ALA A 755 -22.37 21.65 3.17
C ALA A 755 -21.88 20.97 4.48
N PRO A 756 -22.75 20.75 5.48
CA PRO A 756 -22.44 19.87 6.62
C PRO A 756 -21.93 18.51 6.13
N GLY A 757 -20.89 17.97 6.79
CA GLY A 757 -20.31 16.68 6.39
C GLY A 757 -19.41 16.75 5.15
N SER A 758 -19.15 17.94 4.60
CA SER A 758 -18.08 18.12 3.60
C SER A 758 -16.70 17.85 4.20
N THR A 759 -15.78 17.33 3.39
CA THR A 759 -14.34 17.32 3.70
C THR A 759 -13.76 18.71 3.47
N PHE A 760 -13.11 19.26 4.49
CA PHE A 760 -12.45 20.55 4.46
C PHE A 760 -10.93 20.37 4.35
N PRO A 761 -10.25 20.99 3.37
CA PRO A 761 -8.80 20.92 3.23
C PRO A 761 -8.10 21.80 4.29
N LEU A 762 -6.79 21.55 4.48
CA LEU A 762 -5.95 22.32 5.40
C LEU A 762 -5.97 23.83 5.10
N GLY A 763 -5.89 24.63 6.15
CA GLY A 763 -6.03 26.08 6.12
C GLY A 763 -7.43 26.55 6.55
N ILE A 764 -7.81 27.75 6.13
CA ILE A 764 -9.08 28.38 6.50
C ILE A 764 -10.05 28.33 5.32
N THR A 765 -11.14 27.60 5.47
CA THR A 765 -12.27 27.59 4.54
C THR A 765 -13.44 28.39 5.12
N THR A 766 -13.95 29.36 4.36
CA THR A 766 -15.19 30.07 4.72
C THR A 766 -16.40 29.27 4.27
N VAL A 767 -17.24 28.85 5.22
CA VAL A 767 -18.58 28.33 4.92
C VAL A 767 -19.52 29.52 4.80
N ASN A 768 -20.15 29.66 3.64
CA ASN A 768 -21.19 30.66 3.40
C ASN A 768 -22.56 29.97 3.51
N CYS A 769 -23.47 30.53 4.30
CA CYS A 769 -24.81 30.01 4.50
C CYS A 769 -25.86 31.07 4.15
N SER A 770 -26.95 30.64 3.53
CA SER A 770 -28.09 31.46 3.18
C SER A 770 -29.39 30.77 3.60
N ALA A 771 -30.34 31.55 4.09
CA ALA A 771 -31.72 31.14 4.28
C ALA A 771 -32.63 32.06 3.45
N THR A 772 -33.60 31.47 2.76
CA THR A 772 -34.62 32.18 1.98
C THR A 772 -35.99 31.64 2.37
N ASP A 773 -36.94 32.53 2.64
CA ASP A 773 -38.32 32.18 2.98
C ASP A 773 -39.16 31.79 1.73
N SER A 774 -40.46 31.52 1.92
CA SER A 774 -41.39 31.21 0.82
C SER A 774 -41.82 32.41 -0.04
N HIS A 775 -41.33 33.62 0.29
CA HIS A 775 -41.67 34.90 -0.33
C HIS A 775 -40.44 35.62 -0.95
N ASP A 776 -39.36 34.87 -1.19
CA ASP A 776 -38.06 35.31 -1.75
C ASP A 776 -37.24 36.29 -0.87
N ASN A 777 -37.60 36.51 0.40
CA ASN A 777 -36.75 37.29 1.32
C ASN A 777 -35.60 36.42 1.85
N SER A 778 -34.38 36.95 1.83
CA SER A 778 -33.17 36.17 2.11
C SER A 778 -32.20 36.83 3.08
N THR A 779 -31.58 35.99 3.93
CA THR A 779 -30.52 36.37 4.88
C THR A 779 -29.30 35.49 4.66
N ASN A 780 -28.14 36.14 4.52
CA ASN A 780 -26.84 35.48 4.32
C ASN A 780 -25.92 35.71 5.53
N GLY A 781 -25.09 34.72 5.82
CA GLY A 781 -24.03 34.80 6.83
C GLY A 781 -22.89 33.81 6.51
N SER A 782 -21.84 33.85 7.32
CA SER A 782 -20.69 32.95 7.15
C SER A 782 -19.94 32.71 8.45
N PHE A 783 -19.34 31.54 8.58
CA PHE A 783 -18.35 31.20 9.60
C PHE A 783 -17.15 30.54 8.91
N THR A 784 -16.04 30.34 9.64
CA THR A 784 -14.85 29.68 9.08
C THR A 784 -14.61 28.32 9.74
N VAL A 785 -14.30 27.32 8.94
CA VAL A 785 -13.65 26.07 9.37
C VAL A 785 -12.15 26.25 9.16
N THR A 786 -11.38 26.15 10.24
CA THR A 786 -9.91 26.10 10.20
C THR A 786 -9.47 24.66 10.39
N VAL A 787 -8.97 24.03 9.33
CA VAL A 787 -8.33 22.72 9.43
C VAL A 787 -6.83 22.94 9.57
N GLN A 788 -6.26 22.33 10.59
CA GLN A 788 -4.83 22.37 10.88
C GLN A 788 -4.31 20.94 11.01
N ASP A 789 -3.00 20.79 10.87
CA ASP A 789 -2.29 19.57 11.20
C ASP A 789 -1.41 19.84 12.42
N THR A 790 -1.70 19.16 13.52
CA THR A 790 -0.94 19.13 14.76
C THR A 790 -0.53 17.69 15.16
N THR A 791 -0.69 16.75 14.24
CA THR A 791 -0.41 15.33 14.44
C THR A 791 1.07 15.08 14.16
N ALA A 792 1.78 14.56 15.16
CA ALA A 792 3.21 14.30 15.00
C ALA A 792 3.46 12.96 14.27
N PRO A 793 4.41 12.92 13.31
CA PRO A 793 4.70 11.71 12.55
C PRO A 793 5.26 10.59 13.44
N ILE A 794 4.90 9.35 13.14
CA ILE A 794 5.35 8.17 13.88
C ILE A 794 6.64 7.64 13.25
N ILE A 795 7.66 7.36 14.06
CA ILE A 795 8.90 6.68 13.62
C ILE A 795 8.80 5.20 13.99
N ALA A 796 9.07 4.31 13.04
CA ALA A 796 9.08 2.86 13.28
C ALA A 796 10.21 2.43 14.24
N PRO A 797 10.03 1.36 15.03
CA PRO A 797 11.11 0.77 15.81
C PRO A 797 12.28 0.33 14.91
N HIS A 798 13.50 0.66 15.30
CA HIS A 798 14.73 0.17 14.67
C HIS A 798 15.38 -0.87 15.59
N PRO A 799 15.88 -2.01 15.09
CA PRO A 799 16.62 -2.97 15.91
C PRO A 799 17.96 -2.40 16.39
N ASP A 800 18.44 -2.88 17.54
CA ASP A 800 19.83 -2.66 17.98
C ASP A 800 20.82 -3.32 17.01
N ILE A 801 22.03 -2.76 16.92
CA ILE A 801 23.11 -3.23 16.04
C ILE A 801 24.32 -3.59 16.89
N ILE A 802 24.98 -4.70 16.56
CA ILE A 802 26.27 -5.10 17.13
C ILE A 802 27.26 -5.19 15.97
N GLU A 803 28.40 -4.49 16.08
CA GLU A 803 29.45 -4.45 15.06
C GLU A 803 30.84 -4.63 15.68
N GLU A 804 31.78 -5.13 14.87
CA GLU A 804 33.16 -5.39 15.26
C GLU A 804 34.05 -4.15 15.05
N ALA A 805 34.90 -3.84 16.02
CA ALA A 805 35.81 -2.70 15.98
C ALA A 805 36.87 -2.87 14.89
N THR A 806 36.85 -1.97 13.89
CA THR A 806 37.80 -1.98 12.77
C THR A 806 39.06 -1.14 12.98
N SER A 807 39.16 -0.47 14.14
CA SER A 807 40.27 0.41 14.53
C SER A 807 40.17 0.81 16.00
N ALA A 808 41.22 1.45 16.53
CA ALA A 808 41.18 2.15 17.83
C ALA A 808 40.09 3.24 17.95
N ALA A 809 39.52 3.71 16.82
CA ALA A 809 38.40 4.65 16.80
C ALA A 809 37.02 3.95 16.79
N GLY A 810 36.99 2.62 16.78
CA GLY A 810 35.79 1.79 16.66
C GLY A 810 35.47 1.38 15.22
N ALA A 811 34.19 1.42 14.86
CA ALA A 811 33.65 0.87 13.60
C ALA A 811 32.87 1.92 12.80
N VAL A 812 32.90 1.83 11.47
CA VAL A 812 32.00 2.62 10.60
C VAL A 812 30.72 1.82 10.39
N VAL A 813 29.61 2.27 10.98
CA VAL A 813 28.36 1.49 11.00
C VAL A 813 27.32 2.11 10.05
N THR A 814 26.89 1.33 9.07
CA THR A 814 25.82 1.71 8.13
C THR A 814 24.52 1.01 8.48
N TYR A 815 23.47 1.79 8.74
CA TYR A 815 22.11 1.32 8.99
C TYR A 815 21.11 2.01 8.06
N THR A 816 19.94 1.41 7.87
CA THR A 816 18.81 2.03 7.17
C THR A 816 18.07 2.97 8.11
N SER A 817 17.87 4.25 7.77
CA SER A 817 16.98 5.10 8.57
C SER A 817 15.62 4.42 8.78
N PRO A 818 15.04 4.43 9.99
CA PRO A 818 13.73 3.85 10.23
C PRO A 818 12.69 4.54 9.36
N SER A 819 11.69 3.78 8.91
CA SER A 819 10.53 4.34 8.21
C SER A 819 9.76 5.28 9.14
N THR A 820 9.09 6.26 8.53
CA THR A 820 8.15 7.13 9.25
C THR A 820 6.81 7.13 8.53
N SER A 821 5.74 7.30 9.29
CA SER A 821 4.37 7.32 8.78
C SER A 821 3.56 8.39 9.49
N ASP A 822 2.88 9.19 8.70
CA ASP A 822 1.96 10.23 9.13
C ASP A 822 0.60 10.07 8.45
N ALA A 823 -0.48 10.56 9.08
CA ALA A 823 -1.83 10.47 8.52
C ALA A 823 -2.11 11.53 7.44
N VAL A 824 -1.48 12.70 7.57
CA VAL A 824 -1.65 13.86 6.68
C VAL A 824 -0.56 13.86 5.61
N ASP A 825 0.70 13.78 6.01
CA ASP A 825 1.86 13.89 5.11
C ASP A 825 2.41 12.54 4.60
N GLY A 826 1.93 11.41 5.13
CA GLY A 826 2.30 10.08 4.66
C GLY A 826 3.72 9.65 5.04
N ALA A 827 4.52 9.22 4.07
CA ALA A 827 5.85 8.65 4.34
C ALA A 827 6.96 9.73 4.33
N GLY A 828 7.37 10.18 5.53
CA GLY A 828 8.46 11.14 5.72
C GLY A 828 9.86 10.52 5.86
N THR A 829 10.83 11.30 6.33
CA THR A 829 12.23 10.86 6.53
C THR A 829 12.71 11.03 7.97
N ALA A 830 13.15 9.94 8.61
CA ALA A 830 13.84 10.00 9.89
C ALA A 830 15.28 10.52 9.75
N THR A 831 15.62 11.53 10.55
CA THR A 831 16.98 12.05 10.75
C THR A 831 17.56 11.47 12.04
N CYS A 832 18.65 10.71 11.94
CA CYS A 832 19.23 9.99 13.06
C CYS A 832 20.65 10.49 13.38
N SER A 833 21.00 10.53 14.66
CA SER A 833 22.29 11.00 15.17
C SER A 833 22.85 10.06 16.24
N PRO A 834 24.12 9.59 16.15
CA PRO A 834 25.04 9.77 15.01
C PRO A 834 24.50 9.14 13.73
N ALA A 835 24.78 9.75 12.57
CA ALA A 835 24.18 9.36 11.29
C ALA A 835 24.73 8.04 10.72
N SER A 836 23.96 7.39 9.85
CA SER A 836 24.40 6.17 9.14
C SER A 836 25.68 6.42 8.33
N GLY A 837 26.67 5.55 8.49
CA GLY A 837 28.01 5.72 7.94
C GLY A 837 28.96 6.57 8.80
N SER A 838 28.56 6.97 10.01
CA SER A 838 29.47 7.55 11.00
C SER A 838 30.42 6.49 11.58
N THR A 839 31.57 6.93 12.08
CA THR A 839 32.39 6.13 12.98
C THR A 839 31.76 6.14 14.38
N PHE A 840 31.41 4.97 14.89
CA PHE A 840 30.93 4.74 16.24
C PHE A 840 32.10 4.31 17.12
N ALA A 841 32.26 5.00 18.25
CA ALA A 841 33.27 4.68 19.24
C ALA A 841 32.92 3.39 20.00
N PHE A 842 33.91 2.85 20.72
CA PHE A 842 33.79 1.58 21.43
C PHE A 842 32.70 1.57 22.52
N GLY A 843 32.03 0.43 22.67
CA GLY A 843 30.90 0.25 23.58
C GLY A 843 29.55 0.66 22.98
N ASN A 844 28.59 0.96 23.86
CA ASN A 844 27.20 1.26 23.47
C ASN A 844 27.04 2.75 23.16
N THR A 845 26.74 3.08 21.91
CA THR A 845 26.27 4.40 21.48
C THR A 845 24.78 4.37 21.22
N ILE A 846 24.02 5.27 21.84
CA ILE A 846 22.59 5.44 21.53
C ILE A 846 22.49 6.31 20.27
N VAL A 847 21.85 5.79 19.22
CA VAL A 847 21.40 6.56 18.06
C VAL A 847 20.00 7.07 18.37
N THR A 848 19.80 8.38 18.33
CA THR A 848 18.48 9.01 18.45
C THR A 848 17.99 9.41 17.08
N CYS A 849 16.77 9.00 16.72
CA CYS A 849 16.10 9.33 15.47
C CYS A 849 14.93 10.28 15.73
N ASN A 850 14.94 11.40 15.00
CA ASN A 850 13.90 12.43 15.01
C ASN A 850 13.24 12.49 13.63
N ALA A 851 11.94 12.78 13.60
CA ALA A 851 11.21 13.13 12.39
C ALA A 851 10.35 14.38 12.64
N THR A 852 10.01 15.06 11.57
CA THR A 852 9.13 16.24 11.57
C THR A 852 8.39 16.23 10.25
N ASP A 853 7.09 16.53 10.28
CA ASP A 853 6.24 16.65 9.10
C ASP A 853 6.49 17.98 8.35
N THR A 854 5.63 18.33 7.40
CA THR A 854 5.72 19.60 6.64
C THR A 854 5.11 20.80 7.38
N HIS A 855 4.30 20.58 8.42
CA HIS A 855 3.64 21.62 9.23
C HIS A 855 4.47 22.03 10.46
N GLY A 856 5.46 21.22 10.84
CA GLY A 856 6.41 21.45 11.93
C GLY A 856 6.17 20.60 13.18
N ASN A 857 5.28 19.61 13.18
CA ASN A 857 5.07 18.77 14.37
C ASN A 857 6.18 17.72 14.46
N ALA A 858 6.80 17.65 15.64
CA ALA A 858 7.96 16.78 15.86
C ALA A 858 7.54 15.43 16.45
N ALA A 859 7.98 14.35 15.81
CA ALA A 859 7.84 13.00 16.34
C ALA A 859 8.39 12.88 17.77
N THR A 860 7.80 11.98 18.56
CA THR A 860 8.50 11.51 19.77
C THR A 860 9.78 10.78 19.32
N PRO A 861 10.98 11.21 19.75
CA PRO A 861 12.23 10.61 19.28
C PRO A 861 12.32 9.13 19.64
N THR A 862 12.67 8.29 18.68
CA THR A 862 12.97 6.87 18.91
C THR A 862 14.47 6.67 19.03
N THR A 863 14.88 5.61 19.72
CA THR A 863 16.28 5.30 19.96
C THR A 863 16.57 3.83 19.73
N PHE A 864 17.74 3.54 19.16
CA PHE A 864 18.33 2.20 19.14
C PHE A 864 19.82 2.28 19.52
N THR A 865 20.38 1.14 19.92
CA THR A 865 21.76 1.03 20.38
C THR A 865 22.65 0.49 19.27
N VAL A 866 23.76 1.17 19.00
CA VAL A 866 24.88 0.63 18.25
C VAL A 866 25.94 0.22 19.26
N THR A 867 26.22 -1.08 19.37
CA THR A 867 27.26 -1.64 20.24
C THR A 867 28.46 -1.99 19.39
N VAL A 868 29.55 -1.23 19.51
CA VAL A 868 30.83 -1.58 18.91
C VAL A 868 31.65 -2.35 19.93
N GLN A 869 32.04 -3.57 19.59
CA GLN A 869 32.81 -4.47 20.45
C GLN A 869 34.07 -4.98 19.73
N ASP A 870 35.01 -5.55 20.48
CA ASP A 870 36.24 -6.14 19.97
C ASP A 870 36.27 -7.60 20.40
N THR A 871 36.16 -8.48 19.41
CA THR A 871 36.27 -9.94 19.54
C THR A 871 37.46 -10.47 18.74
N THR A 872 38.27 -9.58 18.19
CA THR A 872 39.43 -9.89 17.36
C THR A 872 40.62 -10.20 18.25
N SER A 873 41.27 -11.35 18.02
CA SER A 873 42.46 -11.73 18.79
C SER A 873 43.74 -11.18 18.15
N PRO A 874 44.73 -10.69 18.94
CA PRO A 874 45.95 -10.08 18.41
C PRO A 874 46.72 -10.99 17.45
N THR A 875 47.23 -10.44 16.34
CA THR A 875 48.09 -11.22 15.43
C THR A 875 49.50 -11.37 16.02
N LEU A 876 49.92 -12.61 16.32
CA LEU A 876 51.29 -12.91 16.74
C LEU A 876 52.24 -12.99 15.53
N SER A 877 53.42 -12.42 15.69
CA SER A 877 54.55 -12.51 14.77
C SER A 877 55.76 -13.04 15.54
N LEU A 878 56.04 -14.34 15.33
CA LEU A 878 57.08 -15.12 15.99
C LEU A 878 58.27 -15.35 15.05
N PRO A 879 59.48 -15.59 15.59
CA PRO A 879 60.61 -16.04 14.77
C PRO A 879 60.38 -17.46 14.25
N ALA A 880 61.11 -17.84 13.20
CA ALA A 880 61.23 -19.24 12.82
C ALA A 880 62.02 -20.04 13.89
N ASP A 881 61.92 -21.37 13.83
CA ASP A 881 62.68 -22.28 14.71
C ASP A 881 64.18 -21.95 14.74
N ILE A 882 64.73 -21.83 15.95
CA ILE A 882 66.12 -21.42 16.17
C ILE A 882 66.96 -22.66 16.47
N ILE A 883 67.96 -22.93 15.63
CA ILE A 883 68.99 -23.94 15.87
C ILE A 883 70.29 -23.22 16.27
N ILE A 884 70.89 -23.61 17.39
CA ILE A 884 72.10 -22.98 17.92
C ILE A 884 73.04 -24.01 18.56
N GLU A 885 74.34 -23.68 18.57
CA GLU A 885 75.38 -24.47 19.20
C GLU A 885 75.42 -24.25 20.72
N ALA A 886 75.66 -25.32 21.49
CA ALA A 886 75.83 -25.28 22.93
C ALA A 886 77.14 -24.56 23.32
N THR A 887 77.02 -23.53 24.16
CA THR A 887 78.17 -22.73 24.63
C THR A 887 78.70 -23.15 26.00
N SER A 888 78.11 -24.18 26.60
CA SER A 888 78.40 -24.65 27.96
C SER A 888 77.74 -26.02 28.24
N PRO A 889 78.06 -26.70 29.36
CA PRO A 889 77.33 -27.90 29.81
C PRO A 889 75.86 -27.61 30.20
N SER A 890 75.48 -26.34 30.32
CA SER A 890 74.08 -25.91 30.53
C SER A 890 73.36 -25.56 29.22
N GLY A 891 74.02 -25.74 28.07
CA GLY A 891 73.55 -25.34 26.75
C GLY A 891 73.90 -23.90 26.40
N ALA A 892 72.95 -23.17 25.80
CA ALA A 892 73.17 -21.87 25.16
C ALA A 892 72.19 -20.79 25.64
N VAL A 893 72.64 -19.53 25.71
CA VAL A 893 71.75 -18.37 25.87
C VAL A 893 71.16 -18.02 24.52
N VAL A 894 69.82 -17.97 24.41
CA VAL A 894 69.14 -17.64 23.15
C VAL A 894 68.28 -16.40 23.30
N THR A 895 68.62 -15.37 22.52
CA THR A 895 67.82 -14.15 22.37
C THR A 895 67.00 -14.22 21.09
N PHE A 896 65.72 -13.91 21.21
CA PHE A 896 64.75 -13.84 20.10
C PHE A 896 63.83 -12.63 20.26
N THR A 897 63.15 -12.26 19.18
CA THR A 897 62.16 -11.18 19.14
C THR A 897 60.81 -11.75 18.73
N ALA A 898 59.81 -11.60 19.60
CA ALA A 898 58.41 -11.84 19.29
C ALA A 898 57.66 -10.50 19.43
N SER A 899 56.62 -10.32 18.62
CA SER A 899 55.77 -9.11 18.62
C SER A 899 54.34 -9.50 18.28
N SER A 900 53.35 -8.75 18.75
CA SER A 900 51.98 -8.88 18.28
C SER A 900 51.40 -7.53 17.88
N SER A 901 50.55 -7.55 16.86
CA SER A 901 49.77 -6.41 16.43
C SER A 901 48.29 -6.73 16.46
N ASP A 902 47.50 -5.85 17.05
CA ASP A 902 46.04 -5.89 16.99
C ASP A 902 45.49 -4.69 16.19
N ILE A 903 44.27 -4.80 15.67
CA ILE A 903 43.61 -3.77 14.87
C ILE A 903 43.02 -2.63 15.72
N VAL A 904 42.62 -2.91 16.96
CA VAL A 904 42.08 -1.95 17.93
C VAL A 904 43.20 -1.43 18.84
N ASP A 905 43.95 -2.33 19.48
CA ASP A 905 44.98 -1.96 20.48
C ASP A 905 46.38 -1.66 19.88
N GLY A 906 46.58 -1.92 18.59
CA GLY A 906 47.85 -1.62 17.92
C GLY A 906 48.97 -2.55 18.37
N SER A 907 49.88 -2.12 19.25
CA SER A 907 51.06 -2.89 19.65
C SER A 907 50.84 -3.62 20.99
N VAL A 908 50.37 -4.85 20.94
CA VAL A 908 50.03 -5.66 22.12
C VAL A 908 51.30 -6.31 22.74
N PRO A 909 51.44 -6.38 24.09
CA PRO A 909 52.57 -7.07 24.74
C PRO A 909 52.54 -8.60 24.55
N VAL A 910 53.66 -9.19 24.10
CA VAL A 910 53.83 -10.65 24.02
C VAL A 910 54.55 -11.20 25.25
N ASN A 911 53.99 -12.27 25.83
CA ASN A 911 54.59 -13.06 26.90
C ASN A 911 55.05 -14.42 26.34
N CYS A 912 56.36 -14.62 26.17
CA CYS A 912 56.94 -15.88 25.75
C CYS A 912 57.55 -16.65 26.93
N THR A 913 57.33 -17.97 26.96
CA THR A 913 57.83 -18.88 28.01
C THR A 913 58.51 -20.12 27.39
N PRO A 914 59.79 -20.40 27.71
CA PRO A 914 60.76 -19.55 28.42
C PRO A 914 61.03 -18.21 27.73
N ALA A 915 61.53 -17.22 28.48
CA ALA A 915 61.71 -15.85 27.99
C ALA A 915 62.94 -15.67 27.10
N SER A 916 62.95 -14.63 26.25
CA SER A 916 64.12 -14.24 25.46
C SER A 916 65.31 -13.89 26.36
N GLY A 917 66.49 -14.43 26.03
CA GLY A 917 67.70 -14.35 26.87
C GLY A 917 67.80 -15.43 27.95
N SER A 918 66.88 -16.41 27.98
CA SER A 918 67.04 -17.61 28.82
C SER A 918 68.19 -18.50 28.35
N ILE A 919 68.72 -19.31 29.27
CA ILE A 919 69.57 -20.46 28.93
C ILE A 919 68.65 -21.62 28.55
N PHE A 920 68.91 -22.22 27.39
CA PHE A 920 68.26 -23.42 26.88
C PHE A 920 69.24 -24.59 26.94
N ALA A 921 68.79 -25.70 27.53
CA ALA A 921 69.58 -26.93 27.60
C ALA A 921 69.59 -27.67 26.26
N LEU A 922 70.53 -28.61 26.11
CA LEU A 922 70.65 -29.49 24.94
C LEU A 922 69.34 -30.21 24.61
N GLY A 923 69.05 -30.32 23.31
CA GLY A 923 67.78 -30.79 22.76
C GLY A 923 66.86 -29.65 22.33
N THR A 924 65.60 -29.98 22.05
CA THR A 924 64.58 -29.04 21.56
C THR A 924 63.66 -28.59 22.68
N THR A 925 63.54 -27.28 22.88
CA THR A 925 62.60 -26.63 23.81
C THR A 925 61.55 -25.86 23.01
N THR A 926 60.27 -26.14 23.23
CA THR A 926 59.17 -25.32 22.68
C THR A 926 59.02 -24.02 23.48
N ILE A 927 58.92 -22.90 22.78
CA ILE A 927 58.65 -21.58 23.34
C ILE A 927 57.17 -21.27 23.07
N ASN A 928 56.37 -21.23 24.13
CA ASN A 928 54.97 -20.84 24.03
C ASN A 928 54.85 -19.33 24.23
N CYS A 929 54.32 -18.63 23.23
CA CYS A 929 54.11 -17.19 23.25
C CYS A 929 52.61 -16.86 23.23
N SER A 930 52.18 -15.95 24.09
CA SER A 930 50.82 -15.45 24.14
C SER A 930 50.75 -13.93 24.12
N ALA A 931 49.67 -13.42 23.52
CA ALA A 931 49.30 -12.01 23.54
C ALA A 931 47.81 -11.90 23.92
N ALA A 932 47.47 -10.88 24.68
CA ALA A 932 46.10 -10.54 25.04
C ALA A 932 45.92 -9.02 24.91
N ASP A 933 44.85 -8.62 24.23
CA ASP A 933 44.43 -7.21 24.13
C ASP A 933 43.81 -6.68 25.44
N SER A 934 43.30 -5.46 25.41
CA SER A 934 42.65 -4.80 26.54
C SER A 934 41.24 -5.31 26.85
N HIS A 935 40.59 -6.02 25.92
CA HIS A 935 39.24 -6.59 26.06
C HIS A 935 39.26 -8.06 26.52
N GLY A 936 40.40 -8.72 26.40
CA GLY A 936 40.65 -10.09 26.85
C GLY A 936 40.60 -11.16 25.76
N ASN A 937 40.58 -10.80 24.46
CA ASN A 937 40.79 -11.79 23.42
C ASN A 937 42.28 -12.21 23.43
N THR A 938 42.57 -13.47 23.05
CA THR A 938 43.92 -14.02 23.25
C THR A 938 44.41 -14.82 22.05
N ALA A 939 45.61 -14.49 21.58
CA ALA A 939 46.34 -15.30 20.63
C ALA A 939 47.47 -16.06 21.34
N ASN A 940 47.69 -17.30 20.89
CA ASN A 940 48.69 -18.22 21.42
C ASN A 940 49.33 -18.95 20.25
N ASP A 941 50.65 -18.92 20.15
CA ASP A 941 51.42 -19.60 19.11
C ASP A 941 52.82 -20.00 19.65
N SER A 942 53.56 -20.84 18.95
CA SER A 942 54.83 -21.39 19.42
C SER A 942 55.87 -21.62 18.33
N PHE A 943 57.13 -21.39 18.66
CA PHE A 943 58.30 -21.82 17.89
C PHE A 943 59.22 -22.65 18.77
N THR A 944 60.23 -23.31 18.20
CA THR A 944 61.19 -24.12 18.97
C THR A 944 62.60 -23.54 18.98
N VAL A 945 63.32 -23.81 20.06
CA VAL A 945 64.76 -23.57 20.20
C VAL A 945 65.43 -24.93 20.35
N THR A 946 66.23 -25.33 19.37
CA THR A 946 67.06 -26.53 19.42
C THR A 946 68.51 -26.15 19.71
N VAL A 947 68.97 -26.50 20.91
CA VAL A 947 70.39 -26.39 21.28
C VAL A 947 71.04 -27.74 20.99
N GLN A 948 72.04 -27.74 20.13
CA GLN A 948 72.79 -28.93 19.73
C GLN A 948 74.27 -28.73 20.03
N ASP A 949 75.02 -29.82 20.04
CA ASP A 949 76.47 -29.82 20.16
C ASP A 949 77.05 -30.56 18.95
N THR A 950 77.77 -29.81 18.10
CA THR A 950 78.37 -30.27 16.85
C THR A 950 79.87 -29.97 16.78
N THR A 951 80.46 -29.50 17.89
CA THR A 951 81.85 -29.07 17.98
C THR A 951 82.72 -30.23 18.47
N GLY A 952 83.70 -30.64 17.66
CA GLY A 952 84.66 -31.67 18.08
C GLY A 952 85.62 -31.17 19.17
N PRO A 953 86.00 -32.02 20.14
CA PRO A 953 86.79 -31.62 21.30
C PRO A 953 88.21 -31.14 20.94
N GLU A 954 88.76 -30.15 21.66
CA GLU A 954 90.11 -29.64 21.43
C GLU A 954 91.18 -30.63 21.91
N LEU A 955 91.87 -31.27 20.96
CA LEU A 955 92.85 -32.32 21.21
C LEU A 955 94.28 -31.77 21.34
N THR A 956 94.82 -31.77 22.55
CA THR A 956 96.22 -31.40 22.85
C THR A 956 97.13 -32.63 22.82
N LEU A 957 98.10 -32.63 21.90
CA LEU A 957 99.09 -33.71 21.70
C LEU A 957 100.51 -33.22 22.00
N PRO A 958 101.44 -34.14 22.35
CA PRO A 958 102.84 -33.80 22.56
C PRO A 958 103.57 -33.56 21.23
N ALA A 959 104.73 -32.92 21.30
CA ALA A 959 105.65 -32.85 20.17
C ALA A 959 106.26 -34.24 19.87
N ASN A 960 106.80 -34.41 18.66
CA ASN A 960 107.51 -35.63 18.26
C ASN A 960 108.66 -35.97 19.23
N ILE A 961 108.80 -37.25 19.57
CA ILE A 961 109.70 -37.75 20.62
C ILE A 961 110.82 -38.58 19.99
N THR A 962 112.06 -38.34 20.40
CA THR A 962 113.20 -39.24 20.13
C THR A 962 113.60 -40.02 21.37
N ALA A 963 113.95 -41.30 21.19
CA ALA A 963 114.38 -42.19 22.26
C ALA A 963 115.54 -43.11 21.81
N GLU A 964 116.35 -43.56 22.77
CA GLU A 964 117.46 -44.49 22.56
C GLU A 964 116.97 -45.93 22.73
N ALA A 965 117.37 -46.82 21.81
CA ALA A 965 117.07 -48.25 21.87
C ALA A 965 117.75 -48.89 23.10
N THR A 966 116.98 -49.64 23.89
CA THR A 966 117.49 -50.36 25.07
C THR A 966 117.67 -51.86 24.83
N SER A 967 117.33 -52.32 23.62
CA SER A 967 117.50 -53.68 23.11
C SER A 967 117.20 -53.71 21.59
N ALA A 968 117.43 -54.85 20.93
CA ALA A 968 116.96 -55.11 19.56
C ALA A 968 115.43 -54.93 19.35
N SER A 969 114.62 -54.92 20.42
CA SER A 969 113.18 -54.62 20.36
C SER A 969 112.87 -53.12 20.32
N GLY A 970 113.88 -52.24 20.45
CA GLY A 970 113.74 -50.79 20.49
C GLY A 970 113.59 -50.23 21.91
N ALA A 971 112.68 -49.27 22.11
CA ALA A 971 112.57 -48.48 23.34
C ALA A 971 111.12 -48.30 23.83
N ALA A 972 110.89 -48.37 25.14
CA ALA A 972 109.60 -48.03 25.74
C ALA A 972 109.46 -46.50 25.89
N VAL A 973 108.41 -45.91 25.32
CA VAL A 973 108.21 -44.44 25.35
C VAL A 973 106.85 -44.08 25.94
N THR A 974 106.88 -43.27 27.00
CA THR A 974 105.70 -42.67 27.62
C THR A 974 105.50 -41.24 27.14
N PHE A 975 104.23 -40.87 26.99
CA PHE A 975 103.77 -39.56 26.55
C PHE A 975 102.42 -39.20 27.19
N ALA A 976 102.06 -37.92 27.17
CA ALA A 976 100.81 -37.40 27.70
C ALA A 976 100.02 -36.67 26.61
N SER A 977 98.71 -36.81 26.65
CA SER A 977 97.75 -36.22 25.71
C SER A 977 96.44 -35.93 26.45
N SER A 978 95.77 -34.83 26.13
CA SER A 978 94.52 -34.42 26.79
C SER A 978 93.54 -33.83 25.78
N ALA A 979 92.25 -34.00 26.01
CA ALA A 979 91.20 -33.33 25.24
C ALA A 979 90.31 -32.52 26.19
N LEU A 980 89.93 -31.33 25.74
CA LEU A 980 88.99 -30.46 26.43
C LEU A 980 87.84 -30.11 25.49
N ASP A 981 86.64 -30.13 26.02
CA ASP A 981 85.41 -29.75 25.34
C ASP A 981 84.63 -28.70 26.13
N ILE A 982 83.80 -27.92 25.45
CA ILE A 982 83.02 -26.83 26.05
C ILE A 982 81.71 -27.31 26.70
N VAL A 983 81.19 -28.47 26.30
CA VAL A 983 79.98 -29.13 26.82
C VAL A 983 80.33 -30.26 27.78
N ASP A 984 81.24 -31.15 27.40
CA ASP A 984 81.63 -32.35 28.18
C ASP A 984 82.88 -32.16 29.07
N GLY A 985 83.66 -31.09 28.87
CA GLY A 985 84.85 -30.82 29.68
C GLY A 985 86.02 -31.75 29.37
N SER A 986 86.58 -32.44 30.37
CA SER A 986 87.81 -33.23 30.21
C SER A 986 87.53 -34.63 29.66
N LEU A 987 87.83 -34.85 28.38
CA LEU A 987 87.57 -36.11 27.68
C LEU A 987 88.77 -37.06 27.61
N PRO A 988 88.54 -38.39 27.56
CA PRO A 988 89.61 -39.38 27.45
C PRO A 988 90.20 -39.44 26.04
N VAL A 989 91.51 -39.23 25.91
CA VAL A 989 92.23 -39.42 24.64
C VAL A 989 92.63 -40.88 24.46
N THR A 990 92.28 -41.46 23.32
CA THR A 990 92.77 -42.78 22.90
C THR A 990 93.90 -42.61 21.89
N CYS A 991 95.09 -43.15 22.17
CA CYS A 991 96.25 -43.10 21.27
C CYS A 991 96.70 -44.52 20.86
N THR A 992 97.13 -44.68 19.60
CA THR A 992 97.57 -45.95 19.02
C THR A 992 98.88 -45.77 18.23
N PRO A 993 99.96 -46.51 18.56
CA PRO A 993 100.16 -47.31 19.78
C PRO A 993 100.02 -46.50 21.08
N ALA A 994 99.78 -47.17 22.21
CA ALA A 994 99.48 -46.52 23.48
C ALA A 994 100.73 -45.98 24.19
N SER A 995 100.55 -45.02 25.10
CA SER A 995 101.61 -44.49 25.97
C SER A 995 102.24 -45.61 26.82
N GLY A 996 103.56 -45.72 26.80
CA GLY A 996 104.31 -46.81 27.44
C GLY A 996 104.52 -48.05 26.57
N SER A 997 104.07 -48.04 25.30
CA SER A 997 104.41 -49.10 24.33
C SER A 997 105.92 -49.15 24.06
N ILE A 998 106.41 -50.31 23.64
CA ILE A 998 107.74 -50.45 23.04
C ILE A 998 107.64 -50.10 21.56
N PHE A 999 108.50 -49.19 21.12
CA PHE A 999 108.62 -48.74 19.74
C PHE A 999 109.90 -49.30 19.12
N PRO A 1000 109.84 -49.91 17.92
CA PRO A 1000 111.02 -50.44 17.23
C PRO A 1000 111.90 -49.31 16.69
N LEU A 1001 113.14 -49.65 16.33
CA LEU A 1001 114.07 -48.75 15.62
C LEU A 1001 113.43 -48.14 14.36
N GLY A 1002 113.68 -46.84 14.14
CA GLY A 1002 113.01 -46.02 13.13
C GLY A 1002 111.86 -45.18 13.71
N THR A 1003 111.03 -44.62 12.84
CA THR A 1003 109.95 -43.70 13.21
C THR A 1003 108.58 -44.39 13.16
N THR A 1004 107.87 -44.38 14.28
CA THR A 1004 106.47 -44.81 14.41
C THR A 1004 105.55 -43.60 14.56
N THR A 1005 104.48 -43.53 13.78
CA THR A 1005 103.42 -42.51 13.95
C THR A 1005 102.40 -42.97 14.98
N ILE A 1006 102.06 -42.09 15.92
CA ILE A 1006 101.03 -42.29 16.94
C ILE A 1006 99.78 -41.54 16.51
N ASN A 1007 98.68 -42.25 16.25
CA ASN A 1007 97.39 -41.65 15.95
C ASN A 1007 96.54 -41.57 17.23
N CYS A 1008 96.04 -40.38 17.54
CA CYS A 1008 95.24 -40.10 18.73
C CYS A 1008 93.87 -39.53 18.36
N SER A 1009 92.85 -39.86 19.14
CA SER A 1009 91.48 -39.36 18.98
C SER A 1009 90.82 -39.08 20.33
N ALA A 1010 89.92 -38.11 20.34
CA ALA A 1010 88.96 -37.88 21.42
C ALA A 1010 87.56 -37.69 20.81
N THR A 1011 86.55 -38.18 21.51
CA THR A 1011 85.14 -38.12 21.14
C THR A 1011 84.33 -37.69 22.35
N ASP A 1012 83.39 -36.77 22.15
CA ASP A 1012 82.46 -36.28 23.19
C ASP A 1012 81.24 -37.22 23.40
N SER A 1013 80.25 -36.79 24.18
CA SER A 1013 79.00 -37.53 24.39
C SER A 1013 78.00 -37.44 23.23
N ASN A 1014 78.11 -36.42 22.38
CA ASN A 1014 77.28 -36.20 21.20
C ASN A 1014 77.83 -36.89 19.93
N ASN A 1015 79.01 -37.52 20.06
CA ASN A 1015 79.79 -38.27 19.07
C ASN A 1015 80.65 -37.41 18.11
N ASN A 1016 80.81 -36.10 18.34
CA ASN A 1016 81.77 -35.32 17.56
C ASN A 1016 83.20 -35.75 17.94
N THR A 1017 84.07 -35.90 16.94
CA THR A 1017 85.34 -36.61 17.09
C THR A 1017 86.49 -35.82 16.46
N THR A 1018 87.48 -35.48 17.28
CA THR A 1018 88.73 -34.84 16.86
C THR A 1018 89.85 -35.87 16.81
N THR A 1019 90.70 -35.79 15.78
CA THR A 1019 91.86 -36.68 15.61
C THR A 1019 93.13 -35.88 15.32
N GLY A 1020 94.28 -36.45 15.70
CA GLY A 1020 95.60 -35.86 15.47
C GLY A 1020 96.70 -36.91 15.59
N ASN A 1021 97.94 -36.53 15.29
CA ASN A 1021 99.09 -37.43 15.40
C ASN A 1021 100.39 -36.71 15.78
N PHE A 1022 101.34 -37.49 16.27
CA PHE A 1022 102.75 -37.13 16.46
C PHE A 1022 103.60 -38.38 16.21
N THR A 1023 104.93 -38.27 16.17
CA THR A 1023 105.82 -39.42 15.92
C THR A 1023 106.75 -39.72 17.09
N VAL A 1024 107.03 -41.01 17.29
CA VAL A 1024 108.10 -41.53 18.17
C VAL A 1024 109.19 -42.10 17.27
N THR A 1025 110.43 -41.62 17.40
CA THR A 1025 111.59 -42.14 16.67
C THR A 1025 112.56 -42.80 17.63
N VAL A 1026 112.87 -44.08 17.41
CA VAL A 1026 113.86 -44.82 18.19
C VAL A 1026 115.12 -45.01 17.35
N GLN A 1027 116.26 -44.74 17.95
CA GLN A 1027 117.59 -44.83 17.33
C GLN A 1027 118.55 -45.58 18.24
N ASP A 1028 119.69 -46.02 17.70
CA ASP A 1028 120.79 -46.58 18.47
C ASP A 1028 122.05 -45.72 18.27
N THR A 1029 122.69 -45.34 19.37
CA THR A 1029 123.93 -44.55 19.45
C THR A 1029 124.91 -45.13 20.48
N THR A 1030 124.66 -46.36 20.95
CA THR A 1030 125.43 -47.03 22.00
C THR A 1030 126.58 -47.84 21.38
N ALA A 1031 127.81 -47.69 21.89
CA ALA A 1031 129.00 -48.30 21.28
C ALA A 1031 129.40 -49.65 21.90
N PRO A 1032 129.84 -50.62 21.08
CA PRO A 1032 130.18 -51.98 21.53
C PRO A 1032 131.41 -52.03 22.44
N VAL A 1033 131.46 -53.05 23.30
CA VAL A 1033 132.55 -53.25 24.28
C VAL A 1033 133.46 -54.41 23.86
N ILE A 1034 134.79 -54.24 23.97
CA ILE A 1034 135.79 -55.28 23.67
C ILE A 1034 136.40 -55.83 24.97
N ALA A 1035 136.54 -57.15 25.10
CA ALA A 1035 137.25 -57.77 26.21
C ALA A 1035 138.78 -57.55 26.13
N GLN A 1036 139.41 -57.17 27.25
CA GLN A 1036 140.86 -56.88 27.31
C GLN A 1036 141.73 -58.16 27.14
N PRO A 1037 142.60 -58.26 26.11
CA PRO A 1037 143.48 -59.43 25.93
C PRO A 1037 144.69 -59.45 26.88
N ALA A 1038 145.34 -60.60 26.99
CA ALA A 1038 146.52 -60.82 27.83
C ALA A 1038 147.85 -60.86 27.05
N ASN A 1039 148.92 -60.34 27.66
CA ASN A 1039 150.28 -60.34 27.09
C ASN A 1039 150.85 -61.77 26.92
N ARG A 1040 151.61 -62.01 25.85
CA ARG A 1040 152.17 -63.33 25.49
C ARG A 1040 153.67 -63.28 25.17
N SER A 1041 154.40 -64.35 25.48
CA SER A 1041 155.79 -64.56 25.05
C SER A 1041 155.90 -65.81 24.16
N VAL A 1042 156.79 -65.78 23.18
CA VAL A 1042 157.09 -66.86 22.23
C VAL A 1042 158.60 -66.99 22.05
N ILE A 1043 159.07 -68.18 21.65
CA ILE A 1043 160.48 -68.48 21.40
C ILE A 1043 160.60 -69.11 20.01
N THR A 1044 161.60 -68.69 19.23
CA THR A 1044 161.86 -69.16 17.85
C THR A 1044 163.26 -69.75 17.72
N ASN A 1045 163.41 -70.76 16.85
CA ASN A 1045 164.69 -71.32 16.44
C ASN A 1045 165.20 -70.77 15.09
N ASN A 1046 164.47 -69.83 14.48
CA ASN A 1046 164.76 -69.32 13.15
C ASN A 1046 165.90 -68.29 13.15
N ASN A 1047 167.01 -68.61 12.46
CA ASN A 1047 168.19 -67.76 12.30
C ASN A 1047 167.90 -66.38 11.64
N SER A 1048 166.73 -66.16 11.04
CA SER A 1048 166.35 -64.82 10.54
C SER A 1048 165.80 -63.87 11.60
N GLY A 1049 165.67 -64.30 12.87
CA GLY A 1049 165.24 -63.44 13.99
C GLY A 1049 163.76 -63.01 13.94
N LYS A 1050 162.90 -63.80 13.29
CA LYS A 1050 161.46 -63.52 13.10
C LYS A 1050 160.65 -64.81 13.17
N GLU A 1051 159.41 -64.71 13.66
CA GLU A 1051 158.51 -65.85 13.87
C GLU A 1051 157.04 -65.46 13.69
N PHE A 1052 156.20 -66.40 13.27
CA PHE A 1052 154.76 -66.20 13.22
C PHE A 1052 154.13 -66.41 14.61
N VAL A 1053 153.36 -65.44 15.13
CA VAL A 1053 152.69 -65.56 16.43
C VAL A 1053 151.17 -65.47 16.29
N ASN A 1054 150.51 -66.62 16.45
CA ASN A 1054 149.06 -66.72 16.51
C ASN A 1054 148.54 -66.54 17.95
N TYR A 1055 147.44 -65.81 18.12
CA TYR A 1055 146.76 -65.50 19.38
C TYR A 1055 145.24 -65.38 19.16
N PRO A 1056 144.39 -65.72 20.14
CA PRO A 1056 142.94 -65.57 20.00
C PRO A 1056 142.55 -64.09 19.96
N LEU A 1057 141.60 -63.73 19.08
CA LEU A 1057 140.95 -62.42 19.10
C LEU A 1057 140.09 -62.28 20.37
N PRO A 1058 139.94 -61.07 20.94
CA PRO A 1058 139.00 -60.85 22.05
C PRO A 1058 137.55 -60.91 21.56
N ALA A 1059 136.66 -61.35 22.46
CA ALA A 1059 135.22 -61.23 22.27
C ALA A 1059 134.75 -59.78 22.39
N THR A 1060 133.62 -59.45 21.76
CA THR A 1060 132.91 -58.18 21.95
C THR A 1060 131.46 -58.43 22.36
N SER A 1061 130.80 -57.40 22.88
CA SER A 1061 129.39 -57.44 23.25
C SER A 1061 128.77 -56.04 23.16
N ASP A 1062 127.57 -55.99 22.61
CA ASP A 1062 126.69 -54.83 22.60
C ASP A 1062 125.29 -55.16 23.19
N ALA A 1063 124.51 -54.13 23.54
CA ALA A 1063 123.18 -54.24 24.14
C ALA A 1063 122.02 -54.30 23.11
N VAL A 1064 122.20 -53.73 21.92
CA VAL A 1064 121.24 -53.76 20.81
C VAL A 1064 121.63 -54.86 19.82
N ASP A 1065 122.90 -54.89 19.39
CA ASP A 1065 123.39 -55.81 18.35
C ASP A 1065 123.99 -57.13 18.87
N GLY A 1066 124.32 -57.23 20.16
CA GLY A 1066 124.84 -58.46 20.77
C GLY A 1066 126.34 -58.74 20.49
N PRO A 1067 126.78 -60.00 20.38
CA PRO A 1067 128.20 -60.34 20.30
C PRO A 1067 128.77 -60.22 18.88
N GLY A 1068 129.72 -59.30 18.68
CA GLY A 1068 130.40 -59.06 17.40
C GLY A 1068 131.85 -59.58 17.35
N PHE A 1069 132.64 -59.05 16.41
CA PHE A 1069 134.02 -59.44 16.16
C PHE A 1069 135.01 -58.29 16.36
N ALA A 1070 136.10 -58.54 17.11
CA ALA A 1070 137.20 -57.60 17.23
C ALA A 1070 138.25 -57.83 16.12
N THR A 1071 138.68 -56.75 15.47
CA THR A 1071 139.80 -56.72 14.52
C THR A 1071 141.08 -56.30 15.25
N CYS A 1072 142.18 -57.05 15.11
CA CYS A 1072 143.45 -56.76 15.79
C CYS A 1072 144.61 -56.56 14.81
N THR A 1073 145.54 -55.65 15.13
CA THR A 1073 146.75 -55.36 14.33
C THR A 1073 148.01 -55.22 15.21
N PRO A 1074 149.16 -55.83 14.85
CA PRO A 1074 149.36 -56.83 13.80
C PRO A 1074 148.57 -58.11 14.07
N ALA A 1075 147.89 -58.63 13.05
CA ALA A 1075 146.86 -59.68 13.15
C ALA A 1075 147.36 -61.03 13.71
N PRO A 1076 146.46 -61.90 14.21
CA PRO A 1076 146.81 -63.25 14.63
C PRO A 1076 147.56 -64.01 13.52
N GLY A 1077 148.74 -64.51 13.84
CA GLY A 1077 149.54 -65.27 12.87
C GLY A 1077 150.32 -64.39 11.89
N ASN A 1078 150.48 -63.10 12.13
CA ASN A 1078 151.48 -62.27 11.44
C ASN A 1078 152.92 -62.60 11.89
N ILE A 1079 153.90 -62.14 11.12
CA ILE A 1079 155.33 -62.21 11.47
C ILE A 1079 155.67 -61.15 12.52
N PHE A 1080 156.12 -61.61 13.69
CA PHE A 1080 156.73 -60.79 14.72
C PHE A 1080 158.26 -60.89 14.64
N GLN A 1081 158.96 -59.84 15.05
CA GLN A 1081 160.43 -59.78 15.09
C GLN A 1081 160.91 -59.93 16.53
N VAL A 1082 162.12 -60.46 16.74
CA VAL A 1082 162.69 -60.65 18.09
C VAL A 1082 162.72 -59.31 18.85
N GLY A 1083 162.07 -59.28 20.01
CA GLY A 1083 161.71 -58.05 20.73
C GLY A 1083 160.25 -58.07 21.22
N ILE A 1084 159.76 -56.92 21.70
CA ILE A 1084 158.37 -56.73 22.12
C ILE A 1084 157.62 -55.94 21.04
N THR A 1085 156.45 -56.41 20.64
CA THR A 1085 155.53 -55.73 19.71
C THR A 1085 154.17 -55.58 20.39
N THR A 1086 153.56 -54.40 20.29
CA THR A 1086 152.18 -54.16 20.76
C THR A 1086 151.19 -54.53 19.66
N VAL A 1087 150.07 -55.12 20.07
CA VAL A 1087 148.88 -55.40 19.26
C VAL A 1087 147.74 -54.54 19.78
N THR A 1088 146.99 -53.90 18.87
CA THR A 1088 145.81 -53.08 19.15
C THR A 1088 144.58 -53.72 18.52
N CYS A 1089 143.44 -53.72 19.21
CA CYS A 1089 142.18 -54.30 18.76
C CYS A 1089 141.00 -53.30 18.80
N THR A 1090 140.12 -53.37 17.81
CA THR A 1090 138.98 -52.47 17.55
C THR A 1090 137.71 -53.24 17.17
N ALA A 1091 136.54 -52.63 17.34
CA ALA A 1091 135.24 -53.18 16.93
C ALA A 1091 134.26 -52.06 16.58
N VAL A 1092 133.24 -52.39 15.77
CA VAL A 1092 132.14 -51.52 15.33
C VAL A 1092 130.87 -52.38 15.32
N ASP A 1093 129.71 -51.80 15.61
CA ASP A 1093 128.39 -52.46 15.56
C ASP A 1093 127.71 -52.26 14.18
N ALA A 1094 126.42 -52.58 14.06
CA ALA A 1094 125.64 -52.39 12.83
C ALA A 1094 125.03 -50.97 12.70
N ALA A 1095 124.85 -50.24 13.80
CA ALA A 1095 124.47 -48.82 13.80
C ALA A 1095 125.62 -47.89 13.34
N GLY A 1096 126.87 -48.36 13.43
CA GLY A 1096 128.10 -47.66 13.05
C GLY A 1096 128.88 -47.08 14.23
N ASN A 1097 128.51 -47.36 15.49
CA ASN A 1097 129.22 -46.86 16.66
C ASN A 1097 130.51 -47.66 16.91
N ILE A 1098 131.56 -46.98 17.36
CA ILE A 1098 132.93 -47.53 17.40
C ILE A 1098 133.39 -47.79 18.83
N ALA A 1099 133.82 -49.02 19.11
CA ALA A 1099 134.36 -49.43 20.40
C ALA A 1099 135.66 -48.68 20.77
N THR A 1100 135.88 -48.47 22.07
CA THR A 1100 137.18 -48.00 22.57
C THR A 1100 138.27 -49.06 22.32
N PRO A 1101 139.41 -48.73 21.67
CA PRO A 1101 140.44 -49.72 21.34
C PRO A 1101 141.14 -50.29 22.58
N VAL A 1102 141.44 -51.59 22.57
CA VAL A 1102 142.20 -52.29 23.63
C VAL A 1102 143.55 -52.77 23.11
N THR A 1103 144.57 -52.90 23.97
CA THR A 1103 145.94 -53.28 23.55
C THR A 1103 146.58 -54.33 24.44
N PHE A 1104 147.50 -55.13 23.87
CA PHE A 1104 148.34 -56.09 24.59
C PHE A 1104 149.67 -56.30 23.84
N THR A 1105 150.58 -57.13 24.34
CA THR A 1105 151.93 -57.30 23.77
C THR A 1105 152.34 -58.75 23.49
N ILE A 1106 153.13 -58.92 22.43
CA ILE A 1106 153.81 -60.15 22.02
C ILE A 1106 155.33 -59.95 22.21
N ASN A 1107 156.00 -60.86 22.91
CA ASN A 1107 157.45 -60.82 23.16
C ASN A 1107 158.15 -62.06 22.56
N LEU A 1108 159.00 -61.87 21.55
CA LEU A 1108 159.67 -62.96 20.81
C LEU A 1108 161.18 -63.05 21.15
N LYS A 1109 161.66 -64.27 21.43
CA LYS A 1109 163.06 -64.59 21.82
C LYS A 1109 163.64 -65.74 20.96
N TYR A 1110 164.97 -65.94 20.91
CA TYR A 1110 165.63 -66.81 19.89
C TYR A 1110 166.59 -67.90 20.44
N ILE A 1111 166.56 -69.13 19.87
CA ILE A 1111 167.42 -70.33 20.15
C ILE A 1111 167.33 -71.43 19.04
N ALA A 1112 168.35 -71.66 18.20
CA ALA A 1112 168.34 -72.56 17.00
C ALA A 1112 168.46 -74.10 17.26
N PRO A 1113 167.68 -75.01 16.59
CA PRO A 1113 168.22 -75.91 15.52
C PRO A 1113 167.22 -76.57 14.48
N ILE A 1114 167.75 -77.11 13.35
CA ILE A 1114 167.35 -78.23 12.40
C ILE A 1114 165.84 -78.43 11.94
N TRP A 1115 165.60 -78.77 10.65
CA TRP A 1115 164.31 -78.75 9.86
C TRP A 1115 163.66 -80.16 9.61
N LYS A 1116 162.63 -80.48 8.75
CA LYS A 1116 161.90 -79.84 7.59
C LYS A 1116 160.60 -80.60 7.12
N ASN A 1117 159.60 -79.91 6.51
CA ASN A 1117 158.57 -80.34 5.48
C ASN A 1117 157.54 -81.49 5.75
N SER A 1118 156.51 -81.82 4.90
CA SER A 1118 155.46 -81.05 4.14
C SER A 1118 154.56 -81.93 3.19
N GLU A 1119 153.22 -81.75 3.14
CA GLU A 1119 152.30 -82.02 1.98
C GLU A 1119 150.93 -81.28 2.21
N ALA A 1120 150.18 -80.81 1.18
CA ALA A 1120 149.02 -79.89 1.38
C ALA A 1120 148.01 -79.74 0.20
N PHE A 1121 146.80 -79.23 0.49
CA PHE A 1121 145.76 -78.75 -0.45
C PHE A 1121 145.76 -77.21 -0.60
N ILE A 1122 145.14 -76.66 -1.65
CA ILE A 1122 144.99 -75.20 -1.89
C ILE A 1122 143.49 -74.81 -2.04
N PRO A 1123 142.90 -74.09 -1.06
CA PRO A 1123 141.60 -73.44 -1.21
C PRO A 1123 141.75 -72.03 -1.81
N VAL A 1124 140.80 -71.59 -2.65
CA VAL A 1124 140.80 -70.25 -3.26
C VAL A 1124 139.41 -69.61 -3.20
N THR A 1125 139.35 -68.28 -3.11
CA THR A 1125 138.10 -67.50 -2.93
C THR A 1125 137.58 -66.82 -4.20
N GLY A 1126 138.19 -67.10 -5.35
CA GLY A 1126 137.81 -66.56 -6.66
C GLY A 1126 138.56 -65.29 -7.07
N GLY A 1127 138.58 -64.99 -8.38
CA GLY A 1127 139.22 -63.81 -8.97
C GLY A 1127 140.74 -63.86 -9.14
N GLU A 1128 141.43 -64.83 -8.53
CA GLU A 1128 142.89 -65.00 -8.65
C GLU A 1128 143.30 -65.81 -9.88
N ILE A 1129 144.51 -65.54 -10.40
CA ILE A 1129 145.12 -66.29 -11.51
C ILE A 1129 145.83 -67.53 -10.95
N ILE A 1130 145.35 -68.72 -11.33
CA ILE A 1130 145.84 -70.01 -10.86
C ILE A 1130 146.60 -70.70 -11.99
N ASN A 1131 147.85 -71.11 -11.77
CA ASN A 1131 148.60 -71.94 -12.73
C ASN A 1131 148.10 -73.39 -12.69
N LEU A 1132 147.98 -74.02 -13.87
CA LEU A 1132 147.49 -75.39 -14.01
C LEU A 1132 148.62 -76.37 -14.37
N ASP A 1133 148.96 -77.21 -13.40
CA ASP A 1133 149.92 -78.32 -13.51
C ASP A 1133 149.24 -79.57 -14.12
N CYS A 1134 148.73 -79.42 -15.35
CA CYS A 1134 148.02 -80.41 -16.16
C CYS A 1134 146.67 -80.89 -15.62
N ASN A 1135 146.66 -81.53 -14.45
CA ASN A 1135 145.50 -82.18 -13.84
C ASN A 1135 145.25 -81.60 -12.44
N THR A 1136 145.08 -80.29 -12.36
CA THR A 1136 144.97 -79.55 -11.09
C THR A 1136 143.55 -79.64 -10.53
N ASN A 1137 143.46 -80.01 -9.25
CA ASN A 1137 142.24 -79.96 -8.45
C ASN A 1137 142.30 -78.70 -7.55
N ILE A 1138 141.25 -77.88 -7.58
CA ILE A 1138 141.05 -76.74 -6.68
C ILE A 1138 139.65 -76.75 -6.07
N LEU A 1139 139.53 -76.23 -4.85
CA LEU A 1139 138.25 -76.05 -4.17
C LEU A 1139 137.89 -74.56 -4.11
N VAL A 1140 136.75 -74.20 -4.72
CA VAL A 1140 136.28 -72.80 -4.84
C VAL A 1140 134.88 -72.69 -4.25
N ALA A 1141 134.72 -71.94 -3.15
CA ALA A 1141 133.45 -71.80 -2.42
C ALA A 1141 132.73 -73.14 -2.09
N GLY A 1142 133.47 -74.23 -1.93
CA GLY A 1142 132.93 -75.58 -1.68
C GLY A 1142 132.64 -76.42 -2.92
N ILE A 1143 132.75 -75.84 -4.13
CA ILE A 1143 132.68 -76.56 -5.40
C ILE A 1143 134.08 -77.08 -5.73
N GLU A 1144 134.21 -78.40 -5.96
CA GLU A 1144 135.47 -79.01 -6.41
C GLU A 1144 135.56 -78.92 -7.94
N LEU A 1145 136.68 -78.38 -8.42
CA LEU A 1145 136.99 -78.21 -9.84
C LEU A 1145 138.24 -79.02 -10.20
N VAL A 1146 138.10 -79.91 -11.17
CA VAL A 1146 139.24 -80.67 -11.72
C VAL A 1146 139.43 -80.24 -13.18
N PHE A 1147 140.54 -79.56 -13.43
CA PHE A 1147 140.98 -79.14 -14.76
C PHE A 1147 141.79 -80.29 -15.37
N HIS A 1148 141.27 -80.95 -16.41
CA HIS A 1148 141.89 -82.12 -17.03
C HIS A 1148 142.66 -81.73 -18.31
N ASN A 1149 143.90 -82.20 -18.43
CA ASN A 1149 144.82 -82.02 -19.57
C ASN A 1149 145.23 -80.56 -19.90
N LEU A 1150 145.11 -79.62 -18.96
CA LEU A 1150 145.38 -78.18 -19.16
C LEU A 1150 146.78 -77.76 -18.67
N CYS A 1151 147.82 -78.43 -19.16
CA CYS A 1151 149.22 -78.17 -18.77
C CYS A 1151 149.67 -76.74 -19.11
N ASN A 1152 150.36 -76.07 -18.18
CA ASN A 1152 150.94 -74.72 -18.33
C ASN A 1152 149.92 -73.62 -18.69
N HIS A 1153 148.62 -73.91 -18.61
CA HIS A 1153 147.58 -72.90 -18.74
C HIS A 1153 147.42 -72.19 -17.39
N GLN A 1154 146.73 -71.06 -17.43
CA GLN A 1154 146.22 -70.40 -16.24
C GLN A 1154 144.70 -70.47 -16.24
N THR A 1155 144.06 -70.28 -15.09
CA THR A 1155 142.62 -70.06 -15.01
C THR A 1155 142.32 -68.95 -14.01
N ILE A 1156 141.28 -68.18 -14.30
CA ILE A 1156 140.56 -67.42 -13.29
C ILE A 1156 139.19 -68.09 -13.14
N VAL A 1157 138.77 -68.28 -11.90
CA VAL A 1157 137.41 -68.72 -11.57
C VAL A 1157 136.77 -67.60 -10.77
N ASN A 1158 135.69 -67.01 -11.30
CA ASN A 1158 134.90 -66.03 -10.58
C ASN A 1158 133.64 -66.72 -10.04
N ILE A 1159 133.29 -66.44 -8.79
CA ILE A 1159 131.99 -66.83 -8.23
C ILE A 1159 130.97 -65.78 -8.70
N LEU A 1160 129.80 -66.24 -9.15
CA LEU A 1160 128.70 -65.37 -9.55
C LEU A 1160 127.55 -65.44 -8.55
N ASP A 1161 126.85 -64.32 -8.42
CA ASP A 1161 125.52 -64.22 -7.80
C ASP A 1161 124.43 -63.94 -8.85
N GLU A 1162 123.16 -63.97 -8.43
CA GLU A 1162 122.00 -63.80 -9.33
C GLU A 1162 121.91 -62.40 -9.98
N THR A 1163 122.54 -61.38 -9.39
CA THR A 1163 122.42 -59.97 -9.82
C THR A 1163 123.34 -59.62 -10.99
N ILE A 1164 124.41 -60.40 -11.20
CA ILE A 1164 125.41 -60.18 -12.27
C ILE A 1164 125.30 -61.19 -13.43
N LEU A 1165 124.17 -61.90 -13.52
CA LEU A 1165 123.91 -62.87 -14.60
C LEU A 1165 123.72 -62.19 -15.96
N PRO A 1166 124.26 -62.76 -17.07
CA PRO A 1166 124.18 -62.17 -18.42
C PRO A 1166 122.77 -62.14 -19.02
N GLY A 1167 121.79 -62.79 -18.39
CA GLY A 1167 120.38 -62.76 -18.75
C GLY A 1167 119.52 -63.41 -17.67
N GLY A 1168 118.25 -63.03 -17.60
CA GLY A 1168 117.31 -63.58 -16.62
C GLY A 1168 117.12 -65.09 -16.76
N LEU A 1169 116.89 -65.78 -15.64
CA LEU A 1169 116.66 -67.23 -15.61
C LEU A 1169 115.39 -67.63 -16.38
N PRO A 1170 115.31 -68.85 -16.95
CA PRO A 1170 114.08 -69.36 -17.52
C PRO A 1170 112.99 -69.48 -16.44
N SER A 1171 111.73 -69.24 -16.82
CA SER A 1171 110.60 -69.34 -15.89
C SER A 1171 110.48 -70.74 -15.28
N GLY A 1172 110.45 -70.83 -13.95
CA GLY A 1172 110.48 -72.11 -13.23
C GLY A 1172 111.86 -72.53 -12.73
N PHE A 1173 112.82 -71.61 -12.64
CA PHE A 1173 114.09 -71.80 -11.96
C PHE A 1173 114.40 -70.63 -11.01
N THR A 1174 115.17 -70.91 -9.95
CA THR A 1174 115.72 -69.91 -9.02
C THR A 1174 117.22 -70.14 -8.86
N PHE A 1175 118.02 -69.07 -8.75
CA PHE A 1175 119.47 -69.19 -8.60
C PHE A 1175 119.88 -69.88 -7.29
N VAL A 1176 121.04 -70.54 -7.31
CA VAL A 1176 121.64 -71.16 -6.11
C VAL A 1176 123.12 -70.78 -5.98
N ALA A 1177 123.90 -70.97 -7.04
CA ALA A 1177 125.31 -70.59 -7.11
C ALA A 1177 125.77 -70.54 -8.57
N GLY A 1178 126.84 -69.79 -8.89
CA GLY A 1178 127.38 -69.71 -10.24
C GLY A 1178 128.89 -69.57 -10.29
N LEU A 1179 129.47 -69.98 -11.41
CA LEU A 1179 130.89 -69.83 -11.72
C LEU A 1179 131.04 -69.29 -13.15
N ASP A 1180 131.91 -68.29 -13.32
CA ASP A 1180 132.51 -67.97 -14.61
C ASP A 1180 133.93 -68.54 -14.65
N ILE A 1181 134.20 -69.41 -15.62
CA ILE A 1181 135.46 -70.13 -15.74
C ILE A 1181 136.16 -69.68 -17.03
N ALA A 1182 137.19 -68.84 -16.87
CA ALA A 1182 138.04 -68.37 -17.94
C ALA A 1182 139.43 -69.04 -17.84
N VAL A 1183 139.71 -69.94 -18.77
CA VAL A 1183 141.04 -70.54 -18.96
C VAL A 1183 141.87 -69.65 -19.89
N PHE A 1184 143.11 -69.40 -19.52
CA PHE A 1184 144.05 -68.52 -20.22
C PHE A 1184 145.28 -69.30 -20.71
N SER A 1185 145.83 -68.86 -21.84
CA SER A 1185 147.18 -69.18 -22.30
C SER A 1185 147.86 -67.89 -22.75
N GLU A 1186 149.12 -67.67 -22.36
CA GLU A 1186 149.87 -66.44 -22.64
C GLU A 1186 149.07 -65.14 -22.32
N ASN A 1187 148.33 -65.14 -21.21
CA ASN A 1187 147.44 -64.07 -20.74
C ASN A 1187 146.29 -63.70 -21.72
N GLN A 1188 145.86 -64.61 -22.60
CA GLN A 1188 144.64 -64.49 -23.42
C GLN A 1188 143.66 -65.65 -23.14
N ILE A 1189 142.35 -65.38 -23.18
CA ILE A 1189 141.31 -66.38 -22.89
C ILE A 1189 141.23 -67.40 -24.04
N VAL A 1190 141.17 -68.69 -23.69
CA VAL A 1190 141.06 -69.82 -24.60
C VAL A 1190 139.61 -70.36 -24.57
N ASN A 1191 138.87 -70.10 -25.65
CA ASN A 1191 137.52 -70.62 -25.88
C ASN A 1191 137.29 -70.77 -27.40
N PRO A 1192 137.02 -71.97 -27.95
CA PRO A 1192 136.91 -73.27 -27.28
C PRO A 1192 138.21 -73.74 -26.60
N LEU A 1193 138.08 -74.66 -25.65
CA LEU A 1193 139.22 -75.34 -25.01
C LEU A 1193 139.98 -76.26 -26.01
N PRO A 1194 141.26 -76.58 -25.74
CA PRO A 1194 142.00 -77.55 -26.54
C PRO A 1194 141.30 -78.92 -26.64
N THR A 1195 141.35 -79.55 -27.82
CA THR A 1195 140.74 -80.87 -28.05
C THR A 1195 141.30 -81.91 -27.07
N GLY A 1196 140.42 -82.57 -26.31
CA GLY A 1196 140.80 -83.54 -25.26
C GLY A 1196 141.04 -82.92 -23.88
N ALA A 1197 140.90 -81.61 -23.72
CA ALA A 1197 140.85 -80.93 -22.42
C ALA A 1197 139.40 -80.69 -21.98
N GLY A 1198 139.19 -80.59 -20.67
CA GLY A 1198 137.88 -80.31 -20.09
C GLY A 1198 137.94 -79.96 -18.60
N VAL A 1199 136.85 -79.42 -18.08
CA VAL A 1199 136.70 -79.06 -16.67
C VAL A 1199 135.54 -79.85 -16.07
N GLU A 1200 135.85 -80.62 -15.03
CA GLU A 1200 134.85 -81.31 -14.22
C GLU A 1200 134.48 -80.44 -13.02
N MET A 1201 133.17 -80.23 -12.82
CA MET A 1201 132.60 -79.37 -11.79
C MET A 1201 131.72 -80.21 -10.85
N THR A 1202 132.01 -80.15 -9.55
CA THR A 1202 131.34 -80.95 -8.52
C THR A 1202 130.67 -80.06 -7.47
N PHE A 1203 129.35 -79.90 -7.57
CA PHE A 1203 128.55 -79.07 -6.66
C PHE A 1203 127.98 -79.92 -5.51
N PRO A 1204 128.31 -79.64 -4.23
CA PRO A 1204 127.65 -80.28 -3.09
C PRO A 1204 126.23 -79.73 -2.89
N LEU A 1205 125.25 -80.61 -2.69
CA LEU A 1205 123.82 -80.28 -2.53
C LEU A 1205 123.26 -80.77 -1.18
N GLN A 1206 122.61 -79.88 -0.46
CA GLN A 1206 121.75 -80.21 0.69
C GLN A 1206 120.33 -80.56 0.21
N GLY A 1207 120.18 -81.58 -0.64
CA GLY A 1207 118.88 -81.95 -1.21
C GLY A 1207 118.91 -83.03 -2.30
N SER A 1208 117.74 -83.27 -2.91
CA SER A 1208 117.57 -84.22 -4.02
C SER A 1208 118.15 -83.65 -5.32
N GLN A 1209 118.95 -84.45 -6.05
CA GLN A 1209 119.50 -84.05 -7.37
C GLN A 1209 118.44 -83.71 -8.44
N GLN A 1210 117.18 -84.15 -8.26
CA GLN A 1210 116.09 -83.86 -9.19
C GLN A 1210 115.58 -82.41 -9.06
N ASP A 1211 115.77 -81.83 -7.88
CA ASP A 1211 115.29 -80.49 -7.52
C ASP A 1211 116.22 -79.39 -8.07
N PHE A 1212 117.31 -79.76 -8.76
CA PHE A 1212 118.35 -78.84 -9.25
C PHE A 1212 118.75 -79.14 -10.70
N ALA A 1213 119.29 -78.13 -11.37
CA ALA A 1213 119.95 -78.25 -12.67
C ALA A 1213 121.22 -77.39 -12.73
N VAL A 1214 122.12 -77.75 -13.64
CA VAL A 1214 123.19 -76.85 -14.08
C VAL A 1214 122.83 -76.32 -15.47
N LEU A 1215 122.80 -74.99 -15.61
CA LEU A 1215 122.59 -74.31 -16.88
C LEU A 1215 123.92 -73.70 -17.36
N PHE A 1216 124.16 -73.73 -18.67
CA PHE A 1216 125.25 -73.01 -19.33
C PHE A 1216 124.69 -71.82 -20.11
N TRP A 1217 125.41 -70.70 -20.16
CA TRP A 1217 125.07 -69.57 -21.01
C TRP A 1217 125.62 -69.77 -22.44
N ASP A 1218 124.75 -69.98 -23.43
CA ASP A 1218 125.17 -70.24 -24.82
C ASP A 1218 125.62 -68.97 -25.59
N GLY A 1219 125.64 -67.82 -24.91
CA GLY A 1219 125.88 -66.49 -25.49
C GLY A 1219 124.59 -65.68 -25.70
N VAL A 1220 123.42 -66.33 -25.74
CA VAL A 1220 122.12 -65.69 -26.00
C VAL A 1220 121.05 -66.09 -24.97
N LYS A 1221 121.15 -67.29 -24.39
CA LYS A 1221 120.20 -67.85 -23.41
C LYS A 1221 120.85 -68.90 -22.50
N TRP A 1222 120.13 -69.25 -21.44
CA TRP A 1222 120.44 -70.41 -20.61
C TRP A 1222 120.00 -71.73 -21.25
N VAL A 1223 120.86 -72.75 -21.16
CA VAL A 1223 120.61 -74.11 -21.68
C VAL A 1223 120.92 -75.14 -20.59
N GLU A 1224 119.98 -76.02 -20.27
CA GLU A 1224 120.17 -77.08 -19.27
C GLU A 1224 121.08 -78.21 -19.80
N ILE A 1225 122.05 -78.62 -18.98
CA ILE A 1225 122.96 -79.75 -19.30
C ILE A 1225 122.22 -81.08 -19.09
N ILE A 1226 121.46 -81.51 -20.10
CA ILE A 1226 120.62 -82.71 -20.06
C ILE A 1226 121.30 -84.00 -20.55
N GLN A 1227 122.40 -83.92 -21.30
CA GLN A 1227 123.06 -85.09 -21.87
C GLN A 1227 123.80 -85.88 -20.77
N GLN A 1228 123.26 -87.03 -20.40
CA GLN A 1228 123.81 -87.88 -19.35
C GLN A 1228 124.90 -88.82 -19.86
N ILE A 1229 125.88 -89.09 -18.99
CA ILE A 1229 126.96 -90.10 -19.13
C ILE A 1229 127.21 -90.76 -17.78
N GLU A 1230 127.73 -91.99 -17.78
CA GLU A 1230 128.27 -92.62 -16.57
C GLU A 1230 129.73 -92.18 -16.34
N GLY A 1231 130.16 -92.04 -15.09
CA GLY A 1231 131.51 -91.55 -14.75
C GLY A 1231 132.67 -92.40 -15.30
N SER A 1232 132.39 -93.66 -15.67
CA SER A 1232 133.32 -94.56 -16.37
C SER A 1232 133.67 -94.11 -17.80
N GLU A 1233 132.83 -93.28 -18.42
CA GLU A 1233 133.05 -92.77 -19.79
C GLU A 1233 133.93 -91.52 -19.88
N LEU A 1234 134.22 -90.86 -18.75
CA LEU A 1234 134.97 -89.59 -18.68
C LEU A 1234 136.27 -89.63 -19.51
N ALA A 1235 137.07 -90.68 -19.33
CA ALA A 1235 138.34 -90.87 -20.04
C ALA A 1235 138.18 -91.12 -21.55
N ARG A 1236 137.03 -91.64 -22.01
CA ARG A 1236 136.70 -91.83 -23.44
C ARG A 1236 136.35 -90.50 -24.10
N ILE A 1237 135.60 -89.66 -23.39
CA ILE A 1237 135.15 -88.35 -23.88
C ILE A 1237 136.32 -87.37 -23.96
N LEU A 1238 137.19 -87.34 -22.94
CA LEU A 1238 138.42 -86.55 -22.95
C LEU A 1238 139.53 -87.08 -23.88
N SER A 1239 139.27 -88.12 -24.68
CA SER A 1239 140.25 -88.68 -25.64
C SER A 1239 139.71 -88.87 -27.07
N THR A 1240 138.51 -88.38 -27.39
CA THR A 1240 137.93 -88.43 -28.74
C THR A 1240 137.25 -87.12 -29.11
N GLU A 1241 137.26 -86.75 -30.40
CA GLU A 1241 136.44 -85.64 -30.90
C GLU A 1241 134.97 -86.03 -30.85
N SER A 1242 134.30 -85.61 -29.77
CA SER A 1242 132.90 -85.90 -29.52
C SER A 1242 131.98 -84.92 -30.26
N ALA A 1243 130.75 -85.35 -30.53
CA ALA A 1243 129.72 -84.52 -31.18
C ALA A 1243 128.95 -83.60 -30.21
N ASN A 1244 129.29 -83.59 -28.92
CA ASN A 1244 128.69 -82.77 -27.87
C ASN A 1244 129.77 -82.35 -26.85
N ASP A 1245 129.59 -81.16 -26.27
CA ASP A 1245 130.60 -80.47 -25.43
C ASP A 1245 130.22 -80.38 -23.94
N LEU A 1246 128.97 -80.71 -23.60
CA LEU A 1246 128.37 -80.49 -22.27
C LEU A 1246 127.69 -81.76 -21.78
N TYR A 1247 128.05 -82.20 -20.58
CA TYR A 1247 127.65 -83.50 -20.04
C TYR A 1247 127.29 -83.44 -18.56
N LYS A 1248 126.23 -84.15 -18.17
CA LYS A 1248 125.87 -84.46 -16.78
C LYS A 1248 126.43 -85.83 -16.43
N ILE A 1249 127.34 -85.91 -15.46
CA ILE A 1249 127.86 -87.18 -14.96
C ILE A 1249 126.87 -87.72 -13.93
N ILE A 1250 126.35 -88.93 -14.15
CA ILE A 1250 125.57 -89.64 -13.13
C ILE A 1250 126.53 -90.23 -12.10
N SER A 1251 126.45 -89.77 -10.84
CA SER A 1251 127.02 -90.44 -9.68
C SER A 1251 125.94 -91.26 -8.95
N ALA A 1252 126.34 -92.38 -8.35
CA ALA A 1252 125.45 -93.20 -7.53
C ALA A 1252 125.22 -92.65 -6.11
N GLU A 1253 125.91 -91.57 -5.74
CA GLU A 1253 125.89 -90.96 -4.41
C GLU A 1253 124.98 -89.72 -4.43
N GLY A 1254 123.85 -89.82 -3.74
CA GLY A 1254 122.87 -88.73 -3.67
C GLY A 1254 123.37 -87.55 -2.84
N GLY A 1255 123.12 -86.32 -3.32
CA GLY A 1255 123.55 -85.08 -2.67
C GLY A 1255 124.74 -84.36 -3.32
N ILE A 1256 125.19 -84.79 -4.50
CA ILE A 1256 126.26 -84.10 -5.27
C ILE A 1256 125.84 -84.04 -6.74
N TYR A 1257 125.96 -82.89 -7.41
CA TYR A 1257 125.74 -82.76 -8.86
C TYR A 1257 127.08 -82.61 -9.58
N LYS A 1258 127.38 -83.51 -10.53
CA LYS A 1258 128.58 -83.45 -11.36
C LYS A 1258 128.27 -83.08 -12.81
N ALA A 1259 129.01 -82.12 -13.34
CA ALA A 1259 128.96 -81.71 -14.73
C ALA A 1259 130.38 -81.70 -15.33
N LEU A 1260 130.49 -82.03 -16.61
CA LEU A 1260 131.71 -81.94 -17.40
C LEU A 1260 131.47 -81.01 -18.58
N THR A 1261 132.37 -80.06 -18.76
CA THR A 1261 132.52 -79.35 -20.03
C THR A 1261 133.81 -79.79 -20.73
N ALA A 1262 133.69 -80.17 -21.99
CA ALA A 1262 134.81 -80.53 -22.87
C ALA A 1262 134.74 -79.60 -24.08
N GLY A 1263 135.86 -78.97 -24.45
CA GLY A 1263 135.86 -77.98 -25.54
C GLY A 1263 135.23 -76.62 -25.23
N LYS A 1264 134.56 -76.40 -24.08
CA LYS A 1264 133.91 -75.11 -23.74
C LYS A 1264 134.34 -74.51 -22.39
N THR A 1265 134.29 -73.19 -22.32
CA THR A 1265 134.51 -72.33 -21.14
C THR A 1265 133.47 -71.21 -21.11
N GLY A 1266 133.31 -70.57 -19.95
CA GLY A 1266 132.33 -69.50 -19.72
C GLY A 1266 131.49 -69.72 -18.47
N ILE A 1267 130.25 -69.23 -18.49
CA ILE A 1267 129.37 -69.14 -17.32
C ILE A 1267 128.50 -70.39 -17.15
N PHE A 1268 128.62 -71.02 -15.98
CA PHE A 1268 127.83 -72.14 -15.51
C PHE A 1268 127.12 -71.78 -14.21
N ILE A 1269 125.82 -72.08 -14.11
CA ILE A 1269 125.03 -71.79 -12.91
C ILE A 1269 124.30 -73.03 -12.41
N LEU A 1270 124.33 -73.24 -11.11
CA LEU A 1270 123.45 -74.14 -10.39
C LEU A 1270 122.16 -73.38 -10.06
N VAL A 1271 121.03 -73.97 -10.45
CA VAL A 1271 119.68 -73.47 -10.19
C VAL A 1271 118.82 -74.54 -9.53
N LYS A 1272 117.84 -74.11 -8.76
CA LYS A 1272 116.77 -74.96 -8.24
C LYS A 1272 115.56 -74.94 -9.19
N LYS A 1273 114.85 -76.06 -9.31
CA LYS A 1273 113.57 -76.22 -10.03
C LYS A 1273 112.37 -76.01 -9.10
#